data_AF-A0A2E2U5I4-F1
#
_entry.id   AF-A0A2E2U5I4-F1
#
_cell.length_a   1.000
_cell.length_b   1.000
_cell.length_c   1.000
_cell.angle_alpha   90.00
_cell.angle_beta   90.00
_cell.angle_gamma   90.00
#
_symmetry.space_group_name_H-M   'P 1'
#
loop_
_entity.id
_entity.type
_entity.pdbx_description
1 polymer ?
#
loop_
_entity_poly.entity_id
_entity_poly.type
_entity_poly.pdbx_seq_one_letter_code
_entity_poly.pdbx_strand_id
1 'polypeptide(L)'
;MLRKKTPLLLITLALIGCAKEKEYDTVYKDVDLTSRGSIKITRMETDKDGNQVEVPVKYMYVPMTEGTPRKIRQAYPFFQGDEKLVRLQWAEDGLEVLEIERDSRFADNEFNDLPVMTIPVEYSAYRCKEDEFGDCTNVEEENDELEWFQKEFFVPDFTDVKISEVGTQNFWNVGEDSCTSVKNTRLVDYEISDGVINFEVEKTFSVKATFRCTIQSWIDDDLSVNSFKTNFHYSLVELDKLASPDYQPVNYPIPDHGKLGFFTSREERFSPDFDFQRPQERYFLNRFNPNQPNGELVYYLTKNFNKPENKILLDATYEAIEVMNKGLEKINNPFKIVVKQQEDDAKEIAVGDLRYNMIVLLEDPLSNGLLGYGPSVKNPLTGEILKAHTNMYGGILRAISRRGYDEAVDISEQRYEDAQNVALDSQYTVAPSALATLPTALAATLATSEQPAAASEAEATGLSNIQIERLEQLPVDEAVLGNMTVKRLEQMLDNRMKSMTHNNRIAIEDLLSNGDPEMSEFERQFLEYEKEFHGVSSIHKHKPEFFPIGGTSKVIFEELKLIPGIVHEETGVLKRWEILNQSQRNEIVNVIIKKAWTATLIHEVGHNLGLRHNFSGSHDRHNFLTNDDLASYDIVSEHRPAYSSIMDYAFSEYNQLASFGNYDLAALRFAYNREIEVMDQASAAEQDACEASIRTNPSSLQICKPNVRVIKVNEPLVTLEPKLQAAGLTRKSYEFCTDENAGLSSSCNRFDEGTNLVEIAKFRTENFDRLYKYRNFRDGRLDFNTQSLAGYIFRVRRELSTLRDIVEDYEFFVGIFGEDLMAAGCSPQQVAQFPVCGMVNDRRDAVQVVGDALINILKTPDHLCAAVKADAPTVVVAYKKLAEIYDEIKFNINYVPKTCFDAAVKEQLATEDLIPVGETGKFLNGFKDTDPNFRYAQDRAVLGTWPDKVMAMRGLFNRTWKNRSTDTEHMALVDIPSIQEKTLNVLAHYLLGNSLDNPIPFKAENGATFQIPYVIGNEYQAEQLEDFFWWIKRYLNMQGQGKSNLIDMLLAQTSRGTAYGEDFKEQAYQMSNLASVRISGRIPESQRVEEYSYVDIGDRTFYAGEANQIAKFMIDGINAKSTLDNTERALVEKVFKQRTNPDAPEVLNEQQASLFKQQNGLIQQLIELSGREFETEEQRQQFLEQIRPQLLAIAGPEDGANIFELFVAGPEAMAPVLQLKMVIMNNPVEGASAEEQALFELPVQVMGAFLQGGLSDEVMNFYRLQIQKMPQHTYRAI
;
A
#
# COMPACT_ATOMS: atom_id res chain seq x y z
N MET A 1 -53.73 -15.08 -60.70
CA MET A 1 -55.07 -14.47 -60.52
C MET A 1 -56.09 -15.53 -60.79
N LEU A 2 -57.13 -15.66 -59.96
CA LEU A 2 -58.22 -16.61 -60.23
C LEU A 2 -57.72 -18.08 -60.27
N ARG A 3 -58.61 -19.07 -60.10
CA ARG A 3 -59.10 -19.84 -61.25
C ARG A 3 -58.12 -19.75 -62.42
N LYS A 4 -57.44 -20.86 -62.75
CA LYS A 4 -57.49 -21.49 -64.08
C LYS A 4 -56.17 -22.18 -64.44
N LYS A 5 -56.37 -23.44 -64.87
CA LYS A 5 -55.86 -24.01 -66.12
C LYS A 5 -54.44 -24.59 -66.09
N THR A 6 -54.41 -25.93 -66.03
CA THR A 6 -53.89 -26.77 -67.14
C THR A 6 -54.30 -26.15 -68.50
N PRO A 7 -53.54 -26.26 -69.61
CA PRO A 7 -52.57 -27.32 -69.92
C PRO A 7 -51.35 -26.90 -70.79
N LEU A 8 -50.43 -27.82 -71.05
CA LEU A 8 -49.86 -28.22 -72.37
C LEU A 8 -48.69 -29.19 -72.06
N LEU A 9 -48.71 -30.44 -72.54
CA LEU A 9 -48.15 -30.92 -73.84
C LEU A 9 -46.65 -30.56 -73.99
N LEU A 10 -45.71 -31.41 -74.39
CA LEU A 10 -45.71 -32.73 -75.06
C LEU A 10 -44.25 -33.27 -75.07
N ILE A 11 -44.13 -34.60 -75.15
CA ILE A 11 -43.17 -35.36 -76.00
C ILE A 11 -41.69 -35.32 -75.58
N THR A 12 -41.28 -36.27 -74.74
CA THR A 12 -40.64 -37.58 -75.05
C THR A 12 -39.18 -37.51 -75.49
N LEU A 13 -38.32 -38.13 -74.68
CA LEU A 13 -37.34 -39.11 -75.17
C LEU A 13 -37.00 -40.11 -74.04
N ALA A 14 -36.93 -41.37 -74.44
CA ALA A 14 -36.80 -42.56 -73.61
C ALA A 14 -35.46 -42.65 -72.89
N LEU A 15 -35.42 -43.38 -71.76
CA LEU A 15 -34.50 -44.50 -71.48
C LEU A 15 -34.66 -45.00 -70.03
N ILE A 16 -34.88 -46.32 -69.91
CA ILE A 16 -34.57 -47.20 -68.77
C ILE A 16 -35.18 -46.80 -67.41
N GLY A 17 -36.22 -47.54 -67.01
CA GLY A 17 -36.84 -47.39 -65.69
C GLY A 17 -35.93 -47.92 -64.57
N CYS A 18 -35.36 -47.02 -63.78
CA CYS A 18 -35.05 -47.27 -62.38
C CYS A 18 -36.30 -46.94 -61.57
N ALA A 19 -36.82 -47.92 -60.82
CA ALA A 19 -37.90 -47.69 -59.88
C ALA A 19 -37.45 -46.63 -58.86
N LYS A 20 -38.26 -45.58 -58.72
CA LYS A 20 -38.06 -44.56 -57.68
C LYS A 20 -38.52 -45.18 -56.37
N GLU A 21 -37.60 -45.36 -55.42
CA GLU A 21 -37.93 -45.80 -54.05
C GLU A 21 -38.98 -44.85 -53.45
N LYS A 22 -39.98 -45.43 -52.77
CA LYS A 22 -40.98 -44.68 -51.99
C LYS A 22 -40.29 -44.17 -50.72
N GLU A 23 -40.42 -42.88 -50.42
CA GLU A 23 -40.05 -42.32 -49.12
C GLU A 23 -40.79 -43.08 -47.98
N TYR A 24 -40.04 -43.37 -46.91
CA TYR A 24 -40.50 -44.09 -45.72
C TYR A 24 -41.61 -43.32 -44.99
N ASP A 25 -42.56 -44.04 -44.39
CA ASP A 25 -43.44 -43.47 -43.35
C ASP A 25 -42.59 -43.38 -42.07
N THR A 26 -42.07 -42.18 -41.78
CA THR A 26 -41.16 -41.94 -40.66
C THR A 26 -41.90 -42.02 -39.32
N VAL A 27 -41.31 -42.72 -38.35
CA VAL A 27 -41.73 -42.60 -36.95
C VAL A 27 -41.39 -41.19 -36.46
N TYR A 28 -42.23 -40.63 -35.59
CA TYR A 28 -42.01 -39.31 -35.00
C TYR A 28 -40.68 -39.32 -34.25
N LYS A 29 -39.64 -38.71 -34.84
CA LYS A 29 -38.33 -38.52 -34.21
C LYS A 29 -38.47 -37.34 -33.25
N ASP A 30 -38.57 -37.62 -31.95
CA ASP A 30 -38.28 -36.60 -30.96
C ASP A 30 -36.76 -36.33 -31.02
N VAL A 31 -36.38 -35.07 -31.21
CA VAL A 31 -35.01 -34.53 -31.18
C VAL A 31 -34.18 -34.66 -32.48
N ASP A 32 -33.46 -33.59 -32.84
CA ASP A 32 -32.42 -33.56 -33.88
C ASP A 32 -31.30 -34.56 -33.54
N LEU A 33 -31.37 -35.77 -34.08
CA LEU A 33 -30.38 -36.84 -33.88
C LEU A 33 -29.00 -36.42 -34.42
N THR A 34 -27.99 -36.40 -33.56
CA THR A 34 -26.61 -36.06 -33.95
C THR A 34 -25.83 -37.34 -34.21
N SER A 35 -25.13 -37.44 -35.34
CA SER A 35 -24.27 -38.59 -35.65
C SER A 35 -23.00 -38.56 -34.79
N ARG A 36 -22.60 -39.69 -34.22
CA ARG A 36 -21.32 -39.82 -33.49
C ARG A 36 -20.13 -39.47 -34.37
N GLY A 37 -20.23 -39.66 -35.69
CA GLY A 37 -19.20 -39.29 -36.66
C GLY A 37 -18.98 -37.78 -36.78
N SER A 38 -19.86 -36.94 -36.24
CA SER A 38 -19.66 -35.48 -36.21
C SER A 38 -18.66 -35.04 -35.13
N ILE A 39 -18.38 -35.90 -34.13
CA ILE A 39 -17.37 -35.66 -33.09
C ILE A 39 -16.07 -36.36 -33.50
N LYS A 40 -15.01 -35.58 -33.68
CA LYS A 40 -13.69 -36.11 -34.02
C LYS A 40 -12.98 -36.59 -32.75
N ILE A 41 -12.75 -37.89 -32.63
CA ILE A 41 -12.00 -38.47 -31.50
C ILE A 41 -10.56 -38.80 -31.92
N THR A 42 -10.39 -39.29 -33.14
CA THR A 42 -9.09 -39.65 -33.71
C THR A 42 -8.90 -39.06 -35.09
N ARG A 43 -7.65 -38.97 -35.53
CA ARG A 43 -7.26 -38.61 -36.89
C ARG A 43 -6.09 -39.48 -37.34
N MET A 44 -5.91 -39.61 -38.65
CA MET A 44 -4.75 -40.28 -39.22
C MET A 44 -3.58 -39.30 -39.35
N GLU A 45 -2.43 -39.64 -38.79
CA GLU A 45 -1.17 -38.94 -38.97
C GLU A 45 -0.11 -39.85 -39.58
N THR A 46 0.88 -39.25 -40.25
CA THR A 46 2.01 -40.02 -40.77
C THR A 46 3.12 -40.05 -39.73
N ASP A 47 3.52 -41.23 -39.26
CA ASP A 47 4.62 -41.38 -38.32
C ASP A 47 5.99 -41.07 -38.97
N LYS A 48 7.05 -41.11 -38.16
CA LYS A 48 8.44 -40.86 -38.61
C LYS A 48 8.94 -41.88 -39.64
N ASP A 49 8.28 -43.04 -39.75
CA ASP A 49 8.62 -44.14 -40.65
C ASP A 49 7.75 -44.15 -41.92
N GLY A 50 6.81 -43.19 -42.05
CA GLY A 50 5.93 -43.04 -43.21
C GLY A 50 4.62 -43.83 -43.14
N ASN A 51 4.32 -44.48 -42.00
CA ASN A 51 3.06 -45.22 -41.82
C ASN A 51 1.93 -44.27 -41.39
N GLN A 52 0.71 -44.58 -41.80
CA GLN A 52 -0.49 -43.92 -41.30
C GLN A 52 -0.86 -44.51 -39.94
N VAL A 53 -0.80 -43.70 -38.88
CA VAL A 53 -1.12 -44.08 -37.51
C VAL A 53 -2.29 -43.23 -37.02
N GLU A 54 -3.24 -43.87 -36.34
CA GLU A 54 -4.38 -43.19 -35.74
C GLU A 54 -3.94 -42.55 -34.42
N VAL A 55 -4.15 -41.24 -34.29
CA VAL A 55 -3.79 -40.47 -33.09
C VAL A 55 -5.01 -39.72 -32.55
N PRO A 56 -5.11 -39.50 -31.22
CA PRO A 56 -6.20 -38.71 -30.64
C PRO A 56 -6.22 -37.27 -31.16
N VAL A 57 -7.41 -36.76 -31.45
CA VAL A 57 -7.60 -35.33 -31.75
C VAL A 57 -7.53 -34.54 -30.45
N LYS A 58 -6.77 -33.45 -30.48
CA LYS A 58 -6.56 -32.57 -29.33
C LYS A 58 -7.58 -31.44 -29.35
N TYR A 59 -8.23 -31.21 -28.23
CA TYR A 59 -9.15 -30.10 -27.99
C TYR A 59 -8.59 -29.20 -26.90
N MET A 60 -8.82 -27.89 -27.05
CA MET A 60 -8.69 -26.94 -25.96
C MET A 60 -10.02 -26.89 -25.21
N TYR A 61 -9.99 -27.21 -23.93
CA TYR A 61 -11.12 -27.13 -23.02
C TYR A 61 -10.94 -25.94 -22.07
N VAL A 62 -11.98 -25.11 -21.94
CA VAL A 62 -12.02 -24.04 -20.93
C VAL A 62 -13.46 -23.89 -20.39
N PRO A 63 -13.65 -23.99 -19.07
CA PRO A 63 -14.90 -23.59 -18.42
C PRO A 63 -14.88 -22.10 -18.07
N MET A 64 -16.04 -21.46 -18.10
CA MET A 64 -16.19 -20.04 -17.76
C MET A 64 -17.53 -19.79 -17.09
N THR A 65 -17.57 -19.00 -16.02
CA THR A 65 -18.85 -18.46 -15.53
C THR A 65 -19.29 -17.31 -16.44
N GLU A 66 -20.58 -17.13 -16.68
CA GLU A 66 -21.12 -16.05 -17.52
C GLU A 66 -21.87 -15.04 -16.61
N GLY A 67 -23.16 -14.79 -16.81
CA GLY A 67 -23.93 -13.82 -16.01
C GLY A 67 -24.09 -14.20 -14.54
N THR A 68 -23.81 -13.25 -13.63
CA THR A 68 -23.98 -13.40 -12.17
C THR A 68 -24.83 -12.28 -11.57
N PRO A 69 -25.53 -12.51 -10.44
CA PRO A 69 -26.37 -11.48 -9.83
C PRO A 69 -25.54 -10.48 -9.03
N ARG A 70 -25.86 -9.19 -9.13
CA ARG A 70 -25.03 -8.10 -8.55
C ARG A 70 -24.71 -8.21 -7.07
N LYS A 71 -25.59 -8.81 -6.26
CA LYS A 71 -25.45 -8.87 -4.79
C LYS A 71 -24.56 -10.03 -4.32
N ILE A 72 -24.20 -10.96 -5.20
CA ILE A 72 -23.43 -12.14 -4.83
C ILE A 72 -21.94 -11.81 -4.96
N ARG A 73 -21.23 -11.71 -3.83
CA ARG A 73 -19.79 -11.38 -3.82
C ARG A 73 -18.92 -12.53 -4.34
N GLN A 74 -19.35 -13.77 -4.14
CA GLN A 74 -18.60 -14.98 -4.46
C GLN A 74 -18.69 -15.39 -5.94
N ALA A 75 -19.64 -14.82 -6.71
CA ALA A 75 -19.90 -15.18 -8.09
C ALA A 75 -19.38 -14.09 -9.04
N TYR A 76 -18.13 -14.25 -9.49
CA TYR A 76 -17.50 -13.36 -10.47
C TYR A 76 -18.04 -13.67 -11.86
N PRO A 77 -18.59 -12.69 -12.60
CA PRO A 77 -19.08 -12.93 -13.95
C PRO A 77 -17.94 -12.99 -14.96
N PHE A 78 -18.12 -13.80 -16.01
CA PHE A 78 -17.14 -13.97 -17.10
C PHE A 78 -15.73 -14.40 -16.61
N PHE A 79 -15.65 -15.03 -15.44
CA PHE A 79 -14.41 -15.53 -14.85
C PHE A 79 -13.94 -16.80 -15.57
N GLN A 80 -12.67 -16.80 -16.03
CA GLN A 80 -12.07 -17.90 -16.77
C GLN A 80 -11.60 -19.01 -15.81
N GLY A 81 -11.91 -20.26 -16.13
CA GLY A 81 -11.34 -21.42 -15.43
C GLY A 81 -10.02 -21.87 -16.04
N ASP A 82 -9.56 -23.04 -15.60
CA ASP A 82 -8.29 -23.60 -16.07
C ASP A 82 -8.42 -24.08 -17.51
N GLU A 83 -7.50 -23.66 -18.39
CA GLU A 83 -7.41 -24.22 -19.73
C GLU A 83 -6.67 -25.55 -19.74
N LYS A 84 -7.25 -26.54 -20.45
CA LYS A 84 -6.71 -27.90 -20.52
C LYS A 84 -6.65 -28.40 -21.94
N LEU A 85 -5.60 -29.17 -22.21
CA LEU A 85 -5.47 -29.92 -23.45
C LEU A 85 -6.10 -31.30 -23.26
N VAL A 86 -7.20 -31.56 -23.95
CA VAL A 86 -8.02 -32.76 -23.72
C VAL A 86 -8.19 -33.59 -24.99
N ARG A 87 -8.47 -34.88 -24.83
CA ARG A 87 -9.02 -35.75 -25.87
C ARG A 87 -10.41 -36.21 -25.48
N LEU A 88 -11.17 -36.64 -26.48
CA LEU A 88 -12.53 -37.15 -26.31
C LEU A 88 -12.55 -38.67 -26.47
N GLN A 89 -13.43 -39.36 -25.77
CA GLN A 89 -13.63 -40.80 -25.90
C GLN A 89 -15.09 -41.18 -25.66
N TRP A 90 -15.62 -42.11 -26.46
CA TRP A 90 -16.96 -42.65 -26.22
C TRP A 90 -16.90 -43.76 -25.15
N ALA A 91 -17.81 -43.70 -24.19
CA ALA A 91 -18.02 -44.69 -23.15
C ALA A 91 -19.52 -45.02 -23.02
N GLU A 92 -19.86 -46.10 -22.31
CA GLU A 92 -21.25 -46.50 -22.08
C GLU A 92 -22.07 -45.39 -21.40
N ASP A 93 -21.46 -44.69 -20.45
CA ASP A 93 -22.10 -43.62 -19.67
C ASP A 93 -22.15 -42.26 -20.40
N GLY A 94 -21.45 -42.08 -21.53
CA GLY A 94 -21.37 -40.78 -22.20
C GLY A 94 -20.13 -40.53 -23.06
N LEU A 95 -19.94 -39.27 -23.44
CA LEU A 95 -18.70 -38.75 -24.02
C LEU A 95 -17.76 -38.29 -22.89
N GLU A 96 -16.66 -39.00 -22.71
CA GLU A 96 -15.62 -38.67 -21.74
C GLU A 96 -14.65 -37.64 -22.31
N VAL A 97 -14.28 -36.67 -21.46
CA VAL A 97 -13.26 -35.66 -21.72
C VAL A 97 -12.10 -35.90 -20.77
N LEU A 98 -10.94 -36.19 -21.34
CA LEU A 98 -9.75 -36.60 -20.59
C LEU A 98 -8.60 -35.64 -20.88
N GLU A 99 -7.98 -35.07 -19.85
CA GLU A 99 -6.76 -34.27 -19.96
C GLU A 99 -5.59 -35.16 -20.37
N ILE A 100 -4.88 -34.76 -21.43
CA ILE A 100 -3.86 -35.60 -22.07
C ILE A 100 -2.52 -35.54 -21.31
N GLU A 101 -1.88 -36.70 -21.12
CA GLU A 101 -0.48 -36.77 -20.70
C GLU A 101 0.44 -36.09 -21.74
N ARG A 102 1.15 -35.05 -21.30
CA ARG A 102 1.94 -34.17 -22.18
C ARG A 102 3.31 -34.78 -22.53
N ASP A 103 3.85 -35.66 -21.68
CA ASP A 103 5.08 -36.37 -21.96
C ASP A 103 4.80 -37.64 -22.78
N SER A 104 5.14 -37.55 -24.07
CA SER A 104 4.86 -38.61 -25.04
C SER A 104 5.46 -39.98 -24.69
N ARG A 105 6.43 -40.05 -23.76
CA ARG A 105 6.98 -41.33 -23.28
C ARG A 105 5.98 -42.14 -22.46
N PHE A 106 4.97 -41.48 -21.91
CA PHE A 106 3.97 -42.07 -21.03
C PHE A 106 2.57 -42.09 -21.65
N ALA A 107 2.43 -41.64 -22.90
CA ALA A 107 1.17 -41.55 -23.61
C ALA A 107 0.55 -42.92 -23.94
N ASP A 108 1.33 -44.01 -23.94
CA ASP A 108 0.82 -45.37 -24.18
C ASP A 108 -0.03 -45.90 -23.01
N ASN A 109 0.08 -45.31 -21.82
CA ASN A 109 -0.70 -45.68 -20.65
C ASN A 109 -1.93 -44.78 -20.52
N GLU A 110 -3.08 -45.26 -20.99
CA GLU A 110 -4.36 -44.53 -20.97
C GLU A 110 -4.78 -44.04 -19.57
N PHE A 111 -4.30 -44.67 -18.48
CA PHE A 111 -4.57 -44.22 -17.10
C PHE A 111 -3.85 -42.92 -16.71
N ASN A 112 -2.89 -42.46 -17.51
CA ASN A 112 -2.24 -41.17 -17.29
C ASN A 112 -3.10 -40.01 -17.81
N ASP A 113 -4.10 -40.28 -18.65
CA ASP A 113 -5.06 -39.26 -19.05
C ASP A 113 -6.08 -39.05 -17.93
N LEU A 114 -6.19 -37.82 -17.42
CA LEU A 114 -6.96 -37.53 -16.22
C LEU A 114 -8.40 -37.15 -16.57
N PRO A 115 -9.42 -37.68 -15.88
CA PRO A 115 -10.82 -37.36 -16.18
C PRO A 115 -11.14 -35.90 -15.84
N VAL A 116 -11.63 -35.16 -16.84
CA VAL A 116 -12.07 -33.75 -16.69
C VAL A 116 -13.58 -33.70 -16.48
N MET A 117 -14.35 -34.27 -17.41
CA MET A 117 -15.80 -34.39 -17.30
C MET A 117 -16.35 -35.51 -18.19
N THR A 118 -17.57 -35.93 -17.89
CA THR A 118 -18.37 -36.82 -18.75
C THR A 118 -19.66 -36.12 -19.12
N ILE A 119 -19.94 -36.02 -20.42
CA ILE A 119 -21.23 -35.55 -20.94
C ILE A 119 -22.11 -36.78 -21.15
N PRO A 120 -23.16 -37.00 -20.35
CA PRO A 120 -24.06 -38.13 -20.55
C PRO A 120 -24.72 -38.07 -21.93
N VAL A 121 -24.87 -39.21 -22.59
CA VAL A 121 -25.56 -39.30 -23.87
C VAL A 121 -26.52 -40.47 -23.91
N GLU A 122 -27.63 -40.31 -24.61
CA GLU A 122 -28.52 -41.40 -24.99
C GLU A 122 -28.17 -41.87 -26.39
N TYR A 123 -27.78 -43.14 -26.53
CA TYR A 123 -27.40 -43.73 -27.81
C TYR A 123 -28.61 -44.32 -28.54
N SER A 124 -28.79 -43.95 -29.81
CA SER A 124 -29.88 -44.45 -30.66
C SER A 124 -29.39 -44.89 -32.04
N ALA A 125 -30.10 -45.85 -32.60
CA ALA A 125 -29.90 -46.33 -33.97
C ALA A 125 -31.25 -46.74 -34.53
N TYR A 126 -31.47 -46.50 -35.81
CA TYR A 126 -32.74 -46.81 -36.46
C TYR A 126 -32.52 -47.80 -37.59
N ARG A 127 -33.48 -48.71 -37.76
CA ARG A 127 -33.51 -49.65 -38.89
C ARG A 127 -34.87 -49.59 -39.57
N CYS A 128 -34.96 -50.13 -40.77
CA CYS A 128 -36.27 -50.41 -41.33
C CYS A 128 -36.90 -51.58 -40.57
N LYS A 129 -38.17 -51.44 -40.21
CA LYS A 129 -38.98 -52.50 -39.64
C LYS A 129 -39.21 -53.59 -40.68
N GLU A 130 -38.79 -54.80 -40.38
CA GLU A 130 -38.94 -55.97 -41.24
C GLU A 130 -40.30 -56.66 -41.03
N ASP A 131 -40.86 -57.27 -42.07
CA ASP A 131 -42.04 -58.15 -41.95
C ASP A 131 -41.65 -59.59 -41.56
N GLU A 132 -42.63 -60.50 -41.50
CA GLU A 132 -42.42 -61.91 -41.15
C GLU A 132 -41.49 -62.67 -42.13
N PHE A 133 -41.14 -62.07 -43.27
CA PHE A 133 -40.26 -62.63 -44.29
C PHE A 133 -38.89 -61.94 -44.36
N GLY A 134 -38.64 -60.93 -43.52
CA GLY A 134 -37.40 -60.14 -43.53
C GLY A 134 -37.38 -59.01 -44.56
N ASP A 135 -38.52 -58.67 -45.17
CA ASP A 135 -38.61 -57.58 -46.14
C ASP A 135 -38.93 -56.26 -45.42
N CYS A 136 -38.21 -55.19 -45.78
CA CYS A 136 -38.38 -53.86 -45.21
C CYS A 136 -39.79 -53.29 -45.51
N THR A 137 -40.55 -52.98 -44.46
CA THR A 137 -41.96 -52.56 -44.54
C THR A 137 -42.16 -51.07 -44.84
N ASN A 138 -41.09 -50.34 -45.20
CA ASN A 138 -41.11 -48.89 -45.41
C ASN A 138 -41.51 -48.08 -44.16
N VAL A 139 -41.37 -48.67 -42.97
CA VAL A 139 -41.56 -48.04 -41.65
C VAL A 139 -40.22 -48.12 -40.90
N GLU A 140 -39.76 -47.01 -40.34
CA GLU A 140 -38.51 -46.94 -39.54
C GLU A 140 -38.82 -47.36 -38.08
N GLU A 141 -37.97 -48.15 -37.43
CA GLU A 141 -38.06 -48.48 -36.00
C GLU A 141 -36.70 -48.29 -35.31
N GLU A 142 -36.71 -48.01 -34.01
CA GLU A 142 -35.49 -47.97 -33.22
C GLU A 142 -34.92 -49.39 -33.07
N ASN A 143 -33.60 -49.51 -33.24
CA ASN A 143 -32.87 -50.77 -33.21
C ASN A 143 -32.25 -51.01 -31.83
N ASP A 144 -33.06 -51.60 -30.94
CA ASP A 144 -32.67 -51.94 -29.56
C ASP A 144 -31.76 -53.19 -29.46
N GLU A 145 -31.50 -53.88 -30.57
CA GLU A 145 -30.63 -55.07 -30.61
C GLU A 145 -29.13 -54.72 -30.67
N LEU A 146 -28.80 -53.44 -30.90
CA LEU A 146 -27.41 -52.97 -30.98
C LEU A 146 -26.88 -52.57 -29.60
N GLU A 147 -25.65 -53.00 -29.32
CA GLU A 147 -24.89 -52.49 -28.18
C GLU A 147 -24.58 -51.00 -28.37
N TRP A 148 -24.38 -50.26 -27.27
CA TRP A 148 -24.20 -48.80 -27.30
C TRP A 148 -23.12 -48.33 -28.30
N PHE A 149 -22.00 -49.05 -28.40
CA PHE A 149 -20.88 -48.71 -29.27
C PHE A 149 -21.17 -48.93 -30.76
N GLN A 150 -22.23 -49.69 -31.09
CA GLN A 150 -22.69 -49.95 -32.45
C GLN A 150 -23.74 -48.94 -32.93
N LYS A 151 -24.34 -48.19 -32.00
CA LYS A 151 -25.34 -47.16 -32.33
C LYS A 151 -24.66 -45.93 -32.93
N GLU A 152 -25.21 -45.40 -34.03
CA GLU A 152 -24.61 -44.31 -34.81
C GLU A 152 -24.98 -42.92 -34.28
N PHE A 153 -26.16 -42.76 -33.69
CA PHE A 153 -26.67 -41.47 -33.22
C PHE A 153 -26.59 -41.35 -31.70
N PHE A 154 -26.51 -40.11 -31.22
CA PHE A 154 -26.55 -39.78 -29.81
C PHE A 154 -27.33 -38.49 -29.55
N VAL A 155 -27.87 -38.37 -28.34
CA VAL A 155 -28.47 -37.15 -27.80
C VAL A 155 -27.76 -36.80 -26.49
N PRO A 156 -27.03 -35.68 -26.41
CA PRO A 156 -26.32 -35.29 -25.19
C PRO A 156 -27.26 -34.67 -24.15
N ASP A 157 -27.07 -35.03 -22.88
CA ASP A 157 -27.69 -34.36 -21.74
C ASP A 157 -26.70 -33.42 -21.06
N PHE A 158 -26.70 -32.16 -21.48
CA PHE A 158 -25.86 -31.13 -20.89
C PHE A 158 -26.27 -30.73 -19.47
N THR A 159 -27.46 -31.14 -18.98
CA THR A 159 -27.94 -30.76 -17.65
C THR A 159 -27.38 -31.64 -16.54
N ASP A 160 -26.93 -32.86 -16.86
CA ASP A 160 -26.36 -33.84 -15.95
C ASP A 160 -24.85 -34.09 -16.19
N VAL A 161 -24.14 -33.11 -16.76
CA VAL A 161 -22.68 -33.20 -16.98
C VAL A 161 -21.97 -33.47 -15.66
N LYS A 162 -21.19 -34.55 -15.62
CA LYS A 162 -20.42 -34.98 -14.46
C LYS A 162 -19.03 -34.37 -14.53
N ILE A 163 -18.78 -33.33 -13.74
CA ILE A 163 -17.48 -32.67 -13.67
C ILE A 163 -16.61 -33.41 -12.65
N SER A 164 -15.51 -33.97 -13.11
CA SER A 164 -14.55 -34.73 -12.29
C SER A 164 -13.36 -33.90 -11.84
N GLU A 165 -13.06 -32.82 -12.57
CA GLU A 165 -11.95 -31.94 -12.23
C GLU A 165 -12.24 -31.05 -11.00
N VAL A 166 -11.14 -30.66 -10.34
CA VAL A 166 -11.13 -29.59 -9.34
C VAL A 166 -10.14 -28.55 -9.82
N GLY A 167 -10.64 -27.35 -10.14
CA GLY A 167 -9.86 -26.27 -10.73
C GLY A 167 -9.99 -24.95 -9.98
N THR A 168 -9.36 -23.91 -10.52
CA THR A 168 -9.33 -22.55 -9.95
C THR A 168 -10.72 -21.97 -9.70
N GLN A 169 -11.70 -22.26 -10.55
CA GLN A 169 -13.09 -21.81 -10.34
C GLN A 169 -13.71 -22.34 -9.04
N ASN A 170 -13.32 -23.54 -8.59
CA ASN A 170 -13.84 -24.12 -7.34
C ASN A 170 -13.32 -23.38 -6.10
N PHE A 171 -12.20 -22.67 -6.20
CA PHE A 171 -11.56 -21.95 -5.09
C PHE A 171 -11.83 -20.45 -5.12
N TRP A 172 -11.84 -19.84 -6.30
CA TRP A 172 -11.88 -18.40 -6.48
C TRP A 172 -13.22 -17.87 -7.00
N ASN A 173 -14.15 -18.76 -7.37
CA ASN A 173 -15.48 -18.42 -7.83
C ASN A 173 -16.54 -19.33 -7.18
N VAL A 174 -17.80 -19.20 -7.57
CA VAL A 174 -18.89 -20.01 -7.03
C VAL A 174 -18.84 -21.46 -7.54
N GLY A 175 -18.75 -22.41 -6.61
CA GLY A 175 -18.86 -23.85 -6.85
C GLY A 175 -19.73 -24.54 -5.81
N GLU A 176 -19.71 -25.87 -5.75
CA GLU A 176 -20.22 -26.61 -4.59
C GLU A 176 -19.14 -26.68 -3.50
N ASP A 177 -19.41 -26.10 -2.34
CA ASP A 177 -18.44 -26.06 -1.24
C ASP A 177 -19.08 -26.29 0.14
N SER A 178 -18.39 -25.92 1.22
CA SER A 178 -18.91 -26.07 2.59
C SER A 178 -20.18 -25.25 2.87
N CYS A 179 -20.40 -24.16 2.14
CA CYS A 179 -21.48 -23.20 2.28
C CYS A 179 -22.46 -23.15 1.11
N THR A 180 -22.11 -23.58 -0.10
CA THR A 180 -23.01 -23.57 -1.27
C THR A 180 -23.36 -24.99 -1.73
N SER A 181 -24.48 -25.14 -2.45
CA SER A 181 -24.87 -26.38 -3.11
C SER A 181 -25.72 -26.09 -4.34
N VAL A 182 -25.56 -26.86 -5.42
CA VAL A 182 -26.43 -26.75 -6.60
C VAL A 182 -27.77 -27.43 -6.28
N LYS A 183 -28.86 -26.80 -6.70
CA LYS A 183 -30.24 -27.29 -6.53
C LYS A 183 -30.92 -27.63 -7.84
N ASN A 184 -30.51 -27.00 -8.93
CA ASN A 184 -31.07 -27.23 -10.25
C ASN A 184 -30.07 -26.79 -11.31
N THR A 185 -30.06 -27.50 -12.45
CA THR A 185 -29.30 -27.15 -13.65
C THR A 185 -30.26 -27.08 -14.83
N ARG A 186 -30.10 -26.09 -15.70
CA ARG A 186 -30.92 -25.91 -16.91
C ARG A 186 -30.03 -25.60 -18.10
N LEU A 187 -30.22 -26.30 -19.21
CA LEU A 187 -29.56 -25.98 -20.48
C LEU A 187 -30.08 -24.64 -21.02
N VAL A 188 -29.17 -23.72 -21.34
CA VAL A 188 -29.47 -22.41 -21.92
C VAL A 188 -29.33 -22.46 -23.44
N ASP A 189 -28.18 -22.92 -23.91
CA ASP A 189 -27.85 -23.01 -25.34
C ASP A 189 -26.72 -24.05 -25.56
N TYR A 190 -26.60 -24.59 -26.77
CA TYR A 190 -25.47 -25.42 -27.17
C TYR A 190 -25.18 -25.36 -28.67
N GLU A 191 -23.93 -25.64 -29.04
CA GLU A 191 -23.44 -25.80 -30.40
C GLU A 191 -22.56 -27.05 -30.46
N ILE A 192 -22.96 -28.01 -31.29
CA ILE A 192 -22.08 -29.10 -31.74
C ILE A 192 -21.87 -28.90 -33.24
N SER A 193 -20.64 -28.57 -33.63
CA SER A 193 -20.25 -28.42 -35.03
C SER A 193 -18.87 -29.05 -35.26
N ASP A 194 -18.37 -29.01 -36.50
CA ASP A 194 -17.09 -29.66 -36.84
C ASP A 194 -15.96 -29.15 -35.92
N GLY A 195 -15.44 -30.02 -35.06
CA GLY A 195 -14.37 -29.69 -34.11
C GLY A 195 -14.73 -28.68 -33.01
N VAL A 196 -16.02 -28.44 -32.75
CA VAL A 196 -16.49 -27.48 -31.72
C VAL A 196 -17.63 -28.11 -30.91
N ILE A 197 -17.51 -28.04 -29.58
CA ILE A 197 -18.57 -28.36 -28.64
C ILE A 197 -18.62 -27.21 -27.63
N ASN A 198 -19.62 -26.35 -27.77
CA ASN A 198 -19.89 -25.27 -26.82
C ASN A 198 -21.26 -25.52 -26.19
N PHE A 199 -21.38 -25.34 -24.88
CA PHE A 199 -22.69 -25.39 -24.23
C PHE A 199 -22.73 -24.51 -22.99
N GLU A 200 -23.91 -23.96 -22.72
CA GLU A 200 -24.17 -23.08 -21.59
C GLU A 200 -25.26 -23.65 -20.70
N VAL A 201 -25.00 -23.70 -19.40
CA VAL A 201 -25.94 -24.16 -18.38
C VAL A 201 -26.15 -23.13 -17.28
N GLU A 202 -27.40 -22.90 -16.91
CA GLU A 202 -27.78 -22.10 -15.75
C GLU A 202 -27.87 -23.01 -14.53
N LYS A 203 -27.08 -22.72 -13.50
CA LYS A 203 -27.10 -23.43 -12.22
C LYS A 203 -27.75 -22.57 -11.15
N THR A 204 -28.66 -23.16 -10.38
CA THR A 204 -29.30 -22.55 -9.21
C THR A 204 -28.58 -23.01 -7.94
N PHE A 205 -27.98 -22.08 -7.21
CA PHE A 205 -27.29 -22.31 -5.95
C PHE A 205 -28.16 -21.95 -4.75
N SER A 206 -27.95 -22.67 -3.66
CA SER A 206 -28.44 -22.28 -2.33
C SER A 206 -27.32 -22.35 -1.30
N VAL A 207 -27.30 -21.37 -0.41
CA VAL A 207 -26.41 -21.32 0.75
C VAL A 207 -26.96 -22.24 1.83
N LYS A 208 -26.11 -23.11 2.39
CA LYS A 208 -26.47 -24.04 3.47
C LYS A 208 -26.83 -23.25 4.72
N ALA A 209 -27.95 -23.60 5.34
CA ALA A 209 -28.51 -22.94 6.53
C ALA A 209 -27.71 -23.25 7.80
N THR A 210 -26.42 -22.90 7.82
CA THR A 210 -25.57 -22.94 9.01
C THR A 210 -25.21 -21.51 9.41
N PHE A 211 -25.05 -21.27 10.71
CA PHE A 211 -24.72 -19.93 11.21
C PHE A 211 -23.43 -19.40 10.56
N ARG A 212 -22.40 -20.24 10.42
CA ARG A 212 -21.14 -19.89 9.73
C ARG A 212 -21.35 -19.35 8.30
N CYS A 213 -22.25 -19.96 7.53
CA CYS A 213 -22.46 -19.59 6.13
C CYS A 213 -23.48 -18.45 5.93
N THR A 214 -24.31 -18.16 6.94
CA THR A 214 -25.42 -17.20 6.83
C THR A 214 -25.28 -15.98 7.73
N ILE A 215 -24.24 -15.92 8.58
CA ILE A 215 -24.02 -14.81 9.52
C ILE A 215 -23.87 -13.47 8.81
N GLN A 216 -23.17 -13.42 7.68
CA GLN A 216 -22.98 -12.16 6.96
C GLN A 216 -24.29 -11.63 6.39
N SER A 217 -25.08 -12.49 5.73
CA SER A 217 -26.41 -12.13 5.22
C SER A 217 -27.39 -11.76 6.33
N TRP A 218 -27.21 -12.28 7.54
CA TRP A 218 -27.99 -11.91 8.72
C TRP A 218 -27.56 -10.55 9.27
N ILE A 219 -26.25 -10.26 9.32
CA ILE A 219 -25.70 -8.95 9.70
C ILE A 219 -26.16 -7.87 8.71
N ASP A 220 -26.13 -8.18 7.41
CA ASP A 220 -26.51 -7.27 6.33
C ASP A 220 -28.04 -7.13 6.16
N ASP A 221 -28.84 -7.85 6.96
CA ASP A 221 -30.31 -7.94 6.87
C ASP A 221 -30.83 -8.28 5.45
N ASP A 222 -30.08 -9.11 4.71
CA ASP A 222 -30.41 -9.51 3.35
C ASP A 222 -30.25 -11.03 3.16
N LEU A 223 -31.20 -11.80 3.71
CA LEU A 223 -31.22 -13.25 3.53
C LEU A 223 -31.59 -13.68 2.11
N SER A 224 -32.03 -12.77 1.23
CA SER A 224 -32.43 -13.10 -0.14
C SER A 224 -31.26 -13.52 -1.02
N VAL A 225 -30.03 -13.10 -0.67
CA VAL A 225 -28.79 -13.46 -1.37
C VAL A 225 -28.40 -14.93 -1.18
N ASN A 226 -29.05 -15.66 -0.27
CA ASN A 226 -28.75 -17.07 0.02
C ASN A 226 -29.26 -18.05 -1.02
N SER A 227 -29.96 -17.59 -2.06
CA SER A 227 -30.37 -18.42 -3.20
C SER A 227 -30.23 -17.62 -4.48
N PHE A 228 -29.47 -18.12 -5.44
CA PHE A 228 -29.15 -17.35 -6.64
C PHE A 228 -28.87 -18.25 -7.85
N LYS A 229 -28.83 -17.64 -9.04
CA LYS A 229 -28.54 -18.32 -10.31
C LYS A 229 -27.28 -17.76 -10.93
N THR A 230 -26.50 -18.60 -11.59
CA THR A 230 -25.36 -18.20 -12.41
C THR A 230 -25.24 -19.12 -13.61
N ASN A 231 -24.74 -18.58 -14.72
CA ASN A 231 -24.52 -19.35 -15.94
C ASN A 231 -23.07 -19.85 -16.00
N PHE A 232 -22.87 -21.01 -16.60
CA PHE A 232 -21.57 -21.61 -16.90
C PHE A 232 -21.51 -21.98 -18.37
N HIS A 233 -20.49 -21.51 -19.07
CA HIS A 233 -20.16 -21.86 -20.43
C HIS A 233 -18.99 -22.84 -20.44
N TYR A 234 -19.10 -23.91 -21.21
CA TYR A 234 -18.04 -24.88 -21.43
C TYR A 234 -17.73 -24.89 -22.92
N SER A 235 -16.45 -24.69 -23.26
CA SER A 235 -16.00 -24.68 -24.65
C SER A 235 -14.93 -25.73 -24.89
N LEU A 236 -15.13 -26.56 -25.91
CA LEU A 236 -14.15 -27.49 -26.45
C LEU A 236 -13.97 -27.21 -27.93
N VAL A 237 -12.77 -26.79 -28.33
CA VAL A 237 -12.46 -26.52 -29.73
C VAL A 237 -11.19 -27.25 -30.13
N GLU A 238 -11.22 -27.92 -31.29
CA GLU A 238 -10.05 -28.59 -31.88
C GLU A 238 -8.85 -27.63 -31.90
N LEU A 239 -7.72 -28.04 -31.30
CA LEU A 239 -6.58 -27.16 -31.09
C LEU A 239 -6.05 -26.59 -32.42
N ASP A 240 -6.04 -27.38 -33.49
CA ASP A 240 -5.55 -26.97 -34.81
C ASP A 240 -6.44 -25.92 -35.50
N LYS A 241 -7.66 -25.71 -35.00
CA LYS A 241 -8.53 -24.61 -35.45
C LYS A 241 -8.26 -23.29 -34.71
N LEU A 242 -7.61 -23.35 -33.55
CA LEU A 242 -7.26 -22.18 -32.74
C LEU A 242 -5.79 -21.78 -32.91
N ALA A 243 -4.88 -22.75 -32.86
CA ALA A 243 -3.45 -22.54 -32.88
C ALA A 243 -2.97 -22.15 -34.28
N SER A 244 -2.08 -21.16 -34.36
CA SER A 244 -1.55 -20.74 -35.66
C SER A 244 -0.48 -21.72 -36.14
N PRO A 245 -0.56 -22.23 -37.38
CA PRO A 245 0.39 -23.22 -37.89
C PRO A 245 1.81 -22.67 -38.06
N ASP A 246 1.98 -21.34 -38.14
CA ASP A 246 3.26 -20.66 -38.29
C ASP A 246 3.81 -20.07 -36.98
N TYR A 247 3.11 -20.23 -35.84
CA TYR A 247 3.53 -19.68 -34.57
C TYR A 247 4.90 -20.21 -34.14
N GLN A 248 5.76 -19.31 -33.67
CA GLN A 248 7.09 -19.65 -33.16
C GLN A 248 7.14 -19.45 -31.63
N PRO A 249 7.26 -20.54 -30.84
CA PRO A 249 7.41 -20.47 -29.40
C PRO A 249 8.66 -19.71 -28.99
N VAL A 250 8.54 -18.85 -27.97
CA VAL A 250 9.67 -18.09 -27.42
C VAL A 250 10.09 -18.68 -26.09
N ASN A 251 11.30 -19.21 -26.01
CA ASN A 251 11.87 -19.69 -24.77
C ASN A 251 12.12 -18.53 -23.81
N TYR A 252 11.59 -18.63 -22.59
CA TYR A 252 11.60 -17.55 -21.61
C TYR A 252 11.98 -18.07 -20.21
N PRO A 253 13.27 -18.32 -19.96
CA PRO A 253 13.73 -18.98 -18.75
C PRO A 253 13.57 -18.09 -17.51
N ILE A 254 13.49 -18.69 -16.31
CA ILE A 254 13.29 -18.00 -15.02
C ILE A 254 14.19 -16.75 -14.84
N PRO A 255 15.50 -16.76 -15.17
CA PRO A 255 16.35 -15.57 -15.01
C PRO A 255 15.91 -14.35 -15.84
N ASP A 256 15.08 -14.56 -16.87
CA ASP A 256 14.54 -13.48 -17.69
C ASP A 256 13.22 -12.95 -17.13
N HIS A 257 12.46 -13.72 -16.33
CA HIS A 257 11.14 -13.35 -15.82
C HIS A 257 11.13 -12.02 -15.08
N GLY A 258 12.22 -11.70 -14.38
CA GLY A 258 12.40 -10.43 -13.65
C GLY A 258 12.92 -9.26 -14.51
N LYS A 259 13.05 -9.42 -15.84
CA LYS A 259 13.57 -8.36 -16.74
C LYS A 259 12.48 -7.66 -17.53
N LEU A 260 11.51 -8.41 -18.06
CA LEU A 260 10.35 -7.92 -18.82
C LEU A 260 9.12 -8.76 -18.45
N GLY A 261 8.10 -8.18 -17.82
CA GLY A 261 7.00 -8.93 -17.22
C GLY A 261 6.05 -9.55 -18.23
N PHE A 262 6.18 -10.85 -18.48
CA PHE A 262 5.25 -11.62 -19.29
C PHE A 262 4.69 -12.83 -18.53
N PHE A 263 3.42 -13.15 -18.77
CA PHE A 263 2.85 -14.42 -18.36
C PHE A 263 3.58 -15.56 -19.08
N THR A 264 3.61 -16.73 -18.45
CA THR A 264 4.37 -17.88 -18.96
C THR A 264 3.58 -19.17 -18.93
N SER A 265 3.85 -20.04 -19.89
CA SER A 265 3.40 -21.44 -19.87
C SER A 265 4.58 -22.33 -19.48
N ARG A 266 4.41 -23.17 -18.46
CA ARG A 266 5.42 -24.14 -17.99
C ARG A 266 5.21 -25.48 -18.69
N GLU A 267 6.26 -25.97 -19.32
CA GLU A 267 6.40 -27.35 -19.78
C GLU A 267 7.31 -28.08 -18.80
N GLU A 268 6.82 -29.16 -18.22
CA GLU A 268 7.56 -30.02 -17.31
C GLU A 268 7.72 -31.41 -17.94
N ARG A 269 8.95 -31.93 -17.93
CA ARG A 269 9.25 -33.29 -18.40
C ARG A 269 10.15 -33.98 -17.41
N PHE A 270 9.93 -35.27 -17.18
CA PHE A 270 10.88 -36.03 -16.36
C PHE A 270 12.27 -36.03 -16.99
N SER A 271 13.29 -36.08 -16.15
CA SER A 271 14.65 -36.32 -16.63
C SER A 271 14.72 -37.66 -17.42
N PRO A 272 15.75 -37.87 -18.26
CA PRO A 272 15.91 -39.14 -18.99
C PRO A 272 15.97 -40.38 -18.10
N ASP A 273 16.35 -40.22 -16.83
CA ASP A 273 16.40 -41.25 -15.78
C ASP A 273 15.15 -41.31 -14.88
N PHE A 274 14.10 -40.53 -15.21
CA PHE A 274 12.81 -40.50 -14.50
C PHE A 274 12.89 -40.09 -13.02
N ASP A 275 13.80 -39.18 -12.68
CA ASP A 275 13.91 -38.62 -11.33
C ASP A 275 12.79 -37.60 -11.08
N PHE A 276 11.78 -38.01 -10.31
CA PHE A 276 10.65 -37.17 -9.90
C PHE A 276 11.07 -35.95 -9.08
N GLN A 277 12.27 -35.94 -8.48
CA GLN A 277 12.75 -34.80 -7.71
C GLN A 277 13.46 -33.75 -8.59
N ARG A 278 13.77 -34.06 -9.85
CA ARG A 278 14.55 -33.20 -10.75
C ARG A 278 13.98 -33.18 -12.17
N PRO A 279 12.74 -32.72 -12.35
CA PRO A 279 12.19 -32.55 -13.69
C PRO A 279 12.98 -31.51 -14.48
N GLN A 280 12.98 -31.67 -15.80
CA GLN A 280 13.42 -30.63 -16.73
C GLN A 280 12.24 -29.69 -16.97
N GLU A 281 12.42 -28.42 -16.62
CA GLU A 281 11.42 -27.38 -16.82
C GLU A 281 11.80 -26.46 -17.96
N ARG A 282 10.82 -26.12 -18.79
CA ARG A 282 10.92 -25.11 -19.84
C ARG A 282 9.75 -24.15 -19.73
N TYR A 283 10.03 -22.86 -19.94
CA TYR A 283 9.02 -21.81 -19.85
C TYR A 283 8.90 -21.12 -21.21
N PHE A 284 7.66 -20.95 -21.67
CA PHE A 284 7.33 -20.20 -22.88
C PHE A 284 6.74 -18.85 -22.52
N LEU A 285 7.13 -17.80 -23.23
CA LEU A 285 6.50 -16.49 -23.13
C LEU A 285 5.11 -16.54 -23.76
N ASN A 286 4.10 -16.05 -23.03
CA ASN A 286 2.74 -15.99 -23.54
C ASN A 286 2.53 -14.74 -24.41
N ARG A 287 2.23 -14.94 -25.69
CA ARG A 287 1.86 -13.87 -26.64
C ARG A 287 0.97 -14.41 -27.74
N PHE A 288 0.19 -13.53 -28.37
CA PHE A 288 -0.46 -13.82 -29.65
C PHE A 288 0.57 -14.07 -30.76
N ASN A 289 0.17 -14.76 -31.82
CA ASN A 289 0.98 -14.86 -33.04
C ASN A 289 1.26 -13.46 -33.62
N PRO A 290 2.52 -13.07 -33.86
CA PRO A 290 2.84 -11.81 -34.54
C PRO A 290 2.20 -11.69 -35.94
N ASN A 291 2.03 -12.81 -36.64
CA ASN A 291 1.49 -12.87 -37.99
C ASN A 291 -0.03 -12.94 -37.99
N GLN A 292 -0.68 -11.92 -37.45
CA GLN A 292 -2.15 -11.86 -37.43
C GLN A 292 -2.74 -11.78 -38.85
N PRO A 293 -3.91 -12.39 -39.12
CA PRO A 293 -4.61 -12.22 -40.39
C PRO A 293 -4.83 -10.75 -40.72
N ASN A 294 -4.42 -10.32 -41.91
CA ASN A 294 -4.45 -8.91 -42.36
C ASN A 294 -3.66 -7.91 -41.47
N GLY A 295 -2.83 -8.40 -40.54
CA GLY A 295 -2.18 -7.55 -39.53
C GLY A 295 -3.17 -6.97 -38.51
N GLU A 296 -4.30 -7.64 -38.27
CA GLU A 296 -5.37 -7.17 -37.38
C GLU A 296 -5.66 -8.19 -36.27
N LEU A 297 -5.43 -7.81 -35.01
CA LEU A 297 -5.91 -8.55 -33.85
C LEU A 297 -7.34 -8.08 -33.53
N VAL A 298 -8.33 -8.91 -33.86
CA VAL A 298 -9.75 -8.54 -33.80
C VAL A 298 -10.37 -8.90 -32.45
N TYR A 299 -11.04 -7.94 -31.83
CA TYR A 299 -11.93 -8.10 -30.67
C TYR A 299 -13.37 -7.78 -31.06
N TYR A 300 -14.33 -8.58 -30.57
CA TYR A 300 -15.76 -8.32 -30.73
C TYR A 300 -16.31 -7.69 -29.45
N LEU A 301 -17.19 -6.70 -29.61
CA LEU A 301 -17.86 -6.02 -28.50
C LEU A 301 -19.17 -6.73 -28.19
N THR A 302 -19.48 -6.96 -26.91
CA THR A 302 -20.81 -7.43 -26.49
C THR A 302 -21.91 -6.45 -26.90
N LYS A 303 -23.13 -6.93 -27.11
CA LYS A 303 -24.25 -6.08 -27.57
C LYS A 303 -24.64 -4.98 -26.59
N ASN A 304 -24.22 -5.07 -25.32
CA ASN A 304 -24.40 -3.99 -24.35
C ASN A 304 -23.83 -2.64 -24.82
N PHE A 305 -22.78 -2.64 -25.65
CA PHE A 305 -22.23 -1.40 -26.23
C PHE A 305 -23.17 -0.70 -27.22
N ASN A 306 -24.11 -1.43 -27.84
CA ASN A 306 -25.02 -0.87 -28.85
C ASN A 306 -26.13 -0.02 -28.20
N LYS A 307 -26.32 -0.13 -26.89
CA LYS A 307 -27.35 0.62 -26.15
C LYS A 307 -27.01 2.12 -26.13
N PRO A 308 -27.98 3.02 -26.43
CA PRO A 308 -27.73 4.47 -26.47
C PRO A 308 -27.11 5.05 -25.19
N GLU A 309 -27.50 4.55 -24.02
CA GLU A 309 -26.97 4.94 -22.71
C GLU A 309 -25.48 4.64 -22.53
N ASN A 310 -24.95 3.67 -23.28
CA ASN A 310 -23.54 3.25 -23.23
C ASN A 310 -22.68 3.89 -24.31
N LYS A 311 -23.24 4.83 -25.10
CA LYS A 311 -22.51 5.52 -26.16
C LYS A 311 -21.19 6.13 -25.67
N ILE A 312 -21.17 6.69 -24.46
CA ILE A 312 -19.94 7.27 -23.89
C ILE A 312 -18.83 6.23 -23.66
N LEU A 313 -19.19 5.01 -23.23
CA LEU A 313 -18.25 3.91 -23.00
C LEU A 313 -17.80 3.29 -24.32
N LEU A 314 -18.69 3.27 -25.31
CA LEU A 314 -18.35 2.87 -26.67
C LEU A 314 -17.35 3.84 -27.30
N ASP A 315 -17.61 5.14 -27.23
CA ASP A 315 -16.70 6.18 -27.73
C ASP A 315 -15.34 6.10 -27.00
N ALA A 316 -15.35 5.92 -25.66
CA ALA A 316 -14.14 5.71 -24.87
C ALA A 316 -13.35 4.46 -25.27
N THR A 317 -14.05 3.36 -25.58
CA THR A 317 -13.42 2.12 -26.09
C THR A 317 -12.69 2.35 -27.41
N TYR A 318 -13.30 3.07 -28.36
CA TYR A 318 -12.62 3.39 -29.62
C TYR A 318 -11.40 4.30 -29.41
N GLU A 319 -11.52 5.32 -28.57
CA GLU A 319 -10.40 6.21 -28.24
C GLU A 319 -9.24 5.45 -27.58
N ALA A 320 -9.52 4.55 -26.63
CA ALA A 320 -8.50 3.71 -26.00
C ALA A 320 -7.75 2.83 -27.01
N ILE A 321 -8.49 2.22 -27.94
CA ILE A 321 -7.91 1.36 -29.00
C ILE A 321 -7.07 2.18 -29.98
N GLU A 322 -7.50 3.40 -30.31
CA GLU A 322 -6.72 4.32 -31.12
C GLU A 322 -5.38 4.67 -30.45
N VAL A 323 -5.40 5.05 -29.17
CA VAL A 323 -4.20 5.39 -28.41
C VAL A 323 -3.24 4.20 -28.29
N MET A 324 -3.76 2.99 -28.02
CA MET A 324 -2.95 1.77 -28.00
C MET A 324 -2.25 1.54 -29.36
N ASN A 325 -2.99 1.66 -30.46
CA ASN A 325 -2.45 1.46 -31.81
C ASN A 325 -1.37 2.49 -32.16
N LYS A 326 -1.51 3.76 -31.75
CA LYS A 326 -0.46 4.77 -31.93
C LYS A 326 0.84 4.37 -31.21
N GLY A 327 0.74 3.83 -30.00
CA GLY A 327 1.89 3.29 -29.25
C GLY A 327 2.53 2.08 -29.95
N LEU A 328 1.72 1.12 -30.38
CA LEU A 328 2.16 -0.08 -31.11
C LEU A 328 2.85 0.26 -32.45
N GLU A 329 2.36 1.27 -33.17
CA GLU A 329 2.97 1.74 -34.42
C GLU A 329 4.40 2.26 -34.21
N LYS A 330 4.67 3.01 -33.12
CA LYS A 330 6.02 3.52 -32.82
C LYS A 330 7.05 2.42 -32.61
N ILE A 331 6.62 1.26 -32.11
CA ILE A 331 7.51 0.11 -31.95
C ILE A 331 7.58 -0.79 -33.20
N ASN A 332 6.93 -0.39 -34.30
CA ASN A 332 6.72 -1.18 -35.51
C ASN A 332 6.06 -2.53 -35.20
N ASN A 333 5.05 -2.55 -34.32
CA ASN A 333 4.33 -3.77 -33.98
C ASN A 333 3.73 -4.40 -35.27
N PRO A 334 3.75 -5.73 -35.44
CA PRO A 334 3.37 -6.37 -36.70
C PRO A 334 1.87 -6.40 -36.96
N PHE A 335 1.05 -6.01 -35.97
CA PHE A 335 -0.39 -5.88 -36.10
C PHE A 335 -0.92 -4.65 -35.38
N LYS A 336 -2.16 -4.28 -35.68
CA LYS A 336 -2.98 -3.33 -34.92
C LYS A 336 -4.18 -4.04 -34.29
N ILE A 337 -4.72 -3.47 -33.23
CA ILE A 337 -5.93 -3.94 -32.56
C ILE A 337 -7.14 -3.33 -33.27
N VAL A 338 -8.16 -4.16 -33.55
CA VAL A 338 -9.40 -3.73 -34.18
C VAL A 338 -10.59 -4.23 -33.37
N VAL A 339 -11.54 -3.34 -33.06
CA VAL A 339 -12.79 -3.70 -32.38
C VAL A 339 -13.96 -3.72 -33.36
N LYS A 340 -14.85 -4.70 -33.23
CA LYS A 340 -16.05 -4.85 -34.06
C LYS A 340 -17.30 -4.94 -33.19
N GLN A 341 -18.29 -4.11 -33.49
CA GLN A 341 -19.63 -4.23 -32.91
C GLN A 341 -20.35 -5.44 -33.52
N GLN A 342 -21.22 -6.06 -32.73
CA GLN A 342 -22.11 -7.11 -33.18
C GLN A 342 -23.44 -6.48 -33.63
N GLU A 343 -24.02 -6.99 -34.71
CA GLU A 343 -25.34 -6.53 -35.19
C GLU A 343 -26.45 -6.93 -34.19
N ASP A 344 -27.44 -6.05 -34.01
CA ASP A 344 -28.49 -6.25 -33.02
C ASP A 344 -29.35 -7.49 -33.29
N ASP A 345 -29.57 -7.84 -34.57
CA ASP A 345 -30.42 -8.94 -35.04
C ASP A 345 -29.71 -10.30 -35.16
N ALA A 346 -28.37 -10.34 -35.09
CA ALA A 346 -27.58 -11.57 -35.13
C ALA A 346 -27.65 -12.36 -33.80
N LYS A 347 -27.30 -13.65 -33.79
CA LYS A 347 -27.05 -14.38 -32.53
C LYS A 347 -25.81 -13.77 -31.86
N GLU A 348 -25.90 -13.42 -30.58
CA GLU A 348 -24.74 -12.88 -29.84
C GLU A 348 -23.67 -13.96 -29.66
N ILE A 349 -22.42 -13.58 -29.90
CA ILE A 349 -21.26 -14.44 -29.67
C ILE A 349 -21.09 -14.60 -28.15
N ALA A 350 -21.08 -15.85 -27.68
CA ALA A 350 -20.83 -16.16 -26.28
C ALA A 350 -19.38 -15.78 -25.91
N VAL A 351 -19.19 -15.18 -24.73
CA VAL A 351 -17.86 -14.72 -24.28
C VAL A 351 -16.93 -15.91 -24.03
N GLY A 352 -17.48 -17.05 -23.63
CA GLY A 352 -16.75 -18.30 -23.42
C GLY A 352 -16.33 -19.03 -24.69
N ASP A 353 -16.79 -18.60 -25.87
CA ASP A 353 -16.43 -19.22 -27.14
C ASP A 353 -14.95 -18.95 -27.48
N LEU A 354 -14.14 -20.01 -27.49
CA LEU A 354 -12.70 -19.92 -27.69
C LEU A 354 -12.27 -19.40 -29.07
N ARG A 355 -13.20 -19.30 -30.03
CA ARG A 355 -12.91 -18.83 -31.39
C ARG A 355 -12.80 -17.31 -31.51
N TYR A 356 -13.27 -16.56 -30.51
CA TYR A 356 -13.41 -15.11 -30.60
C TYR A 356 -12.79 -14.38 -29.41
N ASN A 357 -12.00 -13.33 -29.68
CA ASN A 357 -11.58 -12.40 -28.65
C ASN A 357 -12.69 -11.39 -28.37
N MET A 358 -12.90 -11.02 -27.10
CA MET A 358 -14.09 -10.26 -26.69
C MET A 358 -13.73 -9.07 -25.78
N ILE A 359 -14.41 -7.94 -25.94
CA ILE A 359 -14.50 -6.89 -24.90
C ILE A 359 -15.94 -6.86 -24.41
N VAL A 360 -16.11 -7.05 -23.11
CA VAL A 360 -17.37 -7.31 -22.44
C VAL A 360 -17.72 -6.11 -21.58
N LEU A 361 -18.89 -5.51 -21.80
CA LEU A 361 -19.40 -4.43 -20.96
C LEU A 361 -20.38 -5.00 -19.93
N LEU A 362 -20.02 -4.88 -18.65
CA LEU A 362 -20.90 -5.17 -17.52
C LEU A 362 -21.49 -3.87 -16.96
N GLU A 363 -22.81 -3.73 -17.07
CA GLU A 363 -23.52 -2.51 -16.69
C GLU A 363 -23.85 -2.44 -15.19
N ASP A 364 -23.97 -3.60 -14.53
CA ASP A 364 -24.39 -3.68 -13.14
C ASP A 364 -23.26 -3.28 -12.17
N PRO A 365 -23.59 -2.54 -11.09
CA PRO A 365 -22.65 -2.28 -9.99
C PRO A 365 -22.57 -3.52 -9.09
N LEU A 366 -21.75 -4.50 -9.49
CA LEU A 366 -21.53 -5.75 -8.77
C LEU A 366 -20.83 -5.54 -7.41
N SER A 367 -21.19 -6.35 -6.42
CA SER A 367 -20.68 -6.21 -5.04
C SER A 367 -19.24 -6.73 -4.85
N ASN A 368 -18.64 -7.34 -5.87
CA ASN A 368 -17.26 -7.86 -5.84
C ASN A 368 -16.20 -6.78 -6.10
N GLY A 369 -16.60 -5.64 -6.67
CA GLY A 369 -15.76 -4.48 -6.87
C GLY A 369 -14.82 -4.52 -8.09
N LEU A 370 -14.76 -5.51 -8.98
CA LEU A 370 -13.78 -5.43 -10.09
C LEU A 370 -13.99 -4.18 -10.99
N LEU A 371 -12.89 -3.53 -11.42
CA LEU A 371 -12.90 -2.45 -12.43
C LEU A 371 -12.73 -3.02 -13.84
N GLY A 372 -11.77 -3.94 -13.96
CA GLY A 372 -11.43 -4.68 -15.17
C GLY A 372 -11.00 -6.11 -14.82
N TYR A 373 -11.01 -7.00 -15.83
CA TYR A 373 -10.38 -8.31 -15.78
C TYR A 373 -10.06 -8.81 -17.20
N GLY A 374 -8.78 -8.96 -17.53
CA GLY A 374 -8.26 -9.35 -18.85
C GLY A 374 -7.54 -10.71 -18.89
N PRO A 375 -8.25 -11.84 -18.79
CA PRO A 375 -7.64 -13.16 -18.91
C PRO A 375 -7.36 -13.56 -20.37
N SER A 376 -6.49 -14.55 -20.51
CA SER A 376 -6.20 -15.20 -21.79
C SER A 376 -6.10 -16.72 -21.67
N VAL A 377 -6.47 -17.40 -22.75
CA VAL A 377 -6.34 -18.84 -22.96
C VAL A 377 -5.10 -19.08 -23.81
N LYS A 378 -4.22 -19.96 -23.34
CA LYS A 378 -2.92 -20.22 -23.94
C LYS A 378 -2.77 -21.68 -24.33
N ASN A 379 -2.08 -21.93 -25.43
CA ASN A 379 -1.64 -23.25 -25.80
C ASN A 379 -0.49 -23.68 -24.87
N PRO A 380 -0.68 -24.68 -23.99
CA PRO A 380 0.32 -25.06 -22.99
C PRO A 380 1.60 -25.64 -23.62
N LEU A 381 1.57 -26.04 -24.89
CA LEU A 381 2.71 -26.62 -25.60
C LEU A 381 3.61 -25.56 -26.25
N THR A 382 3.11 -24.35 -26.48
CA THR A 382 3.81 -23.31 -27.26
C THR A 382 3.87 -21.95 -26.57
N GLY A 383 2.98 -21.69 -25.61
CA GLY A 383 2.73 -20.36 -25.05
C GLY A 383 1.97 -19.42 -26.00
N GLU A 384 1.42 -19.90 -27.12
CA GLU A 384 0.58 -19.07 -27.97
C GLU A 384 -0.70 -18.68 -27.24
N ILE A 385 -1.04 -17.39 -27.21
CA ILE A 385 -2.36 -16.94 -26.78
C ILE A 385 -3.35 -17.24 -27.91
N LEU A 386 -4.31 -18.12 -27.64
CA LEU A 386 -5.33 -18.58 -28.59
C LEU A 386 -6.56 -17.67 -28.57
N LYS A 387 -6.93 -17.20 -27.38
CA LYS A 387 -8.09 -16.37 -27.13
C LYS A 387 -7.84 -15.46 -25.94
N ALA A 388 -8.38 -14.25 -25.95
CA ALA A 388 -8.43 -13.39 -24.79
C ALA A 388 -9.76 -12.64 -24.69
N HIS A 389 -10.14 -12.26 -23.49
CA HIS A 389 -11.29 -11.39 -23.28
C HIS A 389 -11.02 -10.35 -22.21
N THR A 390 -11.69 -9.21 -22.31
CA THR A 390 -11.57 -8.11 -21.36
C THR A 390 -12.94 -7.77 -20.81
N ASN A 391 -13.13 -8.03 -19.51
CA ASN A 391 -14.35 -7.70 -18.79
C ASN A 391 -14.23 -6.30 -18.21
N MET A 392 -15.08 -5.39 -18.66
CA MET A 392 -15.12 -4.00 -18.23
C MET A 392 -16.35 -3.73 -17.37
N TYR A 393 -16.13 -3.38 -16.11
CA TYR A 393 -17.19 -3.22 -15.11
C TYR A 393 -17.71 -1.79 -15.06
N GLY A 394 -18.44 -1.38 -16.10
CA GLY A 394 -18.98 -0.03 -16.27
C GLY A 394 -19.86 0.44 -15.13
N GLY A 395 -20.65 -0.45 -14.52
CA GLY A 395 -21.45 -0.13 -13.34
C GLY A 395 -20.62 0.28 -12.11
N ILE A 396 -19.46 -0.35 -11.94
CA ILE A 396 -18.52 -0.05 -10.84
C ILE A 396 -17.70 1.19 -11.13
N LEU A 397 -17.18 1.34 -12.36
CA LEU A 397 -16.50 2.55 -12.80
C LEU A 397 -17.39 3.80 -12.65
N ARG A 398 -18.70 3.65 -12.88
CA ARG A 398 -19.69 4.71 -12.60
C ARG A 398 -19.83 5.00 -11.11
N ALA A 399 -19.82 3.97 -10.25
CA ALA A 399 -19.98 4.12 -8.81
C ALA A 399 -18.81 4.87 -8.15
N ILE A 400 -17.60 4.75 -8.69
CA ILE A 400 -16.41 5.44 -8.16
C ILE A 400 -16.29 6.90 -8.63
N SER A 401 -17.11 7.34 -9.60
CA SER A 401 -17.00 8.68 -10.20
C SER A 401 -17.19 9.84 -9.22
N ARG A 402 -18.01 9.67 -8.17
CA ARG A 402 -18.13 10.67 -7.08
C ARG A 402 -16.77 10.90 -6.42
N ARG A 403 -16.05 9.83 -6.11
CA ARG A 403 -14.75 9.91 -5.43
C ARG A 403 -13.70 10.57 -6.32
N GLY A 404 -13.66 10.23 -7.61
CA GLY A 404 -12.79 10.91 -8.57
C GLY A 404 -13.08 12.42 -8.64
N TYR A 405 -14.35 12.81 -8.62
CA TYR A 405 -14.70 14.24 -8.56
C TYR A 405 -14.31 14.91 -7.24
N ASP A 406 -14.53 14.26 -6.10
CA ASP A 406 -14.14 14.80 -4.79
C ASP A 406 -12.61 15.03 -4.71
N GLU A 407 -11.83 14.17 -5.36
CA GLU A 407 -10.40 14.38 -5.56
C GLU A 407 -10.11 15.61 -6.44
N ALA A 408 -10.85 15.84 -7.53
CA ALA A 408 -10.72 17.07 -8.31
C ALA A 408 -10.98 18.33 -7.45
N VAL A 409 -12.01 18.27 -6.61
CA VAL A 409 -12.34 19.37 -5.69
C VAL A 409 -11.19 19.61 -4.74
N ASP A 410 -10.65 18.56 -4.13
CA ASP A 410 -9.50 18.65 -3.25
C ASP A 410 -8.29 19.29 -3.94
N ILE A 411 -8.06 18.98 -5.23
CA ILE A 411 -6.92 19.52 -6.00
C ILE A 411 -7.12 21.01 -6.21
N SER A 412 -8.35 21.42 -6.50
CA SER A 412 -8.68 22.84 -6.68
C SER A 412 -8.61 23.64 -5.37
N GLU A 413 -9.04 23.07 -4.24
CA GLU A 413 -8.91 23.68 -2.91
C GLU A 413 -7.45 23.86 -2.53
N GLN A 414 -6.63 22.81 -2.66
CA GLN A 414 -5.21 22.86 -2.31
C GLN A 414 -4.48 23.93 -3.12
N ARG A 415 -4.67 23.97 -4.44
CA ARG A 415 -4.03 24.97 -5.31
C ARG A 415 -4.41 26.39 -4.93
N TYR A 416 -5.65 26.59 -4.48
CA TYR A 416 -6.10 27.88 -3.97
C TYR A 416 -5.41 28.23 -2.64
N GLU A 417 -5.32 27.27 -1.70
CA GLU A 417 -4.61 27.47 -0.43
C GLU A 417 -3.12 27.76 -0.64
N ASP A 418 -2.44 27.01 -1.52
CA ASP A 418 -1.02 27.20 -1.84
C ASP A 418 -0.76 28.57 -2.47
N ALA A 419 -1.68 29.07 -3.31
CA ALA A 419 -1.60 30.41 -3.89
C ALA A 419 -1.81 31.53 -2.84
N GLN A 420 -2.42 31.22 -1.70
CA GLN A 420 -2.67 32.16 -0.61
C GLN A 420 -1.66 32.10 0.53
N ASN A 421 -0.81 31.06 0.59
CA ASN A 421 0.11 30.83 1.71
C ASN A 421 1.10 31.99 1.91
N VAL A 422 0.74 32.90 2.83
CA VAL A 422 1.61 33.91 3.42
C VAL A 422 1.75 33.53 4.90
N ALA A 423 2.95 33.10 5.30
CA ALA A 423 3.27 32.95 6.71
C ALA A 423 3.24 34.34 7.36
N LEU A 424 2.43 34.51 8.41
CA LEU A 424 2.46 35.72 9.23
C LEU A 424 3.46 35.49 10.36
N ASP A 425 4.38 36.43 10.55
CA ASP A 425 5.21 36.48 11.77
C ASP A 425 4.28 36.63 12.98
N SER A 426 4.54 35.90 14.08
CA SER A 426 3.54 35.62 15.13
C SER A 426 2.95 36.90 15.75
N GLN A 427 1.72 37.28 15.35
CA GLN A 427 1.03 38.46 15.87
C GLN A 427 0.30 38.19 17.22
N TYR A 428 0.16 36.93 17.62
CA TYR A 428 -0.62 36.51 18.78
C TYR A 428 0.25 35.99 19.92
N THR A 429 -0.07 36.38 21.16
CA THR A 429 0.52 35.82 22.39
C THR A 429 -0.54 35.05 23.21
N VAL A 430 -0.12 34.24 24.17
CA VAL A 430 -0.99 33.37 24.99
C VAL A 430 -0.92 33.79 26.45
N ALA A 431 -2.08 34.01 27.07
CA ALA A 431 -2.18 34.27 28.50
C ALA A 431 -2.15 32.97 29.32
N PRO A 432 -1.62 32.96 30.55
CA PRO A 432 -1.65 31.78 31.44
C PRO A 432 -3.06 31.22 31.66
N SER A 433 -4.09 32.07 31.62
CA SER A 433 -5.49 31.66 31.77
C SER A 433 -5.97 30.72 30.67
N ALA A 434 -5.38 30.79 29.47
CA ALA A 434 -5.71 29.89 28.36
C ALA A 434 -5.19 28.45 28.62
N LEU A 435 -4.21 28.29 29.52
CA LEU A 435 -3.52 27.04 29.84
C LEU A 435 -3.93 26.49 31.21
N ALA A 436 -5.16 26.77 31.66
CA ALA A 436 -5.64 26.45 33.00
C ALA A 436 -5.68 24.94 33.36
N THR A 437 -5.39 24.05 32.40
CA THR A 437 -5.26 22.60 32.64
C THR A 437 -3.91 22.22 33.24
N LEU A 438 -2.91 23.12 33.19
CA LEU A 438 -1.62 22.96 33.86
C LEU A 438 -1.59 23.69 35.22
N PRO A 439 -0.73 23.25 36.15
CA PRO A 439 -0.32 24.04 37.30
C PRO A 439 0.06 25.47 36.91
N THR A 440 -0.25 26.44 37.78
CA THR A 440 -0.05 27.88 37.50
C THR A 440 1.39 28.20 37.12
N ALA A 441 2.35 27.58 37.79
CA ALA A 441 3.78 27.76 37.52
C ALA A 441 4.18 27.27 36.11
N LEU A 442 3.63 26.14 35.65
CA LEU A 442 3.91 25.60 34.31
C LEU A 442 3.17 26.39 33.23
N ALA A 443 1.92 26.78 33.50
CA ALA A 443 1.16 27.66 32.61
C ALA A 443 1.87 29.00 32.37
N ALA A 444 2.51 29.57 33.40
CA ALA A 444 3.27 30.81 33.30
C ALA A 444 4.56 30.66 32.46
N THR A 445 5.24 29.51 32.53
CA THR A 445 6.43 29.25 31.70
C THR A 445 6.12 29.00 30.23
N LEU A 446 4.92 28.49 29.94
CA LEU A 446 4.44 28.27 28.56
C LEU A 446 3.78 29.51 27.95
N ALA A 447 3.24 30.42 28.77
CA ALA A 447 2.58 31.63 28.30
C ALA A 447 3.57 32.58 27.60
N THR A 448 3.13 33.24 26.52
CA THR A 448 3.96 34.17 25.75
C THR A 448 3.62 35.65 25.98
N SER A 449 2.61 35.96 26.80
CA SER A 449 2.30 37.33 27.26
C SER A 449 2.86 37.61 28.67
N GLU A 450 3.52 38.74 28.89
CA GLU A 450 4.09 39.12 30.21
C GLU A 450 3.02 39.27 31.32
N GLN A 451 3.33 38.73 32.50
CA GLN A 451 2.93 39.30 33.80
C GLN A 451 4.16 39.96 34.46
N PRO A 452 3.99 40.99 35.32
CA PRO A 452 5.04 41.95 35.64
C PRO A 452 6.25 41.32 36.35
N ALA A 453 7.42 41.52 35.71
CA ALA A 453 8.79 41.56 36.24
C ALA A 453 9.12 40.76 37.51
N ALA A 454 9.70 39.56 37.32
CA ALA A 454 10.97 39.18 37.93
C ALA A 454 11.61 38.00 37.18
N ALA A 455 12.91 38.15 36.90
CA ALA A 455 13.86 37.21 36.30
C ALA A 455 13.94 37.20 34.75
N SER A 456 15.14 37.53 34.31
CA SER A 456 15.68 37.70 32.96
C SER A 456 15.81 36.41 32.17
N GLU A 457 15.73 36.56 30.84
CA GLU A 457 16.31 35.75 29.75
C GLU A 457 16.31 34.21 29.95
N ALA A 458 15.35 33.59 29.26
CA ALA A 458 15.05 32.17 29.27
C ALA A 458 16.02 31.35 28.39
N GLU A 459 16.69 30.37 29.00
CA GLU A 459 17.09 29.13 28.35
C GLU A 459 16.12 28.02 28.78
N ALA A 460 15.63 27.27 27.81
CA ALA A 460 14.53 26.30 27.94
C ALA A 460 14.84 25.11 28.88
N THR A 461 13.73 24.51 29.33
CA THR A 461 13.46 23.39 30.24
C THR A 461 14.56 22.36 30.61
N GLY A 462 14.54 21.95 31.89
CA GLY A 462 15.12 20.68 32.34
C GLY A 462 14.54 19.48 31.56
N LEU A 463 15.45 18.61 31.11
CA LEU A 463 15.34 17.54 30.09
C LEU A 463 15.34 17.96 28.61
N SER A 464 15.02 19.20 28.23
CA SER A 464 15.13 19.62 26.80
C SER A 464 16.54 20.01 26.39
N ASN A 465 17.37 20.45 27.34
CA ASN A 465 18.74 20.87 27.06
C ASN A 465 19.78 19.76 27.32
N ILE A 466 19.52 18.55 26.83
CA ILE A 466 20.65 17.74 26.34
C ILE A 466 20.84 18.12 24.86
N GLN A 467 21.09 19.40 24.59
CA GLN A 467 21.83 19.74 23.39
C GLN A 467 23.25 19.26 23.65
N ILE A 468 23.57 18.08 23.14
CA ILE A 468 24.98 17.74 22.95
C ILE A 468 25.46 18.72 21.88
N GLU A 469 26.17 19.77 22.27
CA GLU A 469 27.06 20.47 21.35
C GLU A 469 28.05 19.41 20.83
N ARG A 470 27.71 18.82 19.68
CA ARG A 470 28.56 17.90 18.95
C ARG A 470 29.41 18.72 18.00
N LEU A 471 30.67 18.32 17.81
CA LEU A 471 31.41 18.70 16.61
C LEU A 471 30.54 18.38 15.39
N GLU A 472 30.59 19.20 14.34
CA GLU A 472 30.05 18.77 13.05
C GLU A 472 30.66 17.40 12.71
N GLN A 473 29.80 16.50 12.27
CA GLN A 473 30.03 15.07 12.13
C GLN A 473 31.45 14.73 11.65
N LEU A 474 32.04 13.75 12.34
CA LEU A 474 33.35 13.22 12.00
C LEU A 474 33.39 12.65 10.61
N PRO A 475 34.55 12.69 9.92
CA PRO A 475 34.67 12.13 8.60
C PRO A 475 34.29 10.66 8.66
N VAL A 476 33.20 10.40 7.95
CA VAL A 476 32.72 9.10 7.50
C VAL A 476 33.94 8.30 7.06
N ASP A 477 34.00 7.03 7.44
CA ASP A 477 35.02 6.15 6.90
C ASP A 477 34.82 6.01 5.39
N GLU A 478 35.53 6.83 4.63
CA GLU A 478 35.51 6.82 3.16
C GLU A 478 35.90 5.44 2.62
N ALA A 479 36.56 4.58 3.40
CA ALA A 479 36.86 3.21 3.00
C ALA A 479 35.57 2.38 2.80
N VAL A 480 34.54 2.55 3.64
CA VAL A 480 33.26 1.85 3.48
C VAL A 480 32.51 2.36 2.26
N LEU A 481 32.46 3.69 2.07
CA LEU A 481 31.84 4.33 0.90
C LEU A 481 32.55 3.96 -0.41
N GLY A 482 33.88 3.94 -0.42
CA GLY A 482 34.70 3.62 -1.59
C GLY A 482 34.68 2.14 -1.99
N ASN A 483 34.42 1.23 -1.05
CA ASN A 483 34.31 -0.20 -1.31
C ASN A 483 32.91 -0.64 -1.80
N MET A 484 31.95 0.28 -1.83
CA MET A 484 30.58 0.02 -2.22
C MET A 484 30.22 0.78 -3.51
N THR A 485 29.65 0.07 -4.47
CA THR A 485 29.12 0.67 -5.71
C THR A 485 27.60 0.58 -5.73
N VAL A 486 26.95 1.50 -6.44
CA VAL A 486 25.48 1.52 -6.58
C VAL A 486 24.97 0.19 -7.14
N LYS A 487 25.62 -0.32 -8.19
CA LYS A 487 25.31 -1.63 -8.78
C LYS A 487 25.38 -2.78 -7.77
N ARG A 488 26.36 -2.75 -6.86
CA ARG A 488 26.50 -3.79 -5.83
C ARG A 488 25.37 -3.70 -4.79
N LEU A 489 24.98 -2.49 -4.38
CA LEU A 489 23.84 -2.28 -3.48
C LEU A 489 22.50 -2.70 -4.10
N GLU A 490 22.26 -2.32 -5.35
CA GLU A 490 21.07 -2.74 -6.11
C GLU A 490 20.98 -4.27 -6.18
N GLN A 491 22.11 -4.95 -6.42
CA GLN A 491 22.16 -6.41 -6.41
C GLN A 491 21.86 -7.00 -5.02
N MET A 492 22.30 -6.35 -3.94
CA MET A 492 21.97 -6.77 -2.57
C MET A 492 20.48 -6.61 -2.27
N LEU A 493 19.86 -5.50 -2.71
CA LEU A 493 18.43 -5.26 -2.58
C LEU A 493 17.58 -6.26 -3.38
N ASP A 494 17.99 -6.57 -4.62
CA ASP A 494 17.35 -7.59 -5.45
C ASP A 494 17.44 -8.99 -4.81
N ASN A 495 18.62 -9.35 -4.28
CA ASN A 495 18.80 -10.61 -3.55
C ASN A 495 17.93 -10.68 -2.28
N ARG A 496 17.82 -9.56 -1.55
CA ARG A 496 16.95 -9.44 -0.36
C ARG A 496 15.49 -9.71 -0.76
N MET A 497 14.97 -9.01 -1.77
CA MET A 497 13.61 -9.19 -2.26
C MET A 497 13.32 -10.62 -2.73
N LYS A 498 14.26 -11.26 -3.43
CA LYS A 498 14.15 -12.68 -3.84
C LYS A 498 14.10 -13.63 -2.65
N SER A 499 14.95 -13.42 -1.65
CA SER A 499 14.95 -14.20 -0.40
C SER A 499 13.61 -14.09 0.34
N MET A 500 13.09 -12.86 0.45
CA MET A 500 11.81 -12.58 1.10
C MET A 500 10.64 -13.22 0.34
N THR A 501 10.64 -13.16 -0.99
CA THR A 501 9.61 -13.81 -1.82
C THR A 501 9.56 -15.31 -1.56
N HIS A 502 10.73 -15.96 -1.46
CA HIS A 502 10.83 -17.38 -1.15
C HIS A 502 10.31 -17.71 0.27
N ASN A 503 10.73 -16.95 1.28
CA ASN A 503 10.33 -17.15 2.67
C ASN A 503 8.83 -16.89 2.90
N ASN A 504 8.27 -15.87 2.24
CA ASN A 504 6.84 -15.55 2.32
C ASN A 504 5.98 -16.73 1.83
N ARG A 505 6.40 -17.40 0.75
CA ARG A 505 5.71 -18.60 0.24
C ARG A 505 5.68 -19.74 1.27
N ILE A 506 6.82 -20.02 1.91
CA ILE A 506 6.95 -21.06 2.94
C ILE A 506 6.06 -20.75 4.14
N ALA A 507 5.99 -19.49 4.56
CA ALA A 507 5.20 -19.12 5.71
C ALA A 507 3.69 -19.11 5.47
N ILE A 508 3.24 -18.78 4.26
CA ILE A 508 1.83 -18.95 3.89
C ILE A 508 1.45 -20.43 3.99
N GLU A 509 2.31 -21.35 3.53
CA GLU A 509 2.09 -22.79 3.66
C GLU A 509 2.00 -23.24 5.14
N ASP A 510 2.86 -22.71 6.02
CA ASP A 510 2.84 -23.04 7.46
C ASP A 510 1.63 -22.43 8.20
N LEU A 511 1.27 -21.18 7.90
CA LEU A 511 0.07 -20.52 8.44
C LEU A 511 -1.22 -21.24 8.04
N LEU A 512 -1.29 -21.75 6.80
CA LEU A 512 -2.43 -22.54 6.32
C LEU A 512 -2.50 -23.92 6.97
N SER A 513 -1.37 -24.47 7.39
CA SER A 513 -1.28 -25.84 7.93
C SER A 513 -1.47 -25.91 9.45
N ASN A 514 -0.94 -24.95 10.22
CA ASN A 514 -0.76 -25.12 11.67
C ASN A 514 -1.42 -24.03 12.53
N GLY A 515 -1.54 -22.78 12.05
CA GLY A 515 -1.97 -21.62 12.84
C GLY A 515 -1.05 -21.30 14.03
N ASP A 516 -0.98 -20.03 14.46
CA ASP A 516 -0.14 -19.63 15.61
C ASP A 516 -0.97 -19.63 16.93
N PRO A 517 -0.70 -20.57 17.86
CA PRO A 517 -1.43 -20.67 19.12
C PRO A 517 -1.18 -19.50 20.09
N GLU A 518 -0.09 -18.74 19.95
CA GLU A 518 0.25 -17.62 20.85
C GLU A 518 -0.38 -16.28 20.43
N MET A 519 -1.05 -16.24 19.27
CA MET A 519 -1.61 -15.02 18.71
C MET A 519 -2.84 -14.51 19.50
N SER A 520 -2.82 -13.24 19.91
CA SER A 520 -3.97 -12.60 20.58
C SER A 520 -5.19 -12.49 19.65
N GLU A 521 -6.40 -12.42 20.23
CA GLU A 521 -7.65 -12.26 19.45
C GLU A 521 -7.61 -11.05 18.51
N PHE A 522 -7.04 -9.92 18.95
CA PHE A 522 -6.87 -8.74 18.10
C PHE A 522 -6.04 -9.06 16.85
N GLU A 523 -4.93 -9.77 17.01
CA GLU A 523 -4.03 -10.11 15.91
C GLU A 523 -4.71 -11.10 14.94
N ARG A 524 -5.49 -12.05 15.45
CA ARG A 524 -6.27 -12.98 14.62
C ARG A 524 -7.32 -12.25 13.77
N GLN A 525 -8.13 -11.40 14.41
CA GLN A 525 -9.14 -10.58 13.74
C GLN A 525 -8.51 -9.59 12.75
N PHE A 526 -7.34 -9.04 13.07
CA PHE A 526 -6.60 -8.18 12.15
C PHE A 526 -6.09 -8.94 10.91
N LEU A 527 -5.58 -10.17 11.07
CA LEU A 527 -5.17 -11.00 9.93
C LEU A 527 -6.36 -11.41 9.05
N GLU A 528 -7.51 -11.69 9.64
CA GLU A 528 -8.75 -11.94 8.88
C GLU A 528 -9.18 -10.69 8.10
N TYR A 529 -9.17 -9.51 8.75
CA TYR A 529 -9.41 -8.22 8.09
C TYR A 529 -8.41 -7.97 6.96
N GLU A 530 -7.12 -8.26 7.16
CA GLU A 530 -6.12 -8.10 6.11
C GLU A 530 -6.39 -9.04 4.93
N LYS A 531 -6.77 -10.31 5.16
CA LYS A 531 -7.12 -11.24 4.08
C LYS A 531 -8.30 -10.74 3.24
N GLU A 532 -9.40 -10.33 3.88
CA GLU A 532 -10.58 -9.80 3.18
C GLU A 532 -10.24 -8.49 2.45
N PHE A 533 -9.55 -7.58 3.13
CA PHE A 533 -9.19 -6.29 2.56
C PHE A 533 -8.12 -6.41 1.48
N HIS A 534 -7.18 -7.37 1.52
CA HIS A 534 -6.21 -7.59 0.45
C HIS A 534 -6.92 -7.92 -0.86
N GLY A 535 -7.96 -8.77 -0.84
CA GLY A 535 -8.78 -9.08 -2.02
C GLY A 535 -9.59 -7.89 -2.54
N VAL A 536 -10.09 -7.00 -1.68
CA VAL A 536 -10.89 -5.82 -2.10
C VAL A 536 -10.00 -4.62 -2.46
N SER A 537 -8.86 -4.46 -1.80
CA SER A 537 -7.93 -3.33 -2.00
C SER A 537 -6.98 -3.49 -3.15
N SER A 538 -6.76 -4.71 -3.65
CA SER A 538 -6.15 -4.94 -4.97
C SER A 538 -7.04 -4.46 -6.11
N ILE A 539 -8.30 -4.12 -5.83
CA ILE A 539 -9.30 -3.82 -6.85
C ILE A 539 -9.72 -2.35 -6.85
N HIS A 540 -9.67 -1.68 -5.69
CA HIS A 540 -10.22 -0.33 -5.53
C HIS A 540 -9.43 0.57 -4.59
N LYS A 541 -8.58 1.45 -5.14
CA LYS A 541 -8.18 2.67 -4.44
C LYS A 541 -7.81 3.79 -5.42
N HIS A 542 -8.77 4.66 -5.71
CA HIS A 542 -8.45 6.03 -6.10
C HIS A 542 -8.70 6.91 -4.89
N LYS A 543 -7.67 7.60 -4.44
CA LYS A 543 -7.68 8.44 -3.26
C LYS A 543 -6.98 9.76 -3.64
N PRO A 544 -7.41 10.89 -3.06
CA PRO A 544 -6.78 12.16 -3.34
C PRO A 544 -5.36 12.24 -2.77
N GLU A 545 -4.38 12.51 -3.64
CA GLU A 545 -3.01 12.90 -3.30
C GLU A 545 -2.62 14.12 -4.14
N PHE A 546 -1.65 14.92 -3.69
CA PHE A 546 -1.35 16.26 -4.20
C PHE A 546 0.13 16.50 -4.43
N PHE A 547 0.95 15.49 -4.13
CA PHE A 547 2.39 15.62 -4.17
C PHE A 547 2.88 15.42 -5.62
N PRO A 548 3.68 16.35 -6.17
CA PRO A 548 4.30 16.17 -7.48
C PRO A 548 5.42 15.14 -7.38
N ILE A 549 5.25 13.95 -7.97
CA ILE A 549 6.32 12.95 -8.03
C ILE A 549 7.12 13.10 -9.33
N GLY A 550 8.45 13.04 -9.23
CA GLY A 550 9.33 13.02 -10.41
C GLY A 550 9.08 14.14 -11.43
N GLY A 551 8.68 15.33 -10.98
CA GLY A 551 8.40 16.49 -11.84
C GLY A 551 7.04 16.53 -12.51
N THR A 552 6.14 15.63 -12.14
CA THR A 552 4.74 15.63 -12.60
C THR A 552 3.88 16.51 -11.69
N SER A 553 2.69 16.88 -12.15
CA SER A 553 1.69 17.54 -11.29
C SER A 553 0.32 17.01 -11.63
N LYS A 554 -0.46 16.62 -10.62
CA LYS A 554 -1.85 16.19 -10.83
C LYS A 554 -2.69 17.35 -11.29
N VAL A 555 -3.37 17.20 -12.41
CA VAL A 555 -4.17 18.26 -13.03
C VAL A 555 -5.58 17.77 -13.24
N ILE A 556 -6.53 18.56 -12.72
CA ILE A 556 -7.95 18.30 -12.89
C ILE A 556 -8.32 18.40 -14.37
N PHE A 557 -9.11 17.45 -14.86
CA PHE A 557 -9.59 17.43 -16.24
C PHE A 557 -10.28 18.77 -16.58
N GLU A 558 -9.82 19.48 -17.61
CA GLU A 558 -10.39 20.79 -18.00
C GLU A 558 -11.86 20.67 -18.40
N GLU A 559 -12.29 19.51 -18.90
CA GLU A 559 -13.70 19.22 -19.20
C GLU A 559 -14.61 19.43 -17.98
N LEU A 560 -14.11 19.24 -16.75
CA LEU A 560 -14.87 19.54 -15.53
C LEU A 560 -15.11 21.05 -15.38
N LYS A 561 -14.11 21.89 -15.64
CA LYS A 561 -14.24 23.35 -15.49
C LYS A 561 -15.22 23.97 -16.50
N LEU A 562 -15.46 23.27 -17.62
CA LEU A 562 -16.41 23.69 -18.65
C LEU A 562 -17.88 23.46 -18.23
N ILE A 563 -18.14 22.67 -17.18
CA ILE A 563 -19.50 22.37 -16.72
C ILE A 563 -20.08 23.62 -16.00
N PRO A 564 -21.19 24.20 -16.49
CA PRO A 564 -21.72 25.44 -15.93
C PRO A 564 -22.10 25.32 -14.45
N GLY A 565 -21.61 26.28 -13.66
CA GLY A 565 -22.02 26.47 -12.27
C GLY A 565 -21.40 25.50 -11.26
N ILE A 566 -20.39 24.69 -11.63
CA ILE A 566 -19.66 23.82 -10.69
C ILE A 566 -18.38 24.46 -10.12
N VAL A 567 -17.99 25.64 -10.59
CA VAL A 567 -16.82 26.39 -10.11
C VAL A 567 -17.31 27.56 -9.25
N HIS A 568 -16.62 27.85 -8.15
CA HIS A 568 -16.80 29.08 -7.38
C HIS A 568 -16.18 30.27 -8.16
N GLU A 569 -17.00 31.24 -8.56
CA GLU A 569 -16.55 32.36 -9.40
C GLU A 569 -15.46 33.22 -8.75
N GLU A 570 -15.45 33.33 -7.43
CA GLU A 570 -14.51 34.16 -6.67
C GLU A 570 -13.14 33.49 -6.46
N THR A 571 -13.10 32.16 -6.35
CA THR A 571 -11.91 31.41 -5.93
C THR A 571 -11.35 30.50 -7.02
N GLY A 572 -12.15 30.15 -8.03
CA GLY A 572 -11.77 29.15 -9.04
C GLY A 572 -11.83 27.69 -8.55
N VAL A 573 -12.26 27.46 -7.31
CA VAL A 573 -12.36 26.13 -6.67
C VAL A 573 -13.62 25.40 -7.16
N LEU A 574 -13.53 24.08 -7.36
CA LEU A 574 -14.68 23.26 -7.71
C LEU A 574 -15.63 23.11 -6.51
N LYS A 575 -16.93 23.09 -6.76
CA LYS A 575 -17.98 22.93 -5.75
C LYS A 575 -18.04 21.48 -5.28
N ARG A 576 -18.27 21.26 -3.98
CA ARG A 576 -18.45 19.92 -3.39
C ARG A 576 -19.70 19.22 -3.91
N TRP A 577 -19.67 17.88 -3.98
CA TRP A 577 -20.72 17.05 -4.58
C TRP A 577 -22.14 17.31 -4.02
N GLU A 578 -22.23 17.62 -2.73
CA GLU A 578 -23.48 17.80 -1.98
C GLU A 578 -24.29 18.99 -2.49
N ILE A 579 -23.63 20.05 -2.97
CA ILE A 579 -24.27 21.28 -3.45
C ILE A 579 -24.57 21.28 -4.96
N LEU A 580 -24.18 20.22 -5.66
CA LEU A 580 -24.43 20.07 -7.10
C LEU A 580 -25.84 19.55 -7.38
N ASN A 581 -26.43 20.00 -8.50
CA ASN A 581 -27.68 19.43 -8.99
C ASN A 581 -27.47 18.13 -9.78
N GLN A 582 -28.54 17.38 -10.05
CA GLN A 582 -28.43 16.07 -10.72
C GLN A 582 -27.86 16.15 -12.15
N SER A 583 -28.13 17.24 -12.90
CA SER A 583 -27.59 17.42 -14.24
C SER A 583 -26.07 17.57 -14.21
N GLN A 584 -25.57 18.41 -13.31
CA GLN A 584 -24.13 18.61 -13.08
C GLN A 584 -23.46 17.30 -12.67
N ARG A 585 -24.07 16.56 -11.73
CA ARG A 585 -23.56 15.24 -11.30
C ARG A 585 -23.46 14.26 -12.46
N ASN A 586 -24.46 14.20 -13.34
CA ASN A 586 -24.44 13.31 -14.50
C ASN A 586 -23.33 13.68 -15.50
N GLU A 587 -23.12 14.98 -15.77
CA GLU A 587 -22.05 15.46 -16.64
C GLU A 587 -20.66 15.18 -16.06
N ILE A 588 -20.48 15.40 -14.75
CA ILE A 588 -19.25 15.05 -14.04
C ILE A 588 -18.97 13.55 -14.14
N VAL A 589 -19.96 12.71 -13.87
CA VAL A 589 -19.83 11.25 -13.98
C VAL A 589 -19.37 10.86 -15.39
N ASN A 590 -19.91 11.49 -16.42
CA ASN A 590 -19.52 11.23 -17.80
C ASN A 590 -18.05 11.59 -18.09
N VAL A 591 -17.55 12.69 -17.53
CA VAL A 591 -16.12 13.06 -17.66
C VAL A 591 -15.23 12.05 -16.95
N ILE A 592 -15.52 11.74 -15.69
CA ILE A 592 -14.68 10.85 -14.87
C ILE A 592 -14.69 9.42 -15.41
N ILE A 593 -15.87 8.85 -15.69
CA ILE A 593 -16.00 7.47 -16.15
C ILE A 593 -15.26 7.23 -17.47
N LYS A 594 -15.23 8.23 -18.36
CA LYS A 594 -14.55 8.13 -19.65
C LYS A 594 -13.04 7.93 -19.44
N LYS A 595 -12.41 8.69 -18.54
CA LYS A 595 -10.97 8.61 -18.26
C LYS A 595 -10.62 7.30 -17.56
N ALA A 596 -11.38 6.96 -16.51
CA ALA A 596 -11.22 5.70 -15.76
C ALA A 596 -11.38 4.46 -16.66
N TRP A 597 -12.37 4.49 -17.56
CA TRP A 597 -12.61 3.42 -18.54
C TRP A 597 -11.44 3.25 -19.50
N THR A 598 -10.92 4.35 -20.06
CA THR A 598 -9.80 4.31 -21.00
C THR A 598 -8.56 3.70 -20.35
N ALA A 599 -8.16 4.16 -19.17
CA ALA A 599 -6.97 3.65 -18.49
C ALA A 599 -7.13 2.16 -18.10
N THR A 600 -8.30 1.78 -17.56
CA THR A 600 -8.62 0.39 -17.21
C THR A 600 -8.58 -0.52 -18.44
N LEU A 601 -9.21 -0.11 -19.56
CA LEU A 601 -9.25 -0.93 -20.76
C LEU A 601 -7.84 -1.18 -21.33
N ILE A 602 -6.98 -0.17 -21.32
CA ILE A 602 -5.60 -0.29 -21.80
C ILE A 602 -4.81 -1.26 -20.90
N HIS A 603 -5.00 -1.19 -19.58
CA HIS A 603 -4.42 -2.13 -18.62
C HIS A 603 -4.84 -3.58 -18.91
N GLU A 604 -6.14 -3.84 -19.02
CA GLU A 604 -6.66 -5.20 -19.24
C GLU A 604 -6.27 -5.75 -20.63
N VAL A 605 -6.23 -4.92 -21.66
CA VAL A 605 -5.72 -5.33 -22.97
C VAL A 605 -4.21 -5.59 -22.92
N GLY A 606 -3.47 -4.89 -22.06
CA GLY A 606 -2.07 -5.20 -21.75
C GLY A 606 -1.88 -6.64 -21.26
N HIS A 607 -2.73 -7.10 -20.34
CA HIS A 607 -2.76 -8.51 -19.92
C HIS A 607 -3.07 -9.48 -21.06
N ASN A 608 -4.04 -9.14 -21.91
CA ASN A 608 -4.35 -9.98 -23.09
C ASN A 608 -3.16 -10.08 -24.07
N LEU A 609 -2.33 -9.05 -24.19
CA LEU A 609 -1.10 -9.06 -24.99
C LEU A 609 0.06 -9.81 -24.29
N GLY A 610 -0.16 -10.31 -23.08
CA GLY A 610 0.77 -11.14 -22.32
C GLY A 610 1.50 -10.43 -21.18
N LEU A 611 1.29 -9.13 -20.98
CA LEU A 611 1.98 -8.36 -19.94
C LEU A 611 1.51 -8.74 -18.53
N ARG A 612 2.45 -8.82 -17.58
CA ARG A 612 2.16 -8.90 -16.15
C ARG A 612 2.10 -7.50 -15.53
N HIS A 613 1.56 -7.43 -14.31
CA HIS A 613 1.69 -6.24 -13.49
C HIS A 613 3.16 -5.81 -13.31
N ASN A 614 3.38 -4.51 -13.21
CA ASN A 614 4.65 -3.90 -12.83
C ASN A 614 4.41 -2.81 -11.78
N PHE A 615 4.55 -3.15 -10.49
CA PHE A 615 4.31 -2.22 -9.38
C PHE A 615 5.55 -1.37 -8.99
N SER A 616 6.53 -1.28 -9.87
CA SER A 616 7.64 -0.31 -9.76
C SER A 616 7.50 0.84 -10.76
N GLY A 617 6.35 0.93 -11.43
CA GLY A 617 6.07 1.93 -12.45
C GLY A 617 6.13 3.36 -11.91
N SER A 618 5.71 3.60 -10.66
CA SER A 618 5.77 4.90 -9.96
C SER A 618 7.19 5.30 -9.52
N HIS A 619 8.10 4.32 -9.39
CA HIS A 619 9.49 4.54 -8.97
C HIS A 619 10.45 4.70 -10.16
N ASP A 620 10.13 4.09 -11.31
CA ASP A 620 10.94 4.03 -12.53
C ASP A 620 10.97 5.35 -13.35
N ARG A 621 11.32 6.47 -12.71
CA ARG A 621 11.29 7.83 -13.28
C ARG A 621 11.98 7.97 -14.63
N HIS A 622 13.07 7.24 -14.82
CA HIS A 622 13.89 7.26 -16.05
C HIS A 622 13.09 6.83 -17.29
N ASN A 623 12.03 6.05 -17.08
CA ASN A 623 11.22 5.48 -18.15
C ASN A 623 9.81 6.10 -18.23
N PHE A 624 9.51 7.17 -17.50
CA PHE A 624 8.24 7.87 -17.67
C PHE A 624 8.17 8.58 -19.03
N LEU A 625 6.96 8.77 -19.56
CA LEU A 625 6.72 9.54 -20.79
C LEU A 625 7.11 11.00 -20.63
N THR A 626 7.72 11.65 -21.62
CA THR A 626 7.95 13.11 -21.64
C THR A 626 6.86 13.84 -22.41
N ASN A 627 6.82 15.18 -22.29
CA ASN A 627 5.93 16.01 -23.10
C ASN A 627 6.12 15.78 -24.61
N ASP A 628 7.36 15.58 -25.07
CA ASP A 628 7.65 15.22 -26.46
C ASP A 628 7.08 13.84 -26.85
N ASP A 629 7.09 12.88 -25.91
CA ASP A 629 6.50 11.57 -26.16
C ASP A 629 4.99 11.72 -26.31
N LEU A 630 4.33 12.43 -25.38
CA LEU A 630 2.90 12.74 -25.41
C LEU A 630 2.47 13.44 -26.71
N ALA A 631 3.19 14.49 -27.10
CA ALA A 631 2.94 15.22 -28.34
C ALA A 631 3.10 14.32 -29.57
N SER A 632 4.11 13.44 -29.58
CA SER A 632 4.32 12.50 -30.68
C SER A 632 3.36 11.31 -30.67
N TYR A 633 2.66 11.03 -29.57
CA TYR A 633 1.54 10.08 -29.54
C TYR A 633 0.20 10.73 -29.91
N ASP A 634 0.15 12.06 -30.12
CA ASP A 634 -1.10 12.82 -30.23
C ASP A 634 -2.04 12.55 -29.04
N ILE A 635 -1.44 12.28 -27.88
CA ILE A 635 -2.14 12.14 -26.61
C ILE A 635 -2.31 13.55 -26.08
N VAL A 636 -3.54 14.05 -26.13
CA VAL A 636 -3.92 15.30 -25.47
C VAL A 636 -3.93 15.04 -23.96
N SER A 637 -2.75 15.14 -23.36
CA SER A 637 -2.58 15.19 -21.91
C SER A 637 -2.10 16.58 -21.56
N GLU A 638 -2.79 17.23 -20.63
CA GLU A 638 -2.43 18.57 -20.17
C GLU A 638 -1.06 18.55 -19.47
N HIS A 639 -0.72 17.43 -18.82
CA HIS A 639 0.53 17.22 -18.09
C HIS A 639 1.05 15.78 -18.24
N ARG A 640 2.33 15.58 -17.93
CA ARG A 640 3.00 14.27 -17.96
C ARG A 640 2.46 13.34 -16.87
N PRO A 641 2.08 12.08 -17.19
CA PRO A 641 1.72 11.06 -16.20
C PRO A 641 2.96 10.54 -15.47
N ALA A 642 2.75 10.00 -14.27
CA ALA A 642 3.84 9.69 -13.35
C ALA A 642 4.15 8.20 -13.16
N TYR A 643 4.10 7.44 -14.27
CA TYR A 643 4.35 6.00 -14.28
C TYR A 643 5.08 5.60 -15.55
N SER A 644 5.95 4.58 -15.47
CA SER A 644 6.60 3.99 -16.66
C SER A 644 5.76 2.90 -17.34
N SER A 645 4.77 2.34 -16.63
CA SER A 645 3.93 1.22 -17.07
C SER A 645 2.46 1.43 -16.68
N ILE A 646 1.53 1.18 -17.62
CA ILE A 646 0.08 1.13 -17.33
C ILE A 646 -0.28 -0.09 -16.48
N MET A 647 0.61 -1.08 -16.41
CA MET A 647 0.47 -2.29 -15.60
C MET A 647 0.75 -2.06 -14.11
N ASP A 648 1.04 -0.82 -13.72
CA ASP A 648 1.05 -0.36 -12.33
C ASP A 648 -0.36 0.13 -11.93
N TYR A 649 -0.70 -0.03 -10.65
CA TYR A 649 -1.93 0.50 -10.11
C TYR A 649 -1.71 1.94 -9.67
N ALA A 650 -2.07 2.87 -10.55
CA ALA A 650 -1.99 4.28 -10.22
C ALA A 650 -2.87 4.62 -9.01
N PHE A 651 -2.32 5.41 -8.10
CA PHE A 651 -3.05 5.86 -6.92
C PHE A 651 -4.19 6.84 -7.25
N SER A 652 -4.04 7.61 -8.32
CA SER A 652 -4.96 8.67 -8.75
C SER A 652 -5.23 8.66 -10.25
N GLU A 653 -6.50 8.87 -10.62
CA GLU A 653 -6.96 9.08 -12.01
C GLU A 653 -6.31 10.31 -12.68
N TYR A 654 -5.82 11.27 -11.88
CA TYR A 654 -5.21 12.51 -12.35
C TYR A 654 -3.69 12.41 -12.55
N ASN A 655 -3.10 11.25 -12.30
CA ASN A 655 -1.68 10.97 -12.54
C ASN A 655 -1.42 9.67 -13.31
N GLN A 656 -2.49 8.91 -13.60
CA GLN A 656 -2.43 7.64 -14.31
C GLN A 656 -2.08 7.81 -15.78
N LEU A 657 -1.45 6.78 -16.36
CA LEU A 657 -1.25 6.67 -17.79
C LEU A 657 -2.59 6.49 -18.52
N ALA A 658 -2.76 7.19 -19.64
CA ALA A 658 -3.88 6.98 -20.57
C ALA A 658 -3.41 6.27 -21.86
N SER A 659 -2.26 5.58 -21.80
CA SER A 659 -1.60 4.87 -22.90
C SER A 659 -0.67 3.79 -22.35
N PHE A 660 -0.13 2.94 -23.23
CA PHE A 660 1.07 2.17 -22.90
C PHE A 660 2.23 3.13 -22.55
N GLY A 661 2.89 2.88 -21.43
CA GLY A 661 4.11 3.58 -21.02
C GLY A 661 5.35 3.06 -21.75
N ASN A 662 6.51 3.68 -21.53
CA ASN A 662 7.74 3.25 -22.22
C ASN A 662 8.15 1.82 -21.83
N TYR A 663 7.87 1.40 -20.59
CA TYR A 663 8.09 0.02 -20.16
C TYR A 663 7.27 -0.95 -20.99
N ASP A 664 5.96 -0.70 -21.09
CA ASP A 664 5.01 -1.57 -21.78
C ASP A 664 5.39 -1.70 -23.26
N LEU A 665 5.73 -0.58 -23.89
CA LEU A 665 6.17 -0.55 -25.29
C LEU A 665 7.49 -1.31 -25.49
N ALA A 666 8.44 -1.22 -24.56
CA ALA A 666 9.69 -1.98 -24.62
C ALA A 666 9.45 -3.49 -24.44
N ALA A 667 8.57 -3.87 -23.51
CA ALA A 667 8.16 -5.26 -23.30
C ALA A 667 7.45 -5.82 -24.55
N LEU A 668 6.48 -5.10 -25.11
CA LEU A 668 5.75 -5.50 -26.32
C LEU A 668 6.68 -5.58 -27.53
N ARG A 669 7.66 -4.68 -27.66
CA ARG A 669 8.71 -4.76 -28.70
C ARG A 669 9.52 -6.05 -28.57
N PHE A 670 9.91 -6.43 -27.35
CA PHE A 670 10.61 -7.69 -27.11
C PHE A 670 9.74 -8.91 -27.44
N ALA A 671 8.47 -8.89 -27.03
CA ALA A 671 7.54 -9.98 -27.28
C ALA A 671 7.27 -10.15 -28.77
N TYR A 672 6.87 -9.11 -29.50
CA TYR A 672 6.35 -9.25 -30.87
C TYR A 672 7.40 -9.08 -31.96
N ASN A 673 8.37 -8.16 -31.79
CA ASN A 673 9.41 -7.89 -32.79
C ASN A 673 10.74 -8.59 -32.52
N ARG A 674 10.88 -9.23 -31.35
CA ARG A 674 12.13 -9.83 -30.89
C ARG A 674 13.26 -8.81 -30.92
N GLU A 675 13.01 -7.65 -30.34
CA GLU A 675 13.91 -6.50 -30.32
C GLU A 675 14.07 -5.93 -28.91
N ILE A 676 15.24 -5.39 -28.60
CA ILE A 676 15.51 -4.67 -27.34
C ILE A 676 16.27 -3.37 -27.61
N GLU A 677 16.15 -2.44 -26.66
CA GLU A 677 16.91 -1.19 -26.63
C GLU A 677 18.24 -1.40 -25.92
N VAL A 678 19.33 -0.95 -26.54
CA VAL A 678 20.68 -0.99 -25.99
C VAL A 678 21.36 0.37 -26.09
N MET A 679 22.26 0.62 -25.14
CA MET A 679 23.08 1.81 -25.02
C MET A 679 24.54 1.44 -25.27
N ASP A 680 25.30 2.34 -25.89
CA ASP A 680 26.76 2.24 -25.88
C ASP A 680 27.32 2.77 -24.56
N GLN A 681 28.64 2.59 -24.34
CA GLN A 681 29.28 3.01 -23.10
C GLN A 681 29.17 4.52 -22.84
N ALA A 682 29.16 5.35 -23.89
CA ALA A 682 29.01 6.79 -23.75
C ALA A 682 27.60 7.16 -23.26
N SER A 683 26.57 6.58 -23.89
CA SER A 683 25.17 6.81 -23.53
C SER A 683 24.85 6.27 -22.14
N ALA A 684 25.43 5.13 -21.76
CA ALA A 684 25.30 4.59 -20.40
C ALA A 684 25.97 5.51 -19.37
N ALA A 685 27.17 6.04 -19.66
CA ALA A 685 27.84 6.99 -18.77
C ALA A 685 27.08 8.34 -18.66
N GLU A 686 26.45 8.80 -19.74
CA GLU A 686 25.58 9.99 -19.72
C GLU A 686 24.36 9.77 -18.82
N GLN A 687 23.74 8.59 -18.87
CA GLN A 687 22.66 8.22 -17.97
C GLN A 687 23.15 8.21 -16.51
N ASP A 688 24.24 7.49 -16.22
CA ASP A 688 24.79 7.40 -14.86
C ASP A 688 25.12 8.79 -14.28
N ALA A 689 25.68 9.68 -15.09
CA ALA A 689 26.00 11.06 -14.69
C ALA A 689 24.75 11.89 -14.42
N CYS A 690 23.71 11.75 -15.25
CA CYS A 690 22.42 12.38 -15.02
C CYS A 690 21.77 11.87 -13.73
N GLU A 691 21.77 10.57 -13.49
CA GLU A 691 21.21 9.97 -12.27
C GLU A 691 21.94 10.43 -11.01
N ALA A 692 23.28 10.50 -11.07
CA ALA A 692 24.09 11.04 -9.99
C ALA A 692 23.71 12.50 -9.67
N SER A 693 23.45 13.32 -10.69
CA SER A 693 22.99 14.71 -10.52
C SER A 693 21.60 14.84 -9.92
N ILE A 694 20.74 13.83 -10.09
CA ILE A 694 19.43 13.83 -9.44
C ILE A 694 19.55 13.35 -7.99
N ARG A 695 20.42 12.38 -7.71
CA ARG A 695 20.71 11.95 -6.33
C ARG A 695 21.25 13.08 -5.45
N THR A 696 21.93 14.08 -6.03
CA THR A 696 22.38 15.28 -5.30
C THR A 696 21.27 16.31 -5.08
N ASN A 697 20.17 16.26 -5.84
CA ASN A 697 19.02 17.12 -5.69
C ASN A 697 17.72 16.30 -5.75
N PRO A 698 17.20 15.84 -4.59
CA PRO A 698 15.97 15.06 -4.51
C PRO A 698 14.73 15.76 -5.10
N SER A 699 14.76 17.09 -5.25
CA SER A 699 13.69 17.88 -5.88
C SER A 699 13.88 18.07 -7.39
N SER A 700 14.86 17.41 -8.00
CA SER A 700 15.10 17.52 -9.43
C SER A 700 13.97 16.88 -10.24
N LEU A 701 13.43 17.64 -11.19
CA LEU A 701 12.40 17.20 -12.13
C LEU A 701 13.02 16.61 -13.42
N GLN A 702 14.33 16.40 -13.44
CA GLN A 702 15.05 15.93 -14.61
C GLN A 702 14.75 14.45 -14.89
N ILE A 703 14.54 14.12 -16.17
CA ILE A 703 14.41 12.75 -16.65
C ILE A 703 15.62 12.42 -17.50
N CYS A 704 16.34 11.37 -17.13
CA CYS A 704 17.52 10.92 -17.86
C CYS A 704 17.07 10.09 -19.07
N LYS A 705 17.15 10.69 -20.26
CA LYS A 705 16.90 9.99 -21.53
C LYS A 705 18.23 9.62 -22.19
N PRO A 706 18.71 8.37 -22.04
CA PRO A 706 19.89 7.94 -22.77
C PRO A 706 19.60 7.82 -24.27
N ASN A 707 20.63 8.01 -25.08
CA ASN A 707 20.57 7.60 -26.48
C ASN A 707 20.54 6.06 -26.56
N VAL A 708 19.53 5.52 -27.24
CA VAL A 708 19.35 4.09 -27.41
C VAL A 708 19.34 3.72 -28.88
N ARG A 709 19.77 2.49 -29.17
CA ARG A 709 19.58 1.84 -30.47
C ARG A 709 18.88 0.50 -30.29
N VAL A 710 18.14 0.08 -31.29
CA VAL A 710 17.39 -1.17 -31.27
C VAL A 710 18.21 -2.29 -31.92
N ILE A 711 18.22 -3.46 -31.29
CA ILE A 711 18.86 -4.68 -31.83
C ILE A 711 17.90 -5.88 -31.80
N LYS A 712 18.13 -6.87 -32.66
CA LYS A 712 17.38 -8.13 -32.71
C LYS A 712 17.83 -9.11 -31.63
N VAL A 713 16.89 -9.92 -31.14
CA VAL A 713 17.07 -10.91 -30.06
C VAL A 713 16.60 -12.30 -30.50
N ASN A 714 17.57 -13.18 -30.74
CA ASN A 714 17.32 -14.56 -31.20
C ASN A 714 17.56 -15.61 -30.10
N GLU A 715 17.91 -15.19 -28.90
CA GLU A 715 18.25 -16.05 -27.75
C GLU A 715 17.73 -15.44 -26.44
N PRO A 716 17.65 -16.20 -25.33
CA PRO A 716 17.26 -15.67 -24.02
C PRO A 716 18.14 -14.50 -23.55
N LEU A 717 17.56 -13.55 -22.79
CA LEU A 717 18.27 -12.35 -22.35
C LEU A 717 19.44 -12.69 -21.42
N VAL A 718 19.29 -13.71 -20.56
CA VAL A 718 20.37 -14.22 -19.70
C VAL A 718 21.60 -14.67 -20.48
N THR A 719 21.44 -15.16 -21.71
CA THR A 719 22.55 -15.55 -22.58
C THR A 719 23.07 -14.38 -23.41
N LEU A 720 22.18 -13.45 -23.79
CA LEU A 720 22.51 -12.28 -24.60
C LEU A 720 23.28 -11.20 -23.82
N GLU A 721 22.91 -10.91 -22.58
CA GLU A 721 23.47 -9.81 -21.79
C GLU A 721 25.00 -9.88 -21.63
N PRO A 722 25.62 -11.04 -21.31
CA PRO A 722 27.08 -11.15 -21.29
C PRO A 722 27.74 -10.83 -22.64
N LYS A 723 27.09 -11.16 -23.76
CA LYS A 723 27.59 -10.86 -25.12
C LYS A 723 27.48 -9.37 -25.44
N LEU A 724 26.40 -8.71 -25.02
CA LEU A 724 26.25 -7.26 -25.15
C LEU A 724 27.36 -6.55 -24.38
N GLN A 725 27.59 -6.96 -23.12
CA GLN A 725 28.62 -6.38 -22.29
C GLN A 725 30.01 -6.54 -22.91
N ALA A 726 30.32 -7.72 -23.47
CA ALA A 726 31.56 -7.97 -24.20
C ALA A 726 31.71 -7.10 -25.47
N ALA A 727 30.59 -6.67 -26.07
CA ALA A 727 30.55 -5.76 -27.21
C ALA A 727 30.52 -4.27 -26.82
N GLY A 728 30.66 -3.93 -25.53
CA GLY A 728 30.58 -2.56 -25.04
C GLY A 728 29.16 -1.98 -25.09
N LEU A 729 28.14 -2.84 -25.00
CA LEU A 729 26.74 -2.46 -24.99
C LEU A 729 26.06 -2.90 -23.71
N THR A 730 25.11 -2.09 -23.26
CA THR A 730 24.28 -2.40 -22.10
C THR A 730 22.82 -2.30 -22.51
N ARG A 731 21.99 -3.27 -22.13
CA ARG A 731 20.54 -3.17 -22.32
C ARG A 731 20.00 -1.98 -21.53
N LYS A 732 19.05 -1.23 -22.08
CA LYS A 732 18.33 -0.20 -21.34
C LYS A 732 17.63 -0.84 -20.13
N SER A 733 17.83 -0.27 -18.95
CA SER A 733 17.24 -0.77 -17.71
C SER A 733 15.80 -0.30 -17.55
N TYR A 734 15.01 -1.14 -16.92
CA TYR A 734 13.60 -0.95 -16.60
C TYR A 734 13.37 -1.59 -15.24
N GLU A 735 12.77 -0.85 -14.31
CA GLU A 735 12.41 -1.45 -13.02
C GLU A 735 11.18 -2.35 -13.19
N PHE A 736 11.14 -3.43 -12.41
CA PHE A 736 10.11 -4.43 -12.55
C PHE A 736 9.84 -5.17 -11.24
N CYS A 737 8.58 -5.25 -10.86
CA CYS A 737 8.14 -6.13 -9.78
C CYS A 737 6.69 -6.62 -9.97
N THR A 738 6.39 -7.85 -9.55
CA THR A 738 5.10 -8.51 -9.80
C THR A 738 4.23 -8.65 -8.55
N ASP A 739 3.05 -9.25 -8.69
CA ASP A 739 2.13 -9.58 -7.59
C ASP A 739 2.76 -10.35 -6.43
N GLU A 740 3.73 -11.22 -6.72
CA GLU A 740 4.46 -12.00 -5.72
C GLU A 740 5.48 -11.16 -4.94
N ASN A 741 5.91 -10.03 -5.51
CA ASN A 741 6.83 -9.09 -4.87
C ASN A 741 6.11 -7.95 -4.15
N ALA A 742 4.87 -7.64 -4.55
CA ALA A 742 4.10 -6.52 -4.02
C ALA A 742 3.98 -6.57 -2.50
N GLY A 743 4.46 -5.53 -1.82
CA GLY A 743 4.45 -5.43 -0.36
C GLY A 743 5.70 -5.97 0.34
N LEU A 744 6.72 -6.44 -0.41
CA LEU A 744 7.99 -6.92 0.13
C LEU A 744 9.12 -5.87 0.14
N SER A 745 8.93 -4.72 -0.52
CA SER A 745 9.85 -3.59 -0.48
C SER A 745 9.09 -2.26 -0.52
N SER A 746 9.74 -1.16 -0.16
CA SER A 746 9.11 0.17 -0.20
C SER A 746 8.82 0.67 -1.62
N SER A 747 9.56 0.20 -2.62
CA SER A 747 9.46 0.60 -4.04
C SER A 747 8.67 -0.38 -4.93
N CYS A 748 7.98 -1.34 -4.31
CA CYS A 748 7.13 -2.31 -4.99
C CYS A 748 5.81 -2.46 -4.23
N ASN A 749 4.91 -1.49 -4.35
CA ASN A 749 3.58 -1.55 -3.72
C ASN A 749 2.48 -1.17 -4.69
N ARG A 750 1.29 -1.75 -4.48
CA ARG A 750 0.09 -1.38 -5.22
C ARG A 750 -0.43 -0.02 -4.74
N PHE A 751 -0.87 0.84 -5.66
CA PHE A 751 -1.43 2.16 -5.33
C PHE A 751 -0.43 3.01 -4.52
N ASP A 752 0.82 3.05 -4.97
CA ASP A 752 1.84 3.93 -4.43
C ASP A 752 2.29 4.99 -5.44
N GLU A 753 2.90 6.05 -4.92
CA GLU A 753 3.45 7.16 -5.70
C GLU A 753 4.80 7.56 -5.08
N GLY A 754 5.80 7.78 -5.93
CA GLY A 754 7.09 8.36 -5.54
C GLY A 754 8.29 7.75 -6.26
N THR A 755 9.18 8.60 -6.74
CA THR A 755 10.38 8.24 -7.51
C THR A 755 11.62 7.96 -6.65
N ASN A 756 11.47 8.09 -5.33
CA ASN A 756 12.46 7.77 -4.31
C ASN A 756 11.74 7.55 -2.96
N LEU A 757 12.45 7.10 -1.93
CA LEU A 757 11.85 6.76 -0.65
C LEU A 757 11.29 7.98 0.08
N VAL A 758 11.91 9.16 -0.07
CA VAL A 758 11.40 10.40 0.52
C VAL A 758 10.04 10.78 -0.07
N GLU A 759 9.88 10.70 -1.39
CA GLU A 759 8.61 10.95 -2.06
C GLU A 759 7.56 9.92 -1.63
N ILE A 760 7.90 8.63 -1.57
CA ILE A 760 7.00 7.57 -1.10
C ILE A 760 6.57 7.81 0.35
N ALA A 761 7.51 8.22 1.22
CA ALA A 761 7.21 8.57 2.60
C ALA A 761 6.22 9.73 2.69
N LYS A 762 6.48 10.83 1.96
CA LYS A 762 5.61 12.02 1.93
C LYS A 762 4.23 11.69 1.39
N PHE A 763 4.16 10.93 0.30
CA PHE A 763 2.91 10.44 -0.24
C PHE A 763 2.08 9.72 0.83
N ARG A 764 2.66 8.72 1.49
CA ARG A 764 1.93 7.91 2.49
C ARG A 764 1.47 8.76 3.67
N THR A 765 2.27 9.70 4.14
CA THR A 765 1.95 10.56 5.29
C THR A 765 0.89 11.60 4.95
N GLU A 766 1.02 12.31 3.83
CA GLU A 766 0.02 13.28 3.37
C GLU A 766 -1.32 12.61 3.07
N ASN A 767 -1.30 11.44 2.43
CA ASN A 767 -2.50 10.65 2.18
C ASN A 767 -3.22 10.29 3.49
N PHE A 768 -2.50 9.85 4.53
CA PHE A 768 -3.10 9.57 5.83
C PHE A 768 -3.82 10.78 6.41
N ASP A 769 -3.20 11.96 6.34
CA ASP A 769 -3.78 13.20 6.86
C ASP A 769 -5.01 13.64 6.08
N ARG A 770 -4.97 13.56 4.74
CA ARG A 770 -6.08 14.01 3.88
C ARG A 770 -7.29 13.10 3.96
N LEU A 771 -7.07 11.80 4.14
CA LEU A 771 -8.16 10.85 4.30
C LEU A 771 -8.96 11.08 5.57
N TYR A 772 -8.47 11.85 6.55
CA TYR A 772 -9.22 12.21 7.74
C TYR A 772 -10.65 12.67 7.43
N LYS A 773 -10.84 13.54 6.43
CA LYS A 773 -12.19 14.07 6.11
C LYS A 773 -13.15 13.00 5.58
N TYR A 774 -12.65 11.99 4.87
CA TYR A 774 -13.46 10.88 4.33
C TYR A 774 -13.55 9.69 5.31
N ARG A 775 -12.54 9.51 6.15
CA ARG A 775 -12.44 8.40 7.09
C ARG A 775 -13.24 8.70 8.36
N ASN A 776 -13.23 9.95 8.82
CA ASN A 776 -13.74 10.33 10.14
C ASN A 776 -15.10 11.03 10.13
N PHE A 777 -15.62 11.50 8.98
CA PHE A 777 -16.95 12.15 8.89
C PHE A 777 -17.94 11.33 8.08
N ARG A 778 -19.23 11.34 8.44
CA ARG A 778 -20.26 10.51 7.79
C ARG A 778 -20.32 10.64 6.26
N ASP A 779 -20.17 11.84 5.72
CA ASP A 779 -20.09 12.08 4.26
C ASP A 779 -21.26 11.47 3.45
N GLY A 780 -22.47 11.57 3.99
CA GLY A 780 -23.70 11.04 3.39
C GLY A 780 -23.86 9.52 3.44
N ARG A 781 -22.94 8.79 4.09
CA ARG A 781 -23.07 7.33 4.28
C ARG A 781 -24.24 7.01 5.21
N LEU A 782 -25.04 6.01 4.82
CA LEU A 782 -26.10 5.46 5.66
C LEU A 782 -25.49 4.67 6.82
N ASP A 783 -24.52 3.81 6.51
CA ASP A 783 -23.77 3.03 7.50
C ASP A 783 -22.52 3.80 7.95
N PHE A 784 -22.66 4.54 9.04
CA PHE A 784 -21.56 5.20 9.73
C PHE A 784 -21.85 5.21 11.23
N ASN A 785 -21.44 4.13 11.89
CA ASN A 785 -21.81 3.86 13.27
C ASN A 785 -20.61 3.31 14.05
N THR A 786 -20.78 3.12 15.34
CA THR A 786 -19.69 2.68 16.22
C THR A 786 -19.23 1.25 15.99
N GLN A 787 -20.05 0.37 15.40
CA GLN A 787 -19.61 -0.99 15.07
C GLN A 787 -18.50 -0.98 14.01
N SER A 788 -18.45 0.05 13.17
CA SER A 788 -17.38 0.26 12.19
C SER A 788 -16.03 0.66 12.82
N LEU A 789 -15.98 0.97 14.13
CA LEU A 789 -14.78 1.48 14.80
C LEU A 789 -13.65 0.43 14.88
N ALA A 790 -13.98 -0.86 14.98
CA ALA A 790 -12.97 -1.92 14.88
C ALA A 790 -12.30 -1.93 13.49
N GLY A 791 -13.10 -1.85 12.42
CA GLY A 791 -12.58 -1.74 11.05
C GLY A 791 -11.79 -0.45 10.82
N TYR A 792 -12.17 0.66 11.48
CA TYR A 792 -11.39 1.90 11.50
C TYR A 792 -10.01 1.70 12.15
N ILE A 793 -9.96 1.10 13.33
CA ILE A 793 -8.71 0.80 14.06
C ILE A 793 -7.79 -0.08 13.22
N PHE A 794 -8.32 -1.13 12.60
CA PHE A 794 -7.55 -2.01 11.71
C PHE A 794 -7.03 -1.29 10.47
N ARG A 795 -7.84 -0.41 9.87
CA ARG A 795 -7.41 0.42 8.74
C ARG A 795 -6.27 1.35 9.11
N VAL A 796 -6.39 2.07 10.23
CA VAL A 796 -5.35 2.99 10.74
C VAL A 796 -4.08 2.22 11.04
N ARG A 797 -4.19 1.06 11.73
CA ARG A 797 -3.05 0.18 11.97
C ARG A 797 -2.35 -0.20 10.67
N ARG A 798 -3.09 -0.67 9.66
CA ARG A 798 -2.51 -1.03 8.36
C ARG A 798 -1.83 0.15 7.66
N GLU A 799 -2.49 1.31 7.61
CA GLU A 799 -1.93 2.53 6.97
C GLU A 799 -0.62 2.94 7.65
N LEU A 800 -0.57 2.99 8.99
CA LEU A 800 0.66 3.33 9.71
C LEU A 800 1.72 2.21 9.65
N SER A 801 1.32 0.94 9.59
CA SER A 801 2.25 -0.18 9.39
C SER A 801 2.93 -0.16 8.02
N THR A 802 2.30 0.39 6.97
CA THR A 802 2.99 0.57 5.68
C THR A 802 4.11 1.60 5.76
N LEU A 803 4.02 2.61 6.63
CA LEU A 803 5.13 3.55 6.83
C LEU A 803 6.38 2.84 7.39
N ARG A 804 6.22 1.72 8.10
CA ARG A 804 7.33 0.93 8.62
C ARG A 804 8.17 0.26 7.52
N ASP A 805 7.63 0.03 6.31
CA ASP A 805 8.41 -0.57 5.22
C ASP A 805 9.72 0.22 4.94
N ILE A 806 9.70 1.54 5.11
CA ILE A 806 10.87 2.41 4.96
C ILE A 806 11.91 2.19 6.07
N VAL A 807 11.46 1.85 7.28
CA VAL A 807 12.33 1.54 8.42
C VAL A 807 13.09 0.23 8.16
N GLU A 808 12.43 -0.76 7.56
CA GLU A 808 13.05 -2.03 7.17
C GLU A 808 14.17 -1.80 6.13
N ASP A 809 14.02 -0.82 5.23
CA ASP A 809 15.07 -0.44 4.27
C ASP A 809 16.21 0.35 4.94
N TYR A 810 15.90 1.18 5.93
CA TYR A 810 16.90 1.92 6.70
C TYR A 810 17.76 0.98 7.57
N GLU A 811 17.14 0.05 8.30
CA GLU A 811 17.85 -0.91 9.16
C GLU A 811 18.79 -1.82 8.34
N PHE A 812 18.34 -2.28 7.18
CA PHE A 812 19.19 -3.02 6.25
C PHE A 812 20.44 -2.22 5.86
N PHE A 813 20.31 -0.90 5.64
CA PHE A 813 21.44 -0.03 5.35
C PHE A 813 22.32 0.24 6.57
N VAL A 814 21.76 0.29 7.78
CA VAL A 814 22.54 0.35 9.04
C VAL A 814 23.46 -0.87 9.15
N GLY A 815 22.99 -2.05 8.78
CA GLY A 815 23.82 -3.27 8.73
C GLY A 815 24.98 -3.21 7.73
N ILE A 816 24.95 -2.29 6.76
CA ILE A 816 25.98 -2.13 5.72
C ILE A 816 26.94 -0.97 6.05
N PHE A 817 26.36 0.17 6.43
CA PHE A 817 27.06 1.46 6.54
C PHE A 817 27.33 1.89 7.99
N GLY A 818 26.70 1.23 8.96
CA GLY A 818 26.77 1.58 10.38
C GLY A 818 25.75 2.64 10.79
N GLU A 819 25.43 2.66 12.10
CA GLU A 819 24.43 3.57 12.68
C GLU A 819 24.84 5.04 12.54
N ASP A 820 26.11 5.36 12.78
CA ASP A 820 26.62 6.75 12.74
C ASP A 820 26.46 7.39 11.36
N LEU A 821 26.86 6.69 10.29
CA LEU A 821 26.73 7.19 8.92
C LEU A 821 25.27 7.29 8.50
N MET A 822 24.41 6.33 8.88
CA MET A 822 23.01 6.38 8.53
C MET A 822 22.24 7.48 9.26
N ALA A 823 22.57 7.74 10.53
CA ALA A 823 22.01 8.85 11.29
C ALA A 823 22.50 10.21 10.76
N ALA A 824 23.77 10.30 10.36
CA ALA A 824 24.39 11.51 9.84
C ALA A 824 23.97 11.84 8.40
N GLY A 825 23.97 10.83 7.54
CA GLY A 825 24.01 10.92 6.08
C GLY A 825 25.33 11.46 5.54
N CYS A 826 25.36 11.71 4.23
CA CYS A 826 26.53 12.21 3.52
C CYS A 826 26.39 13.70 3.16
N SER A 827 27.52 14.41 3.14
CA SER A 827 27.62 15.81 2.69
C SER A 827 27.45 15.95 1.17
N PRO A 828 27.13 17.15 0.64
CA PRO A 828 27.04 17.39 -0.80
C PRO A 828 28.33 17.02 -1.56
N GLN A 829 29.50 17.23 -0.96
CA GLN A 829 30.80 16.85 -1.53
C GLN A 829 30.94 15.32 -1.61
N GLN A 830 30.56 14.62 -0.54
CA GLN A 830 30.57 13.15 -0.51
C GLN A 830 29.57 12.54 -1.49
N VAL A 831 28.38 13.14 -1.68
CA VAL A 831 27.42 12.66 -2.69
C VAL A 831 28.00 12.81 -4.10
N ALA A 832 28.74 13.90 -4.37
CA ALA A 832 29.42 14.09 -5.65
C ALA A 832 30.58 13.10 -5.87
N GLN A 833 31.27 12.70 -4.80
CA GLN A 833 32.40 11.76 -4.86
C GLN A 833 31.98 10.28 -4.86
N PHE A 834 30.95 9.94 -4.08
CA PHE A 834 30.46 8.58 -3.83
C PHE A 834 28.97 8.49 -4.17
N PRO A 835 28.58 7.98 -5.35
CA PRO A 835 27.18 7.92 -5.77
C PRO A 835 26.23 7.15 -4.82
N VAL A 836 26.76 6.24 -4.01
CA VAL A 836 26.00 5.48 -2.99
C VAL A 836 25.46 6.38 -1.87
N CYS A 837 26.09 7.52 -1.62
CA CYS A 837 25.64 8.49 -0.61
C CYS A 837 24.26 9.09 -0.92
N GLY A 838 23.87 9.15 -2.20
CA GLY A 838 22.50 9.52 -2.58
C GLY A 838 21.46 8.55 -2.03
N MET A 839 21.76 7.24 -2.05
CA MET A 839 20.88 6.22 -1.49
C MET A 839 20.84 6.32 0.04
N VAL A 840 21.98 6.54 0.70
CA VAL A 840 22.06 6.74 2.16
C VAL A 840 21.17 7.90 2.61
N ASN A 841 21.32 9.06 1.98
CA ASN A 841 20.53 10.25 2.32
C ASN A 841 19.04 10.05 2.07
N ASP A 842 18.66 9.38 0.98
CA ASP A 842 17.26 9.06 0.68
C ASP A 842 16.59 8.23 1.79
N ARG A 843 17.26 7.19 2.32
CA ARG A 843 16.72 6.40 3.45
C ARG A 843 16.67 7.22 4.74
N ARG A 844 17.74 7.95 5.07
CA ARG A 844 17.81 8.81 6.26
C ARG A 844 16.65 9.80 6.27
N ASP A 845 16.48 10.52 5.18
CA ASP A 845 15.47 11.58 5.05
C ASP A 845 14.05 10.99 5.02
N ALA A 846 13.85 9.83 4.36
CA ALA A 846 12.55 9.16 4.34
C ALA A 846 12.11 8.72 5.74
N VAL A 847 13.03 8.20 6.56
CA VAL A 847 12.73 7.84 7.96
C VAL A 847 12.42 9.07 8.82
N GLN A 848 13.08 10.22 8.57
CA GLN A 848 12.69 11.48 9.23
C GLN A 848 11.24 11.85 8.92
N VAL A 849 10.83 11.77 7.65
CA VAL A 849 9.44 12.06 7.24
C VAL A 849 8.45 11.14 7.95
N VAL A 850 8.74 9.84 8.02
CA VAL A 850 7.88 8.86 8.73
C VAL A 850 7.80 9.16 10.22
N GLY A 851 8.94 9.39 10.88
CA GLY A 851 8.99 9.71 12.30
C GLY A 851 8.23 11.00 12.62
N ASP A 852 8.45 12.05 11.84
CA ASP A 852 7.77 13.34 11.99
C ASP A 852 6.26 13.23 11.80
N ALA A 853 5.79 12.41 10.87
CA ALA A 853 4.36 12.17 10.69
C ALA A 853 3.72 11.51 11.92
N LEU A 854 4.34 10.46 12.48
CA LEU A 854 3.84 9.82 13.69
C LEU A 854 3.86 10.77 14.89
N ILE A 855 4.93 11.55 15.04
CA ILE A 855 5.06 12.58 16.08
C ILE A 855 3.99 13.67 15.90
N ASN A 856 3.70 14.11 14.68
CA ASN A 856 2.68 15.12 14.39
C ASN A 856 1.27 14.62 14.72
N ILE A 857 0.97 13.33 14.49
CA ILE A 857 -0.30 12.72 14.95
C ILE A 857 -0.42 12.81 16.48
N LEU A 858 0.68 12.57 17.21
CA LEU A 858 0.71 12.71 18.67
C LEU A 858 0.55 14.16 19.11
N LYS A 859 1.21 15.11 18.43
CA LYS A 859 1.11 16.56 18.70
C LYS A 859 -0.24 17.17 18.32
N THR A 860 -1.02 16.58 17.42
CA THR A 860 -2.32 17.12 16.97
C THR A 860 -3.31 17.20 18.13
N PRO A 861 -3.74 18.36 18.63
CA PRO A 861 -4.69 18.42 19.74
C PRO A 861 -6.11 18.02 19.30
N ASP A 862 -7.06 18.05 20.22
CA ASP A 862 -8.48 18.07 19.83
C ASP A 862 -8.72 19.32 18.95
N HIS A 863 -9.85 19.44 18.26
CA HIS A 863 -10.09 20.61 17.43
C HIS A 863 -10.26 21.86 18.31
N LEU A 864 -9.19 22.65 18.46
CA LEU A 864 -9.11 23.83 19.32
C LEU A 864 -9.41 25.10 18.54
N CYS A 865 -10.28 25.93 19.09
CA CYS A 865 -10.50 27.31 18.69
C CYS A 865 -9.72 28.23 19.65
N ALA A 866 -8.69 28.91 19.13
CA ALA A 866 -7.99 29.97 19.86
C ALA A 866 -8.85 31.23 19.85
N ALA A 867 -9.19 31.73 21.03
CA ALA A 867 -10.06 32.89 21.18
C ALA A 867 -9.42 34.05 21.95
N VAL A 868 -9.70 35.26 21.48
CA VAL A 868 -9.29 36.53 22.09
C VAL A 868 -10.51 37.30 22.58
N LYS A 869 -10.28 38.34 23.38
CA LYS A 869 -11.31 39.33 23.73
C LYS A 869 -11.18 40.58 22.88
N ALA A 870 -12.27 41.33 22.74
CA ALA A 870 -12.28 42.58 21.99
C ALA A 870 -11.33 43.65 22.58
N ASP A 871 -11.07 43.62 23.89
CA ASP A 871 -10.17 44.54 24.59
C ASP A 871 -8.68 44.09 24.57
N ALA A 872 -8.40 42.85 24.17
CA ALA A 872 -7.06 42.29 24.03
C ALA A 872 -6.96 41.42 22.75
N PRO A 873 -7.06 42.03 21.55
CA PRO A 873 -7.26 41.30 20.29
C PRO A 873 -6.06 40.46 19.83
N THR A 874 -4.88 40.65 20.44
CA THR A 874 -3.65 39.90 20.13
C THR A 874 -3.28 38.89 21.23
N VAL A 875 -4.07 38.76 22.30
CA VAL A 875 -3.79 37.87 23.42
C VAL A 875 -4.86 36.78 23.46
N VAL A 876 -4.45 35.54 23.18
CA VAL A 876 -5.31 34.36 23.32
C VAL A 876 -5.52 34.09 24.80
N VAL A 877 -6.78 34.18 25.23
CA VAL A 877 -7.17 34.03 26.64
C VAL A 877 -7.86 32.69 26.93
N ALA A 878 -8.29 31.98 25.89
CA ALA A 878 -8.97 30.69 26.00
C ALA A 878 -8.75 29.80 24.77
N TYR A 879 -8.64 28.49 25.02
CA TYR A 879 -8.83 27.44 24.02
C TYR A 879 -10.16 26.74 24.28
N LYS A 880 -11.03 26.72 23.26
CA LYS A 880 -12.32 26.02 23.32
C LYS A 880 -12.33 24.87 22.32
N LYS A 881 -12.80 23.69 22.70
CA LYS A 881 -12.89 22.57 21.77
C LYS A 881 -14.12 22.75 20.88
N LEU A 882 -13.98 22.56 19.57
CA LEU A 882 -15.08 22.69 18.62
C LEU A 882 -16.20 21.70 18.93
N ALA A 883 -15.89 20.49 19.42
CA ALA A 883 -16.90 19.51 19.83
C ALA A 883 -17.76 20.01 21.00
N GLU A 884 -17.15 20.71 21.97
CA GLU A 884 -17.85 21.28 23.12
C GLU A 884 -18.75 22.44 22.68
N ILE A 885 -18.25 23.32 21.78
CA ILE A 885 -19.07 24.39 21.19
C ILE A 885 -20.24 23.80 20.40
N TYR A 886 -19.98 22.77 19.60
CA TYR A 886 -21.00 22.10 18.81
C TYR A 886 -22.10 21.48 19.69
N ASP A 887 -21.75 20.90 20.83
CA ASP A 887 -22.73 20.36 21.78
C ASP A 887 -23.75 21.39 22.28
N GLU A 888 -23.36 22.67 22.34
CA GLU A 888 -24.22 23.79 22.74
C GLU A 888 -25.14 24.26 21.60
N ILE A 889 -24.70 24.16 20.33
CA ILE A 889 -25.43 24.69 19.16
C ILE A 889 -26.12 23.63 18.30
N LYS A 890 -25.85 22.33 18.49
CA LYS A 890 -26.31 21.23 17.60
C LYS A 890 -27.81 21.11 17.42
N PHE A 891 -28.62 21.73 18.28
CA PHE A 891 -30.09 21.78 18.15
C PHE A 891 -30.60 23.00 17.37
N ASN A 892 -29.72 23.98 17.10
CA ASN A 892 -30.02 25.20 16.36
C ASN A 892 -29.58 25.11 14.88
N ILE A 893 -28.66 24.18 14.58
CA ILE A 893 -28.15 23.90 13.23
C ILE A 893 -28.47 22.46 12.83
N ASN A 894 -28.36 22.14 11.53
CA ASN A 894 -28.65 20.82 10.96
C ASN A 894 -27.43 20.18 10.26
N TYR A 895 -26.22 20.58 10.66
CA TYR A 895 -24.96 20.05 10.16
C TYR A 895 -23.90 20.09 11.27
N VAL A 896 -22.81 19.34 11.09
CA VAL A 896 -21.63 19.40 11.97
C VAL A 896 -20.65 20.46 11.44
N PRO A 897 -20.35 21.53 12.21
CA PRO A 897 -19.31 22.49 11.86
C PRO A 897 -17.95 21.82 11.75
N LYS A 898 -17.19 22.17 10.72
CA LYS A 898 -15.83 21.64 10.46
C LYS A 898 -14.71 22.65 10.71
N THR A 899 -15.07 23.87 11.12
CA THR A 899 -14.14 24.97 11.38
C THR A 899 -14.66 25.84 12.52
N CYS A 900 -13.74 26.41 13.29
CA CYS A 900 -14.00 27.43 14.32
C CYS A 900 -14.52 28.74 13.74
N PHE A 901 -14.39 28.95 12.42
CA PHE A 901 -14.85 30.17 11.75
C PHE A 901 -16.28 30.07 11.19
N ASP A 902 -16.95 28.94 11.43
CA ASP A 902 -18.36 28.77 11.08
C ASP A 902 -19.24 29.85 11.73
N ALA A 903 -20.25 30.33 11.01
CA ALA A 903 -21.10 31.43 11.47
C ALA A 903 -21.80 31.12 12.80
N ALA A 904 -22.29 29.90 12.99
CA ALA A 904 -22.96 29.49 14.22
C ALA A 904 -21.97 29.34 15.39
N VAL A 905 -20.73 28.90 15.10
CA VAL A 905 -19.64 28.81 16.09
C VAL A 905 -19.23 30.21 16.55
N LYS A 906 -19.07 31.16 15.63
CA LYS A 906 -18.77 32.57 15.92
C LYS A 906 -19.86 33.22 16.78
N GLU A 907 -21.13 32.96 16.46
CA GLU A 907 -22.26 33.47 17.24
C GLU A 907 -22.23 32.94 18.68
N GLN A 908 -21.95 31.65 18.87
CA GLN A 908 -21.85 31.05 20.19
C GLN A 908 -20.70 31.61 21.01
N LEU A 909 -19.50 31.73 20.43
CA LEU A 909 -18.33 32.32 21.11
C LEU A 909 -18.57 33.78 21.50
N ALA A 910 -19.30 34.54 20.67
CA ALA A 910 -19.65 35.92 20.99
C ALA A 910 -20.54 36.05 22.24
N THR A 911 -21.32 35.00 22.60
CA THR A 911 -22.10 35.00 23.86
C THR A 911 -21.21 34.97 25.10
N GLU A 912 -19.96 34.54 24.96
CA GLU A 912 -18.94 34.49 26.01
C GLU A 912 -17.93 35.66 25.92
N ASP A 913 -18.18 36.67 25.08
CA ASP A 913 -17.24 37.77 24.80
C ASP A 913 -15.90 37.27 24.20
N LEU A 914 -15.98 36.23 23.37
CA LEU A 914 -14.83 35.60 22.71
C LEU A 914 -14.92 35.72 21.19
N ILE A 915 -13.77 35.99 20.56
CA ILE A 915 -13.62 36.08 19.11
C ILE A 915 -12.59 35.02 18.67
N PRO A 916 -12.94 34.06 17.79
CA PRO A 916 -11.98 33.08 17.29
C PRO A 916 -10.99 33.76 16.34
N VAL A 917 -9.69 33.52 16.55
CA VAL A 917 -8.59 34.08 15.72
C VAL A 917 -7.79 32.99 15.00
N GLY A 918 -7.87 31.74 15.47
CA GLY A 918 -7.16 30.61 14.90
C GLY A 918 -7.82 29.29 15.28
N GLU A 919 -7.59 28.26 14.47
CA GLU A 919 -7.94 26.88 14.80
C GLU A 919 -6.80 25.90 14.54
N THR A 920 -6.75 24.81 15.31
CA THR A 920 -5.82 23.70 15.07
C THR A 920 -6.40 22.38 15.60
N GLY A 921 -5.84 21.25 15.19
CA GLY A 921 -6.24 19.93 15.69
C GLY A 921 -7.35 19.24 14.89
N LYS A 922 -7.81 18.10 15.42
CA LYS A 922 -8.83 17.23 14.82
C LYS A 922 -9.73 16.70 15.94
N PHE A 923 -11.01 16.42 15.67
CA PHE A 923 -11.92 15.85 16.67
C PHE A 923 -11.30 14.60 17.32
N LEU A 924 -11.08 14.64 18.63
CA LEU A 924 -10.48 13.51 19.34
C LEU A 924 -11.44 12.32 19.42
N ASN A 925 -12.70 12.60 19.76
CA ASN A 925 -13.74 11.59 19.94
C ASN A 925 -14.80 11.67 18.85
N GLY A 926 -15.46 10.53 18.63
CA GLY A 926 -16.64 10.48 17.78
C GLY A 926 -17.88 10.94 18.53
N PHE A 927 -18.88 11.40 17.79
CA PHE A 927 -20.17 11.80 18.36
C PHE A 927 -21.28 11.64 17.33
N LYS A 928 -22.52 11.71 17.81
CA LYS A 928 -23.73 11.66 16.99
C LYS A 928 -24.29 13.07 16.78
N ASP A 929 -24.81 13.34 15.58
CA ASP A 929 -25.52 14.59 15.22
C ASP A 929 -27.05 14.47 15.43
N THR A 930 -27.77 15.56 15.27
CA THR A 930 -29.22 15.70 15.45
C THR A 930 -30.04 15.38 14.20
N ASP A 931 -29.41 14.96 13.10
CA ASP A 931 -30.11 14.58 11.86
C ASP A 931 -31.16 13.48 12.12
N PRO A 932 -32.45 13.75 11.86
CA PRO A 932 -33.55 12.82 12.14
C PRO A 932 -33.53 11.56 11.25
N ASN A 933 -32.69 11.50 10.21
CA ASN A 933 -32.49 10.31 9.38
C ASN A 933 -31.62 9.25 10.09
N PHE A 934 -30.80 9.64 11.07
CA PHE A 934 -29.87 8.75 11.77
C PHE A 934 -30.27 8.60 13.25
N ARG A 935 -31.31 7.79 13.48
CA ARG A 935 -32.03 7.75 14.77
C ARG A 935 -31.39 6.85 15.82
N TYR A 936 -30.51 5.94 15.44
CA TYR A 936 -29.99 4.94 16.37
C TYR A 936 -28.90 5.53 17.28
N ALA A 937 -28.71 4.96 18.47
CA ALA A 937 -27.71 5.46 19.43
C ALA A 937 -26.28 5.19 18.96
N GLN A 938 -26.09 4.13 18.16
CA GLN A 938 -24.81 3.77 17.54
C GLN A 938 -24.45 4.65 16.34
N ASP A 939 -25.39 5.41 15.78
CA ASP A 939 -25.10 6.31 14.67
C ASP A 939 -24.04 7.34 15.07
N ARG A 940 -23.14 7.63 14.14
CA ARG A 940 -22.11 8.67 14.31
C ARG A 940 -22.20 9.70 13.21
N ALA A 941 -21.78 10.92 13.49
CA ALA A 941 -21.47 11.92 12.48
C ALA A 941 -19.94 12.06 12.32
N VAL A 942 -19.22 11.85 13.43
CA VAL A 942 -17.76 11.84 13.50
C VAL A 942 -17.28 10.58 14.26
N LEU A 943 -16.16 9.98 13.87
CA LEU A 943 -15.55 8.83 14.58
C LEU A 943 -14.45 9.22 15.60
N GLY A 944 -13.76 10.34 15.39
CA GLY A 944 -12.66 10.81 16.24
C GLY A 944 -11.28 10.23 15.88
N THR A 945 -10.21 10.87 16.36
CA THR A 945 -8.81 10.55 16.03
C THR A 945 -8.02 9.90 17.17
N TRP A 946 -8.63 9.62 18.33
CA TRP A 946 -7.92 8.92 19.41
C TRP A 946 -7.27 7.60 18.97
N PRO A 947 -7.84 6.77 18.03
CA PRO A 947 -7.16 5.56 17.60
C PRO A 947 -5.90 5.84 16.79
N ASP A 948 -5.87 6.94 16.04
CA ASP A 948 -4.71 7.38 15.25
C ASP A 948 -3.53 7.65 16.17
N LYS A 949 -3.78 8.35 17.28
CA LYS A 949 -2.77 8.64 18.30
C LYS A 949 -2.22 7.38 18.95
N VAL A 950 -3.09 6.45 19.33
CA VAL A 950 -2.66 5.18 19.96
C VAL A 950 -1.82 4.35 18.99
N MET A 951 -2.23 4.27 17.72
CA MET A 951 -1.49 3.54 16.71
C MET A 951 -0.19 4.26 16.30
N ALA A 952 -0.13 5.58 16.33
CA ALA A 952 1.09 6.34 16.08
C ALA A 952 2.13 6.14 17.20
N MET A 953 1.71 6.22 18.47
CA MET A 953 2.58 5.90 19.61
C MET A 953 3.09 4.46 19.50
N ARG A 954 2.19 3.52 19.18
CA ARG A 954 2.60 2.14 18.93
C ARG A 954 3.61 2.05 17.78
N GLY A 955 3.38 2.73 16.66
CA GLY A 955 4.26 2.74 15.49
C GLY A 955 5.69 3.20 15.80
N LEU A 956 5.87 4.17 16.70
CA LEU A 956 7.19 4.65 17.12
C LEU A 956 8.02 3.60 17.87
N PHE A 957 7.36 2.76 18.68
CA PHE A 957 7.98 1.74 19.52
C PHE A 957 7.87 0.32 18.95
N ASN A 958 7.14 0.15 17.84
CA ASN A 958 6.93 -1.16 17.23
C ASN A 958 8.23 -1.65 16.60
N ARG A 959 8.56 -2.93 16.86
CA ARG A 959 9.79 -3.60 16.39
C ARG A 959 9.52 -4.78 15.46
N THR A 960 8.25 -5.06 15.20
CA THR A 960 7.84 -6.15 14.31
C THR A 960 7.28 -5.58 13.02
N TRP A 961 7.73 -6.11 11.90
CA TRP A 961 7.17 -5.81 10.60
C TRP A 961 5.81 -6.49 10.40
N LYS A 962 5.03 -6.00 9.42
CA LYS A 962 3.70 -6.55 9.11
C LYS A 962 3.79 -7.98 8.56
N ASN A 963 4.86 -8.28 7.82
CA ASN A 963 5.13 -9.60 7.27
C ASN A 963 6.02 -10.40 8.23
N ARG A 964 5.41 -10.93 9.31
CA ARG A 964 6.12 -11.64 10.39
C ARG A 964 7.02 -12.78 9.90
N SER A 965 6.71 -13.37 8.76
CA SER A 965 7.44 -14.48 8.18
C SER A 965 8.73 -14.13 7.46
N THR A 966 8.89 -12.86 7.11
CA THR A 966 10.08 -12.34 6.43
C THR A 966 10.74 -11.24 7.26
N ASP A 967 10.31 -11.08 8.51
CA ASP A 967 10.77 -10.05 9.44
C ASP A 967 12.15 -10.43 9.99
N THR A 968 13.19 -9.77 9.51
CA THR A 968 14.58 -9.96 9.94
C THR A 968 15.14 -8.75 10.67
N GLU A 969 14.39 -7.65 10.74
CA GLU A 969 14.82 -6.33 11.17
C GLU A 969 13.96 -5.88 12.37
N HIS A 970 14.58 -5.43 13.47
CA HIS A 970 13.91 -5.23 14.75
C HIS A 970 14.15 -3.84 15.39
N MET A 971 14.69 -2.89 14.62
CA MET A 971 14.83 -1.49 15.00
C MET A 971 13.45 -0.84 15.12
N ALA A 972 13.26 -0.04 16.16
CA ALA A 972 12.12 0.85 16.29
C ALA A 972 12.49 2.25 15.78
N LEU A 973 11.51 3.03 15.32
CA LEU A 973 11.73 4.42 14.94
C LEU A 973 12.34 5.25 16.09
N VAL A 974 11.94 4.97 17.33
CA VAL A 974 12.45 5.65 18.52
C VAL A 974 13.93 5.34 18.80
N ASP A 975 14.53 4.31 18.19
CA ASP A 975 15.96 4.03 18.34
C ASP A 975 16.82 5.02 17.54
N ILE A 976 16.23 5.71 16.57
CA ILE A 976 16.94 6.67 15.73
C ILE A 976 17.09 7.98 16.50
N PRO A 977 18.32 8.50 16.73
CA PRO A 977 18.55 9.60 17.68
C PRO A 977 17.68 10.85 17.46
N SER A 978 17.51 11.28 16.21
CA SER A 978 16.69 12.47 15.90
C SER A 978 15.19 12.27 16.14
N ILE A 979 14.70 11.03 16.06
CA ILE A 979 13.30 10.69 16.37
C ILE A 979 13.14 10.46 17.86
N GLN A 980 14.15 9.89 18.52
CA GLN A 980 14.21 9.73 19.96
C GLN A 980 14.02 11.06 20.69
N GLU A 981 14.79 12.10 20.30
CA GLU A 981 14.71 13.45 20.88
C GLU A 981 13.30 14.03 20.76
N LYS A 982 12.71 13.99 19.56
CA LYS A 982 11.35 14.47 19.31
C LYS A 982 10.29 13.67 20.09
N THR A 983 10.49 12.36 20.25
CA THR A 983 9.62 11.48 21.03
C THR A 983 9.69 11.82 22.53
N LEU A 984 10.89 12.09 23.04
CA LEU A 984 11.11 12.53 24.41
C LEU A 984 10.43 13.87 24.69
N ASN A 985 10.46 14.84 23.76
CA ASN A 985 9.71 16.09 23.89
C ASN A 985 8.20 15.83 24.05
N VAL A 986 7.61 14.95 23.23
CA VAL A 986 6.18 14.59 23.33
C VAL A 986 5.86 13.91 24.66
N LEU A 987 6.70 12.97 25.13
CA LEU A 987 6.52 12.30 26.42
C LEU A 987 6.66 13.27 27.59
N ALA A 988 7.62 14.19 27.52
CA ALA A 988 7.81 15.25 28.51
C ALA A 988 6.63 16.24 28.54
N HIS A 989 6.03 16.55 27.39
CA HIS A 989 4.79 17.33 27.34
C HIS A 989 3.66 16.64 28.11
N TYR A 990 3.43 15.35 27.86
CA TYR A 990 2.36 14.59 28.53
C TYR A 990 2.57 14.38 30.03
N LEU A 991 3.82 14.11 30.44
CA LEU A 991 4.15 13.72 31.82
C LEU A 991 4.63 14.87 32.70
N LEU A 992 5.34 15.86 32.13
CA LEU A 992 5.95 16.96 32.86
C LEU A 992 5.27 18.31 32.61
N GLY A 993 4.45 18.44 31.56
CA GLY A 993 3.81 19.69 31.17
C GLY A 993 4.75 20.65 30.42
N ASN A 994 5.84 20.15 29.83
CA ASN A 994 6.80 20.93 29.06
C ASN A 994 6.17 21.47 27.75
N SER A 995 6.78 22.48 27.13
CA SER A 995 6.33 22.95 25.80
C SER A 995 6.58 21.89 24.72
N LEU A 996 5.67 21.82 23.74
CA LEU A 996 5.89 21.05 22.53
C LEU A 996 6.88 21.80 21.63
N ASP A 997 7.88 21.09 21.10
CA ASP A 997 8.77 21.62 20.07
C ASP A 997 8.05 21.58 18.73
N ASN A 998 8.09 22.68 17.96
CA ASN A 998 7.41 22.79 16.66
C ASN A 998 5.95 22.27 16.72
N PRO A 999 5.07 22.89 17.52
CA PRO A 999 3.68 22.44 17.64
C PRO A 999 2.95 22.55 16.29
N ILE A 1000 1.84 21.80 16.14
CA ILE A 1000 0.98 21.93 14.95
C ILE A 1000 0.46 23.38 14.88
N PRO A 1001 0.68 24.11 13.75
CA PRO A 1001 0.30 25.51 13.65
C PRO A 1001 -1.20 25.72 13.74
N PHE A 1002 -1.61 26.91 14.18
CA PHE A 1002 -2.97 27.41 14.04
C PHE A 1002 -3.17 28.00 12.65
N LYS A 1003 -4.35 27.78 12.07
CA LYS A 1003 -4.81 28.38 10.81
C LYS A 1003 -5.83 29.48 11.13
N ALA A 1004 -5.61 30.68 10.61
CA ALA A 1004 -6.54 31.80 10.67
C ALA A 1004 -7.62 31.69 9.59
N GLU A 1005 -8.67 32.50 9.68
CA GLU A 1005 -9.81 32.46 8.73
C GLU A 1005 -9.40 32.72 7.28
N ASN A 1006 -8.38 33.56 7.07
CA ASN A 1006 -7.82 33.86 5.75
C ASN A 1006 -6.81 32.81 5.26
N GLY A 1007 -6.66 31.68 5.96
CA GLY A 1007 -5.73 30.61 5.63
C GLY A 1007 -4.30 30.80 6.13
N ALA A 1008 -3.93 31.99 6.63
CA ALA A 1008 -2.59 32.24 7.16
C ALA A 1008 -2.33 31.38 8.41
N THR A 1009 -1.10 30.89 8.57
CA THR A 1009 -0.70 30.06 9.71
C THR A 1009 0.16 30.83 10.70
N PHE A 1010 0.04 30.48 11.98
CA PHE A 1010 0.85 31.03 13.07
C PHE A 1010 1.05 29.99 14.20
N GLN A 1011 2.08 30.20 15.02
CA GLN A 1011 2.46 29.27 16.08
C GLN A 1011 2.20 29.88 17.47
N ILE A 1012 1.46 29.16 18.30
CA ILE A 1012 1.25 29.48 19.72
C ILE A 1012 1.20 28.18 20.54
N PRO A 1013 1.64 28.19 21.81
CA PRO A 1013 1.69 26.99 22.66
C PRO A 1013 0.29 26.52 23.08
N TYR A 1014 0.07 25.22 23.10
CA TYR A 1014 -1.13 24.56 23.64
C TYR A 1014 -0.76 23.32 24.45
N VAL A 1015 -1.74 22.76 25.16
CA VAL A 1015 -1.54 21.61 26.06
C VAL A 1015 -2.45 20.45 25.65
N ILE A 1016 -1.85 19.26 25.61
CA ILE A 1016 -2.53 17.97 25.54
C ILE A 1016 -2.36 17.30 26.91
N GLY A 1017 -3.30 17.57 27.80
CA GLY A 1017 -3.21 17.16 29.20
C GLY A 1017 -4.12 15.99 29.57
N ASN A 1018 -4.27 15.78 30.88
CA ASN A 1018 -5.04 14.68 31.46
C ASN A 1018 -6.56 14.77 31.21
N GLU A 1019 -7.05 15.95 30.81
CA GLU A 1019 -8.42 16.20 30.39
C GLU A 1019 -8.79 15.49 29.08
N TYR A 1020 -7.81 15.02 28.32
CA TYR A 1020 -8.04 14.24 27.10
C TYR A 1020 -8.48 12.82 27.47
N GLN A 1021 -9.71 12.49 27.09
CA GLN A 1021 -10.37 11.22 27.42
C GLN A 1021 -10.85 10.57 26.12
N ALA A 1022 -10.52 9.30 25.89
CA ALA A 1022 -11.07 8.50 24.81
C ALA A 1022 -12.43 7.92 25.21
N GLU A 1023 -13.40 7.97 24.30
CA GLU A 1023 -14.71 7.35 24.50
C GLU A 1023 -14.65 5.82 24.66
N GLN A 1024 -15.64 5.28 25.39
CA GLN A 1024 -15.79 3.84 25.57
C GLN A 1024 -16.17 3.15 24.26
N LEU A 1025 -15.49 2.05 23.94
CA LEU A 1025 -15.93 1.10 22.91
C LEU A 1025 -17.10 0.25 23.41
N GLU A 1026 -17.90 -0.27 22.48
CA GLU A 1026 -18.93 -1.25 22.79
C GLU A 1026 -18.37 -2.44 23.56
N ASP A 1027 -19.17 -3.01 24.47
CA ASP A 1027 -18.70 -4.05 25.38
C ASP A 1027 -18.28 -5.35 24.67
N PHE A 1028 -18.81 -5.62 23.48
CA PHE A 1028 -18.38 -6.78 22.69
C PHE A 1028 -16.97 -6.63 22.10
N PHE A 1029 -16.42 -5.40 22.04
CA PHE A 1029 -15.02 -5.13 21.66
C PHE A 1029 -14.05 -5.25 22.85
N TRP A 1030 -14.34 -6.11 23.84
CA TRP A 1030 -13.49 -6.32 25.02
C TRP A 1030 -12.04 -6.68 24.67
N TRP A 1031 -11.82 -7.38 23.55
CA TRP A 1031 -10.50 -7.76 23.06
C TRP A 1031 -9.71 -6.55 22.55
N ILE A 1032 -10.36 -5.57 21.91
CA ILE A 1032 -9.75 -4.28 21.54
C ILE A 1032 -9.42 -3.49 22.81
N LYS A 1033 -10.38 -3.38 23.74
CA LYS A 1033 -10.18 -2.65 25.00
C LYS A 1033 -8.95 -3.17 25.75
N ARG A 1034 -8.83 -4.50 25.88
CA ARG A 1034 -7.67 -5.15 26.49
C ARG A 1034 -6.39 -4.89 25.69
N TYR A 1035 -6.44 -4.98 24.36
CA TYR A 1035 -5.29 -4.76 23.50
C TYR A 1035 -4.75 -3.32 23.59
N LEU A 1036 -5.62 -2.32 23.76
CA LEU A 1036 -5.28 -0.89 23.81
C LEU A 1036 -5.13 -0.33 25.24
N ASN A 1037 -5.23 -1.18 26.27
CA ASN A 1037 -5.21 -0.79 27.68
C ASN A 1037 -6.32 0.22 28.05
N MET A 1038 -7.53 0.03 27.51
CA MET A 1038 -8.71 0.82 27.86
C MET A 1038 -9.38 0.30 29.13
N GLN A 1039 -10.09 1.18 29.84
CA GLN A 1039 -10.97 0.80 30.93
C GLN A 1039 -12.11 -0.09 30.42
N GLY A 1040 -12.53 -1.08 31.22
CA GLY A 1040 -13.64 -1.97 30.85
C GLY A 1040 -14.97 -1.25 30.68
N GLN A 1041 -15.19 -0.19 31.46
CA GLN A 1041 -16.38 0.67 31.49
C GLN A 1041 -15.95 2.13 31.67
N GLY A 1042 -16.67 3.07 31.06
CA GLY A 1042 -16.38 4.50 31.12
C GLY A 1042 -15.32 4.99 30.13
N LYS A 1043 -15.07 6.30 30.13
CA LYS A 1043 -14.02 6.94 29.33
C LYS A 1043 -12.65 6.53 29.85
N SER A 1044 -11.69 6.37 28.95
CA SER A 1044 -10.30 6.07 29.29
C SER A 1044 -9.45 7.33 29.14
N ASN A 1045 -8.50 7.56 30.05
CA ASN A 1045 -7.55 8.65 29.87
C ASN A 1045 -6.64 8.34 28.66
N LEU A 1046 -6.52 9.30 27.75
CA LEU A 1046 -5.77 9.10 26.50
C LEU A 1046 -4.28 8.90 26.76
N ILE A 1047 -3.69 9.67 27.67
CA ILE A 1047 -2.26 9.59 27.99
C ILE A 1047 -1.94 8.20 28.55
N ASP A 1048 -2.74 7.67 29.46
CA ASP A 1048 -2.57 6.31 30.01
C ASP A 1048 -2.57 5.24 28.89
N MET A 1049 -3.45 5.38 27.90
CA MET A 1049 -3.53 4.48 26.74
C MET A 1049 -2.29 4.58 25.84
N LEU A 1050 -1.77 5.80 25.63
CA LEU A 1050 -0.57 6.05 24.84
C LEU A 1050 0.68 5.48 25.53
N LEU A 1051 0.87 5.77 26.82
CA LEU A 1051 2.01 5.28 27.59
C LEU A 1051 2.04 3.74 27.65
N ALA A 1052 0.88 3.09 27.70
CA ALA A 1052 0.80 1.63 27.64
C ALA A 1052 1.28 1.00 26.31
N GLN A 1053 1.49 1.81 25.26
CA GLN A 1053 2.07 1.34 24.00
C GLN A 1053 3.61 1.36 24.02
N THR A 1054 4.26 2.08 24.94
CA THR A 1054 5.73 2.18 24.98
C THR A 1054 6.38 0.94 25.58
N SER A 1055 5.69 0.21 26.47
CA SER A 1055 6.27 -0.84 27.30
C SER A 1055 6.28 -2.25 26.67
N ARG A 1056 6.21 -2.37 25.34
CA ARG A 1056 6.02 -3.67 24.65
C ARG A 1056 7.28 -4.12 23.91
N GLY A 1057 7.64 -5.39 24.12
CA GLY A 1057 8.57 -6.10 23.23
C GLY A 1057 10.05 -5.84 23.52
N THR A 1058 10.54 -6.41 24.62
CA THR A 1058 11.97 -6.37 25.02
C THR A 1058 12.75 -7.64 24.63
N ALA A 1059 12.19 -8.49 23.77
CA ALA A 1059 12.72 -9.82 23.43
C ALA A 1059 12.87 -10.00 21.91
N TYR A 1060 13.71 -9.18 21.27
CA TYR A 1060 13.93 -9.22 19.82
C TYR A 1060 15.43 -9.13 19.51
N GLY A 1061 16.02 -10.27 19.12
CA GLY A 1061 17.45 -10.38 18.83
C GLY A 1061 18.36 -10.11 20.02
N GLU A 1062 19.62 -10.52 19.94
CA GLU A 1062 20.63 -10.14 20.95
C GLU A 1062 21.15 -8.71 20.70
N ASP A 1063 21.24 -8.29 19.43
CA ASP A 1063 21.87 -7.03 19.03
C ASP A 1063 21.09 -5.78 19.48
N PHE A 1064 19.75 -5.86 19.56
CA PHE A 1064 18.89 -4.74 19.96
C PHE A 1064 18.30 -4.88 21.38
N LYS A 1065 18.68 -5.93 22.13
CA LYS A 1065 18.11 -6.25 23.45
C LYS A 1065 18.27 -5.09 24.45
N GLU A 1066 19.42 -4.42 24.43
CA GLU A 1066 19.73 -3.31 25.34
C GLU A 1066 18.96 -2.03 24.97
N GLN A 1067 19.01 -1.61 23.70
CA GLN A 1067 18.25 -0.46 23.22
C GLN A 1067 16.75 -0.67 23.41
N ALA A 1068 16.22 -1.85 23.09
CA ALA A 1068 14.82 -2.21 23.33
C ALA A 1068 14.44 -2.12 24.81
N TYR A 1069 15.31 -2.58 25.71
CA TYR A 1069 15.10 -2.45 27.15
C TYR A 1069 15.09 -0.98 27.61
N GLN A 1070 16.03 -0.17 27.13
CA GLN A 1070 16.10 1.25 27.50
C GLN A 1070 14.90 2.02 26.97
N MET A 1071 14.58 1.89 25.67
CA MET A 1071 13.50 2.65 25.03
C MET A 1071 12.13 2.28 25.59
N SER A 1072 11.89 0.98 25.85
CA SER A 1072 10.63 0.53 26.46
C SER A 1072 10.38 1.10 27.86
N ASN A 1073 11.42 1.59 28.52
CA ASN A 1073 11.37 2.06 29.91
C ASN A 1073 11.51 3.58 30.08
N LEU A 1074 11.68 4.34 28.99
CA LEU A 1074 11.79 5.81 29.02
C LEU A 1074 10.67 6.49 29.82
N ALA A 1075 9.45 6.02 29.64
CA ALA A 1075 8.24 6.53 30.28
C ALA A 1075 7.60 5.51 31.25
N SER A 1076 8.37 4.56 31.78
CA SER A 1076 7.89 3.59 32.79
C SER A 1076 8.41 3.89 34.19
N VAL A 1077 7.80 3.28 35.20
CA VAL A 1077 8.22 3.35 36.61
C VAL A 1077 8.15 1.97 37.26
N ARG A 1078 9.02 1.70 38.24
CA ARG A 1078 8.92 0.47 39.03
C ARG A 1078 7.91 0.68 40.15
N ILE A 1079 6.93 -0.21 40.25
CA ILE A 1079 5.89 -0.15 41.29
C ILE A 1079 5.99 -1.41 42.15
N SER A 1080 5.99 -1.21 43.47
CA SER A 1080 5.93 -2.27 44.46
C SER A 1080 4.94 -1.90 45.57
N GLY A 1081 4.62 -2.88 46.43
CA GLY A 1081 4.08 -2.58 47.75
C GLY A 1081 5.08 -1.74 48.56
N ARG A 1082 4.68 -1.29 49.75
CA ARG A 1082 5.53 -0.41 50.58
C ARG A 1082 6.92 -1.02 50.83
N ILE A 1083 7.97 -0.34 50.37
CA ILE A 1083 9.38 -0.72 50.61
C ILE A 1083 9.91 0.07 51.81
N PRO A 1084 10.31 -0.59 52.92
CA PRO A 1084 10.96 0.05 54.05
C PRO A 1084 12.28 0.70 53.63
N GLU A 1085 12.63 1.81 54.27
CA GLU A 1085 13.86 2.56 53.97
C GLU A 1085 15.13 1.70 54.06
N SER A 1086 15.19 0.75 54.99
CA SER A 1086 16.30 -0.20 55.15
C SER A 1086 16.48 -1.19 53.99
N GLN A 1087 15.54 -1.27 53.05
CA GLN A 1087 15.58 -2.16 51.89
C GLN A 1087 15.78 -1.40 50.57
N ARG A 1088 15.91 -0.07 50.63
CA ARG A 1088 16.16 0.78 49.46
C ARG A 1088 17.63 0.68 49.05
N VAL A 1089 17.86 0.55 47.76
CA VAL A 1089 19.18 0.52 47.12
C VAL A 1089 19.50 1.90 46.56
N GLU A 1090 20.73 2.39 46.75
CA GLU A 1090 21.18 3.74 46.38
C GLU A 1090 21.03 4.07 44.89
N GLU A 1091 21.10 3.07 44.00
CA GLU A 1091 20.96 3.24 42.55
C GLU A 1091 19.57 3.73 42.09
N TYR A 1092 18.58 3.73 42.99
CA TYR A 1092 17.22 4.12 42.68
C TYR A 1092 16.74 5.30 43.52
N SER A 1093 15.91 6.13 42.90
CA SER A 1093 15.15 7.16 43.57
C SER A 1093 13.78 6.60 43.97
N TYR A 1094 13.31 6.86 45.20
CA TYR A 1094 12.06 6.32 45.72
C TYR A 1094 11.08 7.43 46.11
N VAL A 1095 9.79 7.20 45.87
CA VAL A 1095 8.69 8.00 46.41
C VAL A 1095 7.57 7.09 46.89
N ASP A 1096 7.05 7.39 48.06
CA ASP A 1096 5.87 6.69 48.59
C ASP A 1096 4.60 7.49 48.29
N ILE A 1097 3.62 6.85 47.65
CA ILE A 1097 2.33 7.46 47.35
C ILE A 1097 1.23 6.48 47.73
N GLY A 1098 0.52 6.77 48.82
CA GLY A 1098 -0.45 5.83 49.40
C GLY A 1098 0.23 4.59 49.99
N ASP A 1099 -0.27 3.41 49.63
CA ASP A 1099 0.19 2.08 50.06
C ASP A 1099 1.30 1.48 49.17
N ARG A 1100 1.70 2.21 48.12
CA ARG A 1100 2.70 1.79 47.14
C ARG A 1100 3.96 2.62 47.20
N THR A 1101 5.08 1.98 46.86
CA THR A 1101 6.35 2.65 46.63
C THR A 1101 6.64 2.63 45.13
N PHE A 1102 6.90 3.81 44.57
CA PHE A 1102 7.33 4.01 43.20
C PHE A 1102 8.82 4.31 43.22
N TYR A 1103 9.57 3.71 42.30
CA TYR A 1103 11.01 3.91 42.23
C TYR A 1103 11.54 3.84 40.80
N ALA A 1104 12.62 4.57 40.55
CA ALA A 1104 13.15 4.79 39.22
C ALA A 1104 14.68 4.85 39.23
N GLY A 1105 15.30 4.22 38.23
CA GLY A 1105 16.75 4.28 37.98
C GLY A 1105 17.03 4.94 36.63
N GLU A 1106 18.25 4.79 36.12
CA GLU A 1106 18.69 5.44 34.86
C GLU A 1106 17.85 5.06 33.63
N ALA A 1107 17.32 3.83 33.58
CA ALA A 1107 16.43 3.40 32.50
C ALA A 1107 15.04 4.08 32.54
N ASN A 1108 14.66 4.72 33.65
CA ASN A 1108 13.36 5.34 33.90
C ASN A 1108 13.46 6.88 33.91
N GLN A 1109 14.10 7.47 32.91
CA GLN A 1109 14.56 8.87 32.92
C GLN A 1109 13.50 9.88 33.39
N ILE A 1110 12.29 9.83 32.84
CA ILE A 1110 11.21 10.79 33.18
C ILE A 1110 10.70 10.56 34.62
N ALA A 1111 10.51 9.30 35.03
CA ALA A 1111 10.06 8.97 36.39
C ALA A 1111 11.12 9.36 37.43
N LYS A 1112 12.39 9.13 37.13
CA LYS A 1112 13.52 9.48 37.99
C LYS A 1112 13.57 10.99 38.23
N PHE A 1113 13.45 11.80 37.17
CA PHE A 1113 13.38 13.25 37.30
C PHE A 1113 12.23 13.71 38.21
N MET A 1114 11.02 13.18 38.03
CA MET A 1114 9.87 13.52 38.88
C MET A 1114 10.10 13.14 40.34
N ILE A 1115 10.61 11.93 40.61
CA ILE A 1115 10.88 11.44 41.97
C ILE A 1115 11.97 12.27 42.63
N ASP A 1116 13.06 12.56 41.91
CA ASP A 1116 14.17 13.37 42.42
C ASP A 1116 13.70 14.80 42.73
N GLY A 1117 12.88 15.40 41.87
CA GLY A 1117 12.24 16.69 42.14
C GLY A 1117 11.40 16.71 43.41
N ILE A 1118 10.58 15.67 43.60
CA ILE A 1118 9.77 15.48 44.80
C ILE A 1118 10.63 15.38 46.06
N ASN A 1119 11.73 14.61 45.99
CA ASN A 1119 12.61 14.38 47.14
C ASN A 1119 13.47 15.60 47.47
N ALA A 1120 13.91 16.34 46.45
CA ALA A 1120 14.76 17.53 46.58
C ALA A 1120 14.00 18.76 47.12
N LYS A 1121 12.67 18.83 46.92
CA LYS A 1121 11.85 20.02 47.22
C LYS A 1121 12.09 20.60 48.61
N SER A 1122 12.06 19.75 49.65
CA SER A 1122 12.27 20.21 51.03
C SER A 1122 13.66 20.77 51.26
N THR A 1123 14.70 20.21 50.61
CA THR A 1123 16.06 20.74 50.72
C THR A 1123 16.15 22.09 50.02
N LEU A 1124 15.60 22.20 48.81
CA LEU A 1124 15.67 23.39 47.97
C LEU A 1124 14.88 24.57 48.55
N ASP A 1125 13.67 24.36 49.08
CA ASP A 1125 12.88 25.43 49.73
C ASP A 1125 13.57 26.02 50.97
N ASN A 1126 14.34 25.19 51.68
CA ASN A 1126 15.06 25.59 52.89
C ASN A 1126 16.47 26.12 52.62
N THR A 1127 16.91 26.15 51.36
CA THR A 1127 18.23 26.67 50.98
C THR A 1127 18.09 28.03 50.31
N GLU A 1128 19.01 28.95 50.60
CA GLU A 1128 19.02 30.25 49.93
C GLU A 1128 19.23 30.08 48.42
N ARG A 1129 18.34 30.67 47.61
CA ARG A 1129 18.38 30.56 46.15
C ARG A 1129 19.75 30.93 45.56
N ALA A 1130 20.44 31.93 46.11
CA ALA A 1130 21.78 32.33 45.66
C ALA A 1130 22.83 31.22 45.86
N LEU A 1131 22.70 30.42 46.92
CA LEU A 1131 23.56 29.25 47.14
C LEU A 1131 23.25 28.14 46.14
N VAL A 1132 21.96 27.92 45.82
CA VAL A 1132 21.55 26.99 44.76
C VAL A 1132 22.09 27.42 43.40
N GLU A 1133 22.01 28.72 43.05
CA GLU A 1133 22.59 29.27 41.81
C GLU A 1133 24.10 29.09 41.76
N LYS A 1134 24.81 29.33 42.87
CA LYS A 1134 26.26 29.12 42.99
C LYS A 1134 26.63 27.66 42.75
N VAL A 1135 25.99 26.72 43.44
CA VAL A 1135 26.27 25.29 43.29
C VAL A 1135 25.85 24.81 41.91
N PHE A 1136 24.71 25.25 41.38
CA PHE A 1136 24.27 24.94 40.03
C PHE A 1136 25.31 25.39 39.00
N LYS A 1137 25.79 26.65 39.05
CA LYS A 1137 26.86 27.15 38.18
C LYS A 1137 28.13 26.31 38.30
N GLN A 1138 28.55 25.97 39.52
CA GLN A 1138 29.74 25.12 39.73
C GLN A 1138 29.57 23.72 39.14
N ARG A 1139 28.36 23.15 39.20
CA ARG A 1139 28.07 21.78 38.75
C ARG A 1139 27.69 21.68 37.28
N THR A 1140 27.41 22.80 36.60
CA THR A 1140 27.12 22.85 35.16
C THR A 1140 28.27 23.44 34.36
N ASN A 1141 28.78 24.60 34.77
CA ASN A 1141 29.84 25.33 34.09
C ASN A 1141 30.76 26.03 35.10
N PRO A 1142 31.65 25.29 35.79
CA PRO A 1142 32.57 25.87 36.77
C PRO A 1142 33.54 26.84 36.10
N ASP A 1143 33.95 27.87 36.84
CA ASP A 1143 35.00 28.78 36.39
C ASP A 1143 36.35 28.03 36.32
N ALA A 1144 37.13 28.30 35.27
CA ALA A 1144 38.43 27.64 35.06
C ALA A 1144 39.39 27.94 36.22
N PRO A 1145 39.99 26.92 36.86
CA PRO A 1145 40.98 27.13 37.92
C PRO A 1145 42.21 27.91 37.42
N GLU A 1146 42.74 28.82 38.25
CA GLU A 1146 43.95 29.61 37.94
C GLU A 1146 45.20 28.75 37.67
N VAL A 1147 45.17 27.45 38.00
CA VAL A 1147 46.25 26.48 37.77
C VAL A 1147 46.32 25.99 36.31
N LEU A 1148 45.27 26.20 35.52
CA LEU A 1148 45.26 25.81 34.10
C LEU A 1148 46.01 26.83 33.24
N ASN A 1149 46.81 26.34 32.29
CA ASN A 1149 47.39 27.21 31.27
C ASN A 1149 46.31 27.69 30.27
N GLU A 1150 46.68 28.61 29.38
CA GLU A 1150 45.74 29.25 28.46
C GLU A 1150 44.98 28.24 27.59
N GLN A 1151 45.69 27.25 27.02
CA GLN A 1151 45.04 26.21 26.23
C GLN A 1151 44.09 25.33 27.06
N GLN A 1152 44.54 24.89 28.24
CA GLN A 1152 43.75 24.04 29.12
C GLN A 1152 42.53 24.77 29.67
N ALA A 1153 42.65 26.07 29.92
CA ALA A 1153 41.54 26.93 30.33
C ALA A 1153 40.51 27.10 29.20
N SER A 1154 40.96 27.28 27.95
CA SER A 1154 40.07 27.32 26.78
C SER A 1154 39.28 26.01 26.60
N LEU A 1155 39.93 24.85 26.79
CA LEU A 1155 39.26 23.54 26.78
C LEU A 1155 38.32 23.36 27.97
N PHE A 1156 38.71 23.81 29.17
CA PHE A 1156 37.91 23.68 30.40
C PHE A 1156 36.58 24.44 30.32
N LYS A 1157 36.51 25.55 29.59
CA LYS A 1157 35.25 26.32 29.38
C LYS A 1157 34.21 25.58 28.54
N GLN A 1158 34.61 24.57 27.77
CA GLN A 1158 33.73 23.87 26.83
C GLN A 1158 32.84 22.83 27.53
N GLN A 1159 31.72 22.45 26.91
CA GLN A 1159 30.83 21.40 27.44
C GLN A 1159 31.56 20.06 27.62
N ASN A 1160 31.22 19.29 28.66
CA ASN A 1160 31.88 18.01 28.95
C ASN A 1160 31.77 17.01 27.78
N GLY A 1161 30.63 16.99 27.10
CA GLY A 1161 30.41 16.14 25.93
C GLY A 1161 31.35 16.47 24.77
N LEU A 1162 31.57 17.77 24.51
CA LEU A 1162 32.52 18.23 23.50
C LEU A 1162 33.96 17.86 23.86
N ILE A 1163 34.37 18.05 25.12
CA ILE A 1163 35.71 17.69 25.59
C ILE A 1163 35.94 16.18 25.46
N GLN A 1164 34.95 15.36 25.85
CA GLN A 1164 35.01 13.90 25.74
C GLN A 1164 35.18 13.46 24.28
N GLN A 1165 34.37 14.02 23.37
CA GLN A 1165 34.51 13.78 21.94
C GLN A 1165 35.90 14.17 21.43
N LEU A 1166 36.41 15.33 21.80
CA LEU A 1166 37.75 15.78 21.39
C LEU A 1166 38.86 14.83 21.87
N ILE A 1167 38.73 14.29 23.09
CA ILE A 1167 39.67 13.28 23.62
C ILE A 1167 39.64 12.02 22.75
N GLU A 1168 38.47 11.45 22.51
CA GLU A 1168 38.30 10.25 21.68
C GLU A 1168 38.89 10.46 20.29
N LEU A 1169 38.66 11.64 19.72
CA LEU A 1169 39.09 12.01 18.37
C LEU A 1169 40.56 12.27 18.22
N SER A 1170 41.17 12.91 19.20
CA SER A 1170 42.61 13.10 19.23
C SER A 1170 43.36 11.77 19.40
N GLY A 1171 42.68 10.74 19.94
CA GLY A 1171 43.20 9.38 20.10
C GLY A 1171 43.00 8.47 18.89
N ARG A 1172 42.39 8.95 17.80
CA ARG A 1172 42.16 8.16 16.59
C ARG A 1172 43.46 7.75 15.92
N GLU A 1173 43.59 6.46 15.60
CA GLU A 1173 44.72 5.94 14.81
C GLU A 1173 44.46 6.16 13.31
N PHE A 1174 45.51 6.59 12.58
CA PHE A 1174 45.47 6.81 11.13
C PHE A 1174 46.49 5.90 10.45
N GLU A 1175 46.12 5.32 9.30
CA GLU A 1175 47.02 4.42 8.55
C GLU A 1175 48.16 5.19 7.86
N THR A 1176 47.94 6.48 7.54
CA THR A 1176 48.92 7.36 6.88
C THR A 1176 48.97 8.76 7.50
N GLU A 1177 50.13 9.41 7.42
CA GLU A 1177 50.28 10.80 7.89
C GLU A 1177 49.44 11.79 7.05
N GLU A 1178 49.19 11.49 5.77
CA GLU A 1178 48.38 12.34 4.89
C GLU A 1178 46.91 12.38 5.33
N GLN A 1179 46.33 11.24 5.73
CA GLN A 1179 45.00 11.15 6.34
C GLN A 1179 44.92 11.93 7.65
N ARG A 1180 45.98 11.86 8.48
CA ARG A 1180 46.07 12.61 9.73
C ARG A 1180 46.06 14.12 9.49
N GLN A 1181 46.80 14.61 8.49
CA GLN A 1181 46.82 16.04 8.15
C GLN A 1181 45.48 16.54 7.61
N GLN A 1182 44.82 15.77 6.73
CA GLN A 1182 43.49 16.10 6.22
C GLN A 1182 42.44 16.19 7.34
N PHE A 1183 42.49 15.26 8.30
CA PHE A 1183 41.63 15.28 9.48
C PHE A 1183 41.85 16.54 10.33
N LEU A 1184 43.10 16.94 10.55
CA LEU A 1184 43.44 18.16 11.30
C LEU A 1184 43.00 19.44 10.58
N GLU A 1185 43.11 19.50 9.25
CA GLU A 1185 42.62 20.63 8.46
C GLU A 1185 41.10 20.80 8.52
N GLN A 1186 40.35 19.72 8.72
CA GLN A 1186 38.89 19.73 8.86
C GLN A 1186 38.43 20.12 10.27
N ILE A 1187 39.10 19.63 11.33
CA ILE A 1187 38.70 19.91 12.71
C ILE A 1187 38.97 21.35 13.12
N ARG A 1188 40.06 21.95 12.62
CA ARG A 1188 40.45 23.32 12.98
C ARG A 1188 39.35 24.37 12.76
N PRO A 1189 38.72 24.50 11.57
CA PRO A 1189 37.64 25.46 11.37
C PRO A 1189 36.40 25.17 12.23
N GLN A 1190 36.10 23.90 12.53
CA GLN A 1190 34.98 23.55 13.41
C GLN A 1190 35.22 24.02 14.84
N LEU A 1191 36.42 23.78 15.38
CA LEU A 1191 36.79 24.27 16.71
C LEU A 1191 36.75 25.78 16.82
N LEU A 1192 37.17 26.49 15.76
CA LEU A 1192 37.06 27.95 15.70
C LEU A 1192 35.62 28.44 15.62
N ALA A 1193 34.72 27.68 14.99
CA ALA A 1193 33.30 28.00 14.91
C ALA A 1193 32.58 27.74 16.25
N ILE A 1194 32.90 26.63 16.92
CA ILE A 1194 32.25 26.19 18.17
C ILE A 1194 32.73 27.00 19.36
N ALA A 1195 34.05 27.12 19.54
CA ALA A 1195 34.65 27.77 20.71
C ALA A 1195 35.04 29.24 20.45
N GLY A 1196 34.86 29.74 19.23
CA GLY A 1196 35.30 31.07 18.82
C GLY A 1196 36.80 31.14 18.42
N PRO A 1197 37.26 32.27 17.88
CA PRO A 1197 38.57 32.35 17.21
C PRO A 1197 39.78 32.13 18.12
N GLU A 1198 39.68 32.54 19.38
CA GLU A 1198 40.75 32.50 20.37
C GLU A 1198 40.75 31.17 21.12
N ASP A 1199 39.65 30.85 21.81
CA ASP A 1199 39.51 29.58 22.54
C ASP A 1199 39.58 28.36 21.58
N GLY A 1200 39.03 28.45 20.36
CA GLY A 1200 39.11 27.39 19.36
C GLY A 1200 40.51 27.13 18.81
N ALA A 1201 41.34 28.17 18.66
CA ALA A 1201 42.74 28.00 18.27
C ALA A 1201 43.55 27.29 19.37
N ASN A 1202 43.32 27.70 20.62
CA ASN A 1202 43.93 27.12 21.81
C ASN A 1202 43.53 25.65 22.02
N ILE A 1203 42.26 25.31 21.81
CA ILE A 1203 41.75 23.93 21.87
C ILE A 1203 42.37 23.08 20.76
N PHE A 1204 42.53 23.62 19.55
CA PHE A 1204 43.16 22.88 18.45
C PHE A 1204 44.62 22.52 18.74
N GLU A 1205 45.38 23.38 19.42
CA GLU A 1205 46.75 23.03 19.84
C GLU A 1205 46.78 21.86 20.82
N LEU A 1206 45.87 21.84 21.80
CA LEU A 1206 45.70 20.70 22.72
C LEU A 1206 45.24 19.44 22.01
N PHE A 1207 44.34 19.57 21.04
CA PHE A 1207 43.84 18.47 20.22
C PHE A 1207 44.98 17.79 19.45
N VAL A 1208 45.88 18.57 18.85
CA VAL A 1208 47.07 18.07 18.14
C VAL A 1208 48.05 17.37 19.08
N ALA A 1209 48.13 17.81 20.35
CA ALA A 1209 48.98 17.21 21.38
C ALA A 1209 48.46 15.85 21.88
N GLY A 1210 47.22 15.48 21.56
CA GLY A 1210 46.66 14.15 21.80
C GLY A 1210 45.84 14.02 23.09
N PRO A 1211 45.24 12.83 23.32
CA PRO A 1211 44.29 12.61 24.40
C PRO A 1211 44.92 12.77 25.79
N GLU A 1212 46.22 12.47 25.92
CA GLU A 1212 46.96 12.65 27.17
C GLU A 1212 47.06 14.11 27.63
N ALA A 1213 47.01 15.07 26.70
CA ALA A 1213 47.04 16.49 27.02
C ALA A 1213 45.67 17.04 27.46
N MET A 1214 44.58 16.40 27.01
CA MET A 1214 43.20 16.85 27.22
C MET A 1214 42.47 16.11 28.35
N ALA A 1215 42.71 14.81 28.51
CA ALA A 1215 42.05 13.99 29.53
C ALA A 1215 42.20 14.53 30.98
N PRO A 1216 43.37 15.07 31.40
CA PRO A 1216 43.49 15.68 32.72
C PRO A 1216 42.57 16.89 32.93
N VAL A 1217 42.26 17.65 31.88
CA VAL A 1217 41.36 18.81 31.94
C VAL A 1217 39.93 18.35 32.20
N LEU A 1218 39.45 17.32 31.49
CA LEU A 1218 38.14 16.73 31.72
C LEU A 1218 38.03 16.13 33.11
N GLN A 1219 39.06 15.39 33.56
CA GLN A 1219 39.09 14.82 34.90
C GLN A 1219 39.02 15.90 35.98
N LEU A 1220 39.81 16.96 35.87
CA LEU A 1220 39.77 18.09 36.80
C LEU A 1220 38.39 18.77 36.81
N LYS A 1221 37.80 18.98 35.62
CA LYS A 1221 36.47 19.55 35.48
C LYS A 1221 35.42 18.69 36.17
N MET A 1222 35.44 17.37 35.94
CA MET A 1222 34.54 16.42 36.59
C MET A 1222 34.73 16.37 38.11
N VAL A 1223 35.96 16.49 38.61
CA VAL A 1223 36.21 16.57 40.07
C VAL A 1223 35.55 17.83 40.65
N ILE A 1224 35.70 18.98 40.00
CA ILE A 1224 35.11 20.26 40.47
C ILE A 1224 33.57 20.25 40.39
N MET A 1225 33.02 19.64 39.34
CA MET A 1225 31.56 19.56 39.14
C MET A 1225 30.89 18.56 40.10
N ASN A 1226 31.60 17.57 40.60
CA ASN A 1226 31.02 16.51 41.42
C ASN A 1226 31.37 16.62 42.91
N ASN A 1227 32.28 17.51 43.31
CA ASN A 1227 32.69 17.65 44.70
C ASN A 1227 32.48 19.08 45.23
N PRO A 1228 31.96 19.23 46.46
CA PRO A 1228 31.91 20.52 47.12
C PRO A 1228 33.32 21.04 47.42
N VAL A 1229 33.48 22.36 47.49
CA VAL A 1229 34.75 22.99 47.85
C VAL A 1229 35.13 22.61 49.29
N GLU A 1230 36.42 22.46 49.56
CA GLU A 1230 36.93 22.14 50.90
C GLU A 1230 36.45 23.20 51.93
N GLY A 1231 35.70 22.78 52.95
CA GLY A 1231 35.06 23.67 53.93
C GLY A 1231 33.62 24.11 53.61
N ALA A 1232 32.97 23.53 52.61
CA ALA A 1232 31.57 23.75 52.26
C ALA A 1232 30.60 23.56 53.45
N SER A 1233 29.53 24.36 53.50
CA SER A 1233 28.49 24.24 54.52
C SER A 1233 27.70 22.92 54.37
N ALA A 1234 26.99 22.49 55.41
CA ALA A 1234 26.14 21.30 55.33
C ALA A 1234 25.02 21.45 54.27
N GLU A 1235 24.54 22.69 54.05
CA GLU A 1235 23.57 23.01 52.99
C GLU A 1235 24.21 22.89 51.60
N GLU A 1236 25.43 23.39 51.43
CA GLU A 1236 26.19 23.27 50.18
C GLU A 1236 26.50 21.80 49.87
N GLN A 1237 26.91 21.00 50.86
CA GLN A 1237 27.10 19.55 50.71
C GLN A 1237 25.79 18.84 50.29
N ALA A 1238 24.66 19.19 50.90
CA ALA A 1238 23.37 18.62 50.53
C ALA A 1238 22.95 18.94 49.09
N LEU A 1239 23.32 20.10 48.55
CA LEU A 1239 23.07 20.46 47.14
C LEU A 1239 23.91 19.64 46.14
N PHE A 1240 25.09 19.15 46.52
CA PHE A 1240 25.90 18.28 45.67
C PHE A 1240 25.32 16.86 45.51
N GLU A 1241 24.51 16.42 46.47
CA GLU A 1241 23.77 15.15 46.42
C GLU A 1241 22.50 15.22 45.55
N LEU A 1242 22.02 16.43 45.23
CA LEU A 1242 20.83 16.61 44.38
C LEU A 1242 21.18 16.47 42.89
N PRO A 1243 20.27 15.98 42.03
CA PRO A 1243 20.48 16.02 40.59
C PRO A 1243 20.53 17.45 40.04
N VAL A 1244 21.46 17.72 39.12
CA VAL A 1244 21.67 19.06 38.53
C VAL A 1244 20.43 19.56 37.80
N GLN A 1245 19.71 18.66 37.11
CA GLN A 1245 18.49 18.96 36.38
C GLN A 1245 17.38 19.45 37.31
N VAL A 1246 17.31 18.92 38.54
CA VAL A 1246 16.32 19.31 39.55
C VAL A 1246 16.63 20.69 40.12
N MET A 1247 17.90 20.99 40.39
CA MET A 1247 18.31 22.34 40.79
C MET A 1247 17.99 23.38 39.70
N GLY A 1248 18.27 23.06 38.43
CA GLY A 1248 17.91 23.92 37.30
C GLY A 1248 16.40 24.20 37.25
N ALA A 1249 15.57 23.16 37.37
CA ALA A 1249 14.12 23.29 37.41
C ALA A 1249 13.63 24.16 38.58
N PHE A 1250 14.25 24.06 39.76
CA PHE A 1250 13.94 24.91 40.92
C PHE A 1250 14.25 26.38 40.65
N LEU A 1251 15.42 26.67 40.08
CA LEU A 1251 15.82 28.04 39.74
C LEU A 1251 14.87 28.66 38.71
N GLN A 1252 14.30 27.85 37.81
CA GLN A 1252 13.28 28.28 36.85
C GLN A 1252 11.86 28.39 37.45
N GLY A 1253 11.69 28.12 38.75
CA GLY A 1253 10.37 28.14 39.41
C GLY A 1253 9.49 26.92 39.12
N GLY A 1254 10.03 25.91 38.44
CA GLY A 1254 9.31 24.72 37.98
C GLY A 1254 9.01 23.67 39.04
N LEU A 1255 9.44 23.84 40.31
CA LEU A 1255 9.20 22.88 41.38
C LEU A 1255 8.17 23.33 42.43
N SER A 1256 7.16 24.13 42.09
CA SER A 1256 6.12 24.53 43.07
C SER A 1256 5.34 23.34 43.66
N ASP A 1257 4.67 23.53 44.80
CA ASP A 1257 3.86 22.47 45.43
C ASP A 1257 2.76 21.92 44.51
N GLU A 1258 2.20 22.77 43.66
CA GLU A 1258 1.22 22.40 42.64
C GLU A 1258 1.83 21.45 41.59
N VAL A 1259 3.07 21.71 41.17
CA VAL A 1259 3.82 20.85 40.23
C VAL A 1259 4.22 19.52 40.89
N MET A 1260 4.63 19.54 42.16
CA MET A 1260 4.94 18.30 42.88
C MET A 1260 3.72 17.40 43.03
N ASN A 1261 2.54 17.98 43.28
CA ASN A 1261 1.28 17.23 43.29
C ASN A 1261 0.93 16.69 41.90
N PHE A 1262 1.13 17.48 40.85
CA PHE A 1262 0.99 17.02 39.47
C PHE A 1262 1.92 15.84 39.16
N TYR A 1263 3.21 15.90 39.51
CA TYR A 1263 4.16 14.78 39.33
C TYR A 1263 3.74 13.52 40.09
N ARG A 1264 3.23 13.65 41.32
CA ARG A 1264 2.69 12.49 42.06
C ARG A 1264 1.54 11.80 41.33
N LEU A 1265 0.65 12.58 40.71
CA LEU A 1265 -0.45 12.03 39.91
C LEU A 1265 0.04 11.38 38.62
N GLN A 1266 1.04 11.96 37.97
CA GLN A 1266 1.62 11.42 36.74
C GLN A 1266 2.36 10.10 36.97
N ILE A 1267 3.17 10.00 38.03
CA ILE A 1267 3.87 8.77 38.41
C ILE A 1267 2.91 7.58 38.58
N GLN A 1268 1.72 7.80 39.15
CA GLN A 1268 0.72 6.75 39.34
C GLN A 1268 0.15 6.18 38.04
N LYS A 1269 0.25 6.94 36.94
CA LYS A 1269 -0.28 6.59 35.62
C LYS A 1269 0.74 5.93 34.70
N MET A 1270 2.03 6.09 35.01
CA MET A 1270 3.11 5.52 34.22
C MET A 1270 3.02 3.98 34.20
N PRO A 1271 3.29 3.34 33.06
CA PRO A 1271 3.32 1.88 32.95
C PRO A 1271 4.36 1.27 33.89
N GLN A 1272 4.08 0.03 34.32
CA GLN A 1272 5.05 -0.76 35.06
C GLN A 1272 6.31 -0.98 34.23
N HIS A 1273 7.47 -0.84 34.87
CA HIS A 1273 8.76 -1.17 34.28
C HIS A 1273 8.78 -2.58 33.67
N THR A 1274 9.22 -2.65 32.42
CA THR A 1274 9.41 -3.92 31.69
C THR A 1274 10.79 -4.47 32.00
N TYR A 1275 10.84 -5.65 32.63
CA TYR A 1275 12.08 -6.34 32.94
C TYR A 1275 12.72 -6.92 31.68
N ARG A 1276 14.05 -7.04 31.68
CA ARG A 1276 14.78 -7.75 30.63
C ARG A 1276 14.24 -9.17 30.53
N ALA A 1277 13.82 -9.56 29.33
CA ALA A 1277 13.60 -10.97 29.03
C ALA A 1277 14.96 -11.66 29.14
N ILE A 1278 15.06 -12.65 30.03
CA ILE A 1278 16.30 -13.40 30.25
C ILE A 1278 16.57 -14.27 29.04
#